data_AF-A0A3M1WSD0-F1
#
_entry.id   AF-A0A3M1WSD0-F1
#
_cell.length_a   1.000
_cell.length_b   1.000
_cell.length_c   1.000
_cell.angle_alpha   90.00
_cell.angle_beta   90.00
_cell.angle_gamma   90.00
#
_symmetry.space_group_name_H-M   'P 1'
#
loop_
_entity.id
_entity.type
_entity.pdbx_description
1 polymer ?
#
loop_
_entity_poly.entity_id
_entity_poly.type
_entity_poly.pdbx_seq_one_letter_code
_entity_poly.pdbx_strand_id
1 'polypeptide(L)'
;MMDQAKSSREREMAQSSGRPSRIIAWLLLGATLSIITTSFAVPGQQKGWLINQGRTLTWFVSENEVGTTVAGVPFTGPIHQLVRSHQDESLYYVATGDGLFAWRATDRHWQRLYPEEVFAVAESHAALLIGTSKGLWVSRDGGRTWQPRGRGLPPQARPWAIEVAPNDGRVVYLSTAGQGMFRSDDGGEHVQAIDRGLPAAIGPWPVTPVRHILIDRQDARTVYVSTEVHGIYKTTDGGEHWTAATPSGLGLFPRRTYQPLLAFHPTDEQTLYAVIGFPVHSHLIDNKVYKTTDGGAHWMAIAELPPNRLFASLTVVPADPPLLVLGSEEGAILVRDAGQRVDGGPYWKPSPPPLRSAKALNTDVGDIAVIEDDGTLVQNFDLHNRSIEFVPRAEGGYDILAIPRAFETEFGAPIPLDDDDSFQVSIPFPFQFYGTEVDSVFVNSNGHLTFGRGDPSTRPSAALSFLGFRQGPPKIAAFWENYDPSAQGSVHVRLADDPPRLIVTWNDVDLAGSAIPGSNTFQVVLLAGGRIRLNYGRTLTNPRGLVGLSPGNTPMSAVLINFSRDLPQTIGNEPVLEFFTGRGLDIQAVARRFYETHEDLYDQLVVFGSGKFQSSLVGVSALAFNAAVQNDIQGIGRPVGNFLGGPAAFGSQGRLQSFLNMNRLGFYPNDPNEELGATFTPLDIIGHETAHRWLAFMTFTSSSGTPSFALLASDLTHWSFFFNSDASLMYGNRWVDNEDGTFTSVEATARYGALDEYAMGLRPPSDVKPTFFIAQPEDPEGRTRNTLPEVDVTVGGTRAGVTIDQIISQNGPRIPRFGRAPTRLTQAYILIIPEGTTPNPFEIEKLDRFRRAFEDYFNRISGYRAVVDTRLTPGQPDLRVDAASLSSAMLGPGDTTLVSFTIRNEGTAAAGLVVNEIRFFSQEGDASGTALLKSIPTMSLAPGESVTLQDVPVHLLDTVPSGTHFIEVDVDAGNAIQESDEENNRVMIPITIVGEGVRLRSVDEAEPNNRSSQAQLITPDAVIEGTLDPPRDVDFYVLDARAGQTLTIDINARSLDPPSLANTLITLFDEDGVVLAENDDFAGSRDSFLQVVIPRAGSYVIRIANVPNSRGGPLYRYQAVVRLRSASSFEEVEPNDERESANPVVPDVVIEGRLDPAGDADLFVFAAGAGELLTVDIDAQSLIDASAADTIVAVLDENGSLIAENDDAGSSKDSFLQVVLPREGSYFVRLRDVAGRGGPAFTYRATLRLTSVQTGKRR
;
A
#
# COMPACT_ATOMS: atom_id res chain seq x y z
N MET A 1 6.05 15.16 64.92
CA MET A 1 4.60 14.94 64.78
C MET A 1 4.46 14.13 63.51
N MET A 2 4.56 12.80 63.60
CA MET A 2 3.55 11.83 64.08
C MET A 2 2.68 11.38 62.90
N ASP A 3 2.61 10.09 62.54
CA ASP A 3 3.39 8.90 62.93
C ASP A 3 3.59 8.02 61.69
N GLN A 4 4.69 7.31 61.43
CA GLN A 4 5.40 6.28 62.23
C GLN A 4 4.59 5.00 62.53
N ALA A 5 4.60 4.06 61.58
CA ALA A 5 4.41 2.64 61.84
C ALA A 5 5.31 1.77 60.95
N LYS A 6 6.49 1.41 61.48
CA LYS A 6 7.34 0.21 61.23
C LYS A 6 7.24 -0.48 59.85
N SER A 7 8.27 -0.53 59.00
CA SER A 7 9.65 -1.02 59.20
C SER A 7 9.79 -2.52 59.51
N SER A 8 10.84 -3.13 58.93
CA SER A 8 11.41 -4.45 59.24
C SER A 8 10.51 -5.70 59.09
N ARG A 9 10.35 -6.17 57.85
CA ARG A 9 10.53 -7.62 57.58
C ARG A 9 11.18 -7.94 56.23
N GLU A 10 12.16 -7.14 55.82
CA GLU A 10 13.11 -7.50 54.76
C GLU A 10 13.96 -8.71 55.21
N ARG A 11 13.51 -9.91 54.83
CA ARG A 11 14.29 -11.16 54.69
C ARG A 11 13.37 -12.26 54.16
N GLU A 12 13.13 -12.27 52.85
CA GLU A 12 13.15 -13.46 51.95
C GLU A 12 12.50 -13.16 50.58
N MET A 13 13.00 -13.84 49.54
CA MET A 13 12.54 -13.86 48.13
C MET A 13 12.78 -12.60 47.27
N ALA A 14 12.71 -12.77 45.94
CA ALA A 14 13.39 -11.95 44.93
C ALA A 14 12.70 -12.04 43.53
N GLN A 15 13.34 -11.47 42.48
CA GLN A 15 12.86 -11.29 41.07
C GLN A 15 11.84 -10.14 40.93
N SER A 16 11.69 -9.39 39.81
CA SER A 16 12.46 -9.16 38.55
C SER A 16 11.77 -8.02 37.76
N SER A 17 12.35 -7.20 36.87
CA SER A 17 13.73 -6.99 36.36
C SER A 17 13.88 -5.49 35.92
N GLY A 18 14.66 -5.14 34.89
CA GLY A 18 14.83 -3.75 34.41
C GLY A 18 15.20 -3.58 32.91
N ARG A 19 14.79 -2.45 32.33
CA ARG A 19 15.02 -1.89 30.96
C ARG A 19 16.25 -0.93 30.94
N PRO A 20 16.68 -0.28 29.82
CA PRO A 20 16.70 -0.62 28.36
C PRO A 20 18.03 -0.17 27.65
N SER A 21 17.97 0.08 26.31
CA SER A 21 18.83 0.96 25.46
C SER A 21 20.04 0.33 24.69
N ARG A 22 20.55 0.89 23.57
CA ARG A 22 19.98 1.48 22.30
C ARG A 22 21.17 1.68 21.31
N ILE A 23 20.94 2.08 20.04
CA ILE A 23 21.95 2.46 18.99
C ILE A 23 22.67 1.22 18.36
N ILE A 24 22.84 0.95 17.03
CA ILE A 24 22.80 1.64 15.70
C ILE A 24 24.18 2.18 15.22
N ALA A 25 24.73 1.95 14.02
CA ALA A 25 24.65 0.95 12.92
C ALA A 25 25.76 1.30 11.88
N TRP A 26 26.10 0.46 10.87
CA TRP A 26 26.49 0.87 9.48
C TRP A 26 26.84 -0.33 8.53
N LEU A 27 26.43 -0.18 7.25
CA LEU A 27 26.83 -0.77 5.95
C LEU A 27 27.37 -2.21 5.74
N LEU A 28 26.87 -2.81 4.64
CA LEU A 28 27.55 -3.61 3.59
C LEU A 28 28.70 -4.56 4.00
N LEU A 29 28.38 -5.86 4.12
CA LEU A 29 28.87 -6.93 3.21
C LEU A 29 28.17 -8.27 3.54
N GLY A 30 28.36 -9.29 2.70
CA GLY A 30 27.66 -10.58 2.81
C GLY A 30 28.13 -11.44 3.98
N ALA A 31 27.43 -11.35 5.12
CA ALA A 31 27.64 -12.24 6.25
C ALA A 31 26.96 -13.60 6.04
N THR A 32 27.72 -14.69 6.06
CA THR A 32 27.17 -16.05 5.98
C THR A 32 26.61 -16.53 7.31
N LEU A 33 25.60 -17.38 7.23
CA LEU A 33 25.28 -18.32 8.31
C LEU A 33 26.46 -19.29 8.49
N SER A 34 27.20 -19.09 9.59
CA SER A 34 28.26 -19.97 10.07
C SER A 34 27.92 -20.37 11.51
N ILE A 35 27.49 -21.61 11.76
CA ILE A 35 27.24 -22.12 13.11
C ILE A 35 28.29 -23.19 13.41
N ILE A 36 29.54 -22.76 13.56
CA ILE A 36 30.67 -23.65 13.80
C ILE A 36 30.66 -24.10 15.28
N THR A 37 30.18 -25.31 15.53
CA THR A 37 30.39 -26.02 16.80
C THR A 37 31.69 -26.82 16.75
N THR A 38 32.43 -26.82 17.85
CA THR A 38 33.71 -27.51 17.99
C THR A 38 33.79 -28.08 19.41
N SER A 39 33.51 -29.38 19.57
CA SER A 39 33.35 -29.98 20.90
C SER A 39 34.69 -30.47 21.48
N PHE A 40 35.15 -29.84 22.56
CA PHE A 40 36.44 -30.12 23.19
C PHE A 40 36.34 -30.21 24.72
N ALA A 41 36.85 -31.30 25.30
CA ALA A 41 36.92 -31.48 26.75
C ALA A 41 38.17 -30.84 27.35
N VAL A 42 38.02 -30.14 28.47
CA VAL A 42 39.14 -29.54 29.23
C VAL A 42 39.60 -30.48 30.36
N PRO A 43 40.91 -30.81 30.46
CA PRO A 43 41.48 -31.47 31.63
C PRO A 43 41.61 -30.48 32.80
N GLY A 44 40.98 -30.78 33.94
CA GLY A 44 41.00 -29.89 35.10
C GLY A 44 39.92 -30.24 36.11
N GLN A 45 38.81 -29.49 36.10
CA GLN A 45 37.59 -29.80 36.84
C GLN A 45 36.36 -29.56 35.95
N GLN A 46 35.45 -30.54 35.93
CA GLN A 46 34.26 -30.66 35.06
C GLN A 46 34.54 -30.76 33.54
N LYS A 47 34.07 -31.85 32.92
CA LYS A 47 34.24 -32.15 31.48
C LYS A 47 33.15 -31.46 30.64
N GLY A 48 33.38 -30.21 30.24
CA GLY A 48 32.38 -29.45 29.48
C GLY A 48 32.52 -29.51 27.96
N TRP A 49 31.50 -28.93 27.29
CA TRP A 49 31.45 -28.68 25.85
C TRP A 49 31.07 -27.21 25.59
N LEU A 50 31.66 -26.58 24.58
CA LEU A 50 31.29 -25.22 24.13
C LEU A 50 30.56 -25.29 22.78
N ILE A 51 29.34 -24.74 22.71
CA ILE A 51 28.48 -24.79 21.52
C ILE A 51 28.16 -23.37 21.04
N ASN A 52 28.42 -23.11 19.76
CA ASN A 52 28.03 -21.89 19.04
C ASN A 52 26.55 -21.96 18.64
N GLN A 53 25.80 -20.88 18.87
CA GLN A 53 24.39 -20.72 18.46
C GLN A 53 24.22 -19.41 17.66
N GLY A 54 25.15 -19.16 16.72
CA GLY A 54 25.17 -18.04 15.77
C GLY A 54 25.66 -16.72 16.36
N ARG A 55 25.12 -16.31 17.51
CA ARG A 55 25.51 -15.11 18.27
C ARG A 55 25.82 -15.34 19.74
N THR A 56 25.44 -16.49 20.29
CA THR A 56 25.76 -16.88 21.67
C THR A 56 26.66 -18.12 21.70
N LEU A 57 27.38 -18.26 22.81
CA LEU A 57 28.13 -19.46 23.15
C LEU A 57 27.51 -20.07 24.41
N THR A 58 27.29 -21.38 24.41
CA THR A 58 26.67 -22.10 25.53
C THR A 58 27.60 -23.23 26.00
N TRP A 59 27.90 -23.23 27.29
CA TRP A 59 28.78 -24.19 27.96
C TRP A 59 27.96 -25.26 28.68
N PHE A 60 28.13 -26.51 28.27
CA PHE A 60 27.57 -27.69 28.91
C PHE A 60 28.60 -28.31 29.85
N VAL A 61 28.17 -29.00 30.90
CA VAL A 61 29.04 -29.62 31.93
C VAL A 61 28.98 -31.16 31.93
N SER A 62 27.94 -31.73 31.31
CA SER A 62 27.86 -33.14 30.89
C SER A 62 26.80 -33.31 29.79
N GLU A 63 26.64 -34.51 29.27
CA GLU A 63 25.57 -34.88 28.32
C GLU A 63 24.14 -34.77 28.91
N ASN A 64 24.01 -34.63 30.24
CA ASN A 64 22.73 -34.68 30.96
C ASN A 64 22.37 -33.38 31.71
N GLU A 65 23.11 -32.29 31.50
CA GLU A 65 22.87 -31.01 32.19
C GLU A 65 22.49 -29.88 31.22
N VAL A 66 21.67 -28.94 31.70
CA VAL A 66 21.25 -27.76 30.93
C VAL A 66 22.45 -26.83 30.74
N GLY A 67 22.82 -26.61 29.48
CA GLY A 67 23.93 -25.73 29.11
C GLY A 67 23.72 -24.29 29.59
N THR A 68 24.76 -23.72 30.21
CA THR A 68 24.80 -22.33 30.67
C THR A 68 25.40 -21.44 29.59
N THR A 69 24.70 -20.40 29.15
CA THR A 69 25.25 -19.39 28.23
C THR A 69 26.49 -18.73 28.84
N VAL A 70 27.55 -18.58 28.05
CA VAL A 70 28.78 -17.90 28.46
C VAL A 70 28.47 -16.41 28.63
N ALA A 71 28.34 -15.98 29.88
CA ALA A 71 28.07 -14.60 30.23
C ALA A 71 29.23 -13.66 29.82
N GLY A 72 28.89 -12.42 29.46
CA GLY A 72 29.89 -11.38 29.19
C GLY A 72 30.63 -11.50 27.86
N VAL A 73 30.01 -12.07 26.82
CA VAL A 73 30.56 -12.02 25.45
C VAL A 73 30.80 -10.56 25.01
N PRO A 74 31.97 -10.22 24.45
CA PRO A 74 32.37 -8.85 24.12
C PRO A 74 31.99 -8.42 22.68
N PHE A 75 31.07 -9.14 22.03
CA PHE A 75 30.70 -8.96 20.63
C PHE A 75 29.18 -9.11 20.41
N THR A 76 28.70 -8.56 19.31
CA THR A 76 27.30 -8.57 18.83
C THR A 76 27.15 -9.04 17.37
N GLY A 77 28.25 -9.02 16.60
CA GLY A 77 28.34 -9.62 15.28
C GLY A 77 28.18 -11.15 15.30
N PRO A 78 27.93 -11.79 14.14
CA PRO A 78 27.86 -13.25 14.04
C PRO A 78 29.22 -13.89 14.35
N ILE A 79 29.21 -15.11 14.90
CA ILE A 79 30.42 -15.92 15.10
C ILE A 79 30.73 -16.69 13.81
N HIS A 80 31.78 -16.28 13.10
CA HIS A 80 32.21 -16.90 11.85
C HIS A 80 32.95 -18.22 12.05
N GLN A 81 33.87 -18.32 13.04
CA GLN A 81 34.61 -19.55 13.35
C GLN A 81 35.02 -19.64 14.84
N LEU A 82 35.11 -20.87 15.36
CA LEU A 82 35.53 -21.20 16.73
C LEU A 82 36.64 -22.27 16.71
N VAL A 83 37.84 -21.92 17.18
CA VAL A 83 39.03 -22.80 17.24
C VAL A 83 39.56 -22.85 18.67
N ARG A 84 39.94 -24.03 19.17
CA ARG A 84 40.65 -24.19 20.45
C ARG A 84 42.15 -24.13 20.20
N SER A 85 42.92 -23.46 21.06
CA SER A 85 44.38 -23.47 20.94
C SER A 85 44.94 -24.86 21.24
N HIS A 86 45.89 -25.27 20.41
CA HIS A 86 46.74 -26.43 20.60
C HIS A 86 47.95 -26.11 21.51
N GLN A 87 48.22 -24.82 21.79
CA GLN A 87 49.26 -24.35 22.71
C GLN A 87 48.74 -24.18 24.16
N ASP A 88 47.52 -23.66 24.34
CA ASP A 88 46.86 -23.51 25.64
C ASP A 88 45.48 -24.19 25.58
N GLU A 89 45.36 -25.40 26.15
CA GLU A 89 44.11 -26.17 26.19
C GLU A 89 42.93 -25.44 26.90
N SER A 90 43.19 -24.34 27.62
CA SER A 90 42.14 -23.50 28.19
C SER A 90 41.70 -22.33 27.30
N LEU A 91 42.34 -22.12 26.15
CA LEU A 91 42.17 -20.95 25.27
C LEU A 91 41.37 -21.29 24.00
N TYR A 92 40.45 -20.41 23.64
CA TYR A 92 39.59 -20.53 22.47
C TYR A 92 39.60 -19.22 21.66
N TYR A 93 39.85 -19.31 20.36
CA TYR A 93 39.77 -18.21 19.41
C TYR A 93 38.39 -18.19 18.75
N VAL A 94 37.77 -17.01 18.73
CA VAL A 94 36.42 -16.75 18.23
C VAL A 94 36.52 -15.65 17.18
N ALA A 95 36.41 -16.04 15.91
CA ALA A 95 36.36 -15.12 14.78
C ALA A 95 34.90 -14.65 14.58
N THR A 96 34.68 -13.34 14.48
CA THR A 96 33.34 -12.75 14.38
C THR A 96 33.31 -11.58 13.40
N GLY A 97 32.09 -11.11 13.09
CA GLY A 97 31.88 -9.83 12.40
C GLY A 97 32.53 -8.62 13.10
N ASP A 98 32.74 -8.70 14.41
CA ASP A 98 33.37 -7.64 15.22
C ASP A 98 34.89 -7.87 15.41
N GLY A 99 35.43 -8.95 14.85
CA GLY A 99 36.86 -9.28 14.84
C GLY A 99 37.25 -10.57 15.57
N LEU A 100 38.54 -10.72 15.88
CA LEU A 100 39.04 -11.91 16.59
C LEU A 100 39.06 -11.66 18.09
N PHE A 101 38.46 -12.59 18.84
CA PHE A 101 38.48 -12.61 20.30
C PHE A 101 39.11 -13.91 20.80
N ALA A 102 39.79 -13.84 21.94
CA ALA A 102 40.23 -14.98 22.72
C ALA A 102 39.39 -15.09 23.99
N TRP A 103 38.91 -16.29 24.27
CA TRP A 103 38.27 -16.66 25.54
C TRP A 103 39.14 -17.67 26.27
N ARG A 104 39.40 -17.45 27.56
CA ARG A 104 40.07 -18.41 28.43
C ARG A 104 39.06 -19.04 29.38
N ALA A 105 38.88 -20.35 29.29
CA ALA A 105 37.88 -21.08 30.07
C ALA A 105 38.21 -21.20 31.58
N THR A 106 39.49 -21.10 31.95
CA THR A 106 39.97 -21.26 33.35
C THR A 106 39.67 -20.07 34.25
N ASP A 107 39.70 -18.84 33.71
CA ASP A 107 39.31 -17.59 34.41
C ASP A 107 38.03 -16.95 33.83
N ARG A 108 37.48 -17.54 32.76
CA ARG A 108 36.34 -17.03 31.95
C ARG A 108 36.60 -15.66 31.32
N HIS A 109 37.86 -15.25 31.17
CA HIS A 109 38.22 -13.94 30.65
C HIS A 109 38.12 -13.85 29.12
N TRP A 110 37.83 -12.64 28.62
CA TRP A 110 37.73 -12.29 27.21
C TRP A 110 38.75 -11.21 26.83
N GLN A 111 39.52 -11.46 25.78
CA GLN A 111 40.48 -10.50 25.21
C GLN A 111 40.22 -10.33 23.70
N ARG A 112 40.10 -9.10 23.20
CA ARG A 112 40.07 -8.82 21.75
C ARG A 112 41.50 -8.87 21.19
N LEU A 113 41.72 -9.61 20.11
CA LEU A 113 43.02 -9.80 19.45
C LEU A 113 43.10 -9.11 18.08
N TYR A 114 41.97 -8.94 17.38
CA TYR A 114 41.92 -8.22 16.11
C TYR A 114 40.64 -7.35 16.01
N PRO A 115 40.70 -6.10 15.50
CA PRO A 115 39.61 -5.13 15.66
C PRO A 115 38.64 -4.99 14.47
N GLU A 116 38.85 -5.72 13.38
CA GLU A 116 38.01 -5.71 12.16
C GLU A 116 37.52 -7.13 11.85
N GLU A 117 36.44 -7.29 11.08
CA GLU A 117 35.83 -8.60 10.74
C GLU A 117 36.85 -9.69 10.33
N VAL A 118 36.70 -10.87 10.93
CA VAL A 118 37.50 -12.06 10.64
C VAL A 118 36.59 -13.20 10.22
N PHE A 119 36.72 -13.66 8.97
CA PHE A 119 35.94 -14.78 8.42
C PHE A 119 36.49 -16.14 8.86
N ALA A 120 37.81 -16.26 8.95
CA ALA A 120 38.49 -17.50 9.32
C ALA A 120 39.68 -17.26 10.26
N VAL A 121 39.96 -18.22 11.13
CA VAL A 121 41.14 -18.26 12.01
C VAL A 121 41.72 -19.66 12.07
N ALA A 122 43.05 -19.77 12.02
CA ALA A 122 43.78 -21.02 12.25
C ALA A 122 45.01 -20.78 13.14
N GLU A 123 45.38 -21.79 13.93
CA GLU A 123 46.60 -21.79 14.74
C GLU A 123 47.61 -22.80 14.18
N SER A 124 48.85 -22.35 14.02
CA SER A 124 50.02 -23.20 13.80
C SER A 124 50.92 -23.16 15.03
N HIS A 125 51.82 -24.14 15.16
CA HIS A 125 52.83 -24.20 16.22
C HIS A 125 53.77 -22.96 16.33
N ALA A 126 53.70 -22.01 15.40
CA ALA A 126 54.55 -20.80 15.39
C ALA A 126 53.81 -19.49 15.03
N ALA A 127 52.50 -19.53 14.78
CA ALA A 127 51.71 -18.36 14.36
C ALA A 127 50.19 -18.59 14.41
N LEU A 128 49.43 -17.51 14.67
CA LEU A 128 48.01 -17.42 14.32
C LEU A 128 47.86 -16.82 12.91
N LEU A 129 46.90 -17.33 12.15
CA LEU A 129 46.54 -16.86 10.81
C LEU A 129 45.06 -16.46 10.78
N ILE A 130 44.73 -15.34 10.14
CA ILE A 130 43.33 -14.89 9.98
C ILE A 130 42.99 -14.45 8.56
N GLY A 131 41.77 -14.79 8.14
CA GLY A 131 41.16 -14.37 6.88
C GLY A 131 40.26 -13.15 7.10
N THR A 132 40.53 -12.07 6.37
CA THR A 132 39.81 -10.79 6.50
C THR A 132 39.31 -10.31 5.14
N SER A 133 38.48 -9.26 5.15
CA SER A 133 38.09 -8.53 3.93
C SER A 133 39.28 -7.86 3.20
N LYS A 134 40.45 -7.79 3.86
CA LYS A 134 41.71 -7.20 3.37
C LYS A 134 42.80 -8.26 3.11
N GLY A 135 42.44 -9.54 3.00
CA GLY A 135 43.38 -10.64 2.75
C GLY A 135 43.81 -11.41 4.00
N LEU A 136 44.94 -12.12 3.89
CA LEU A 136 45.53 -12.97 4.93
C LEU A 136 46.46 -12.17 5.86
N TRP A 137 46.28 -12.31 7.17
CA TRP A 137 47.17 -11.75 8.18
C TRP A 137 47.75 -12.84 9.07
N VAL A 138 48.99 -12.63 9.52
CA VAL A 138 49.72 -13.57 10.38
C VAL A 138 50.25 -12.84 11.61
N SER A 139 50.04 -13.45 12.78
CA SER A 139 50.62 -13.02 14.06
C SER A 139 51.56 -14.09 14.59
N ARG A 140 52.75 -13.70 15.05
CA ARG A 140 53.78 -14.61 15.61
C ARG A 140 54.01 -14.41 17.11
N ASP A 141 53.10 -13.70 17.80
CA ASP A 141 53.23 -13.30 19.21
C ASP A 141 51.95 -13.53 20.04
N GLY A 142 51.04 -14.39 19.55
CA GLY A 142 49.78 -14.72 20.22
C GLY A 142 48.64 -13.74 19.95
N GLY A 143 48.64 -13.09 18.78
CA GLY A 143 47.60 -12.15 18.36
C GLY A 143 47.78 -10.73 18.89
N ARG A 144 48.99 -10.34 19.29
CA ARG A 144 49.30 -9.00 19.82
C ARG A 144 49.72 -8.04 18.72
N THR A 145 50.48 -8.54 17.74
CA THR A 145 50.80 -7.84 16.49
C THR A 145 50.46 -8.73 15.29
N TRP A 146 49.97 -8.09 14.23
CA TRP A 146 49.54 -8.74 13.00
C TRP A 146 50.26 -8.11 11.81
N GLN A 147 50.65 -8.92 10.83
CA GLN A 147 51.27 -8.46 9.60
C GLN A 147 50.55 -9.05 8.38
N PRO A 148 50.33 -8.27 7.31
CA PRO A 148 49.72 -8.77 6.10
C PRO A 148 50.67 -9.75 5.39
N ARG A 149 50.11 -10.82 4.81
CA ARG A 149 50.80 -11.96 4.21
C ARG A 149 49.96 -12.58 3.07
N GLY A 150 50.29 -13.80 2.64
CA GLY A 150 49.65 -14.44 1.49
C GLY A 150 50.14 -13.88 0.15
N ARG A 151 51.45 -13.69 -0.01
CA ARG A 151 52.02 -13.16 -1.27
C ARG A 151 51.77 -14.15 -2.40
N GLY A 152 50.87 -13.80 -3.31
CA GLY A 152 50.31 -14.69 -4.34
C GLY A 152 48.78 -14.65 -4.40
N LEU A 153 48.12 -14.19 -3.33
CA LEU A 153 46.70 -13.83 -3.36
C LEU A 153 46.46 -12.63 -4.29
N PRO A 154 45.36 -12.62 -5.06
CA PRO A 154 44.85 -11.40 -5.68
C PRO A 154 44.56 -10.29 -4.66
N PRO A 155 44.72 -8.99 -5.00
CA PRO A 155 44.44 -7.89 -4.06
C PRO A 155 43.00 -7.85 -3.51
N GLN A 156 42.05 -8.40 -4.26
CA GLN A 156 40.63 -8.52 -3.91
C GLN A 156 40.25 -9.88 -3.30
N ALA A 157 41.23 -10.71 -2.91
CA ALA A 157 40.99 -12.00 -2.28
C ALA A 157 40.50 -11.84 -0.84
N ARG A 158 39.40 -12.53 -0.51
CA ARG A 158 38.87 -12.66 0.85
C ARG A 158 39.02 -14.13 1.27
N PRO A 159 40.04 -14.50 2.07
CA PRO A 159 40.19 -15.86 2.57
C PRO A 159 38.98 -16.25 3.43
N TRP A 160 38.32 -17.36 3.10
CA TRP A 160 37.02 -17.75 3.65
C TRP A 160 37.10 -18.94 4.62
N ALA A 161 37.99 -19.89 4.33
CA ALA A 161 38.44 -20.93 5.25
C ALA A 161 39.97 -20.97 5.21
N ILE A 162 40.60 -21.25 6.34
CA ILE A 162 42.05 -21.42 6.47
C ILE A 162 42.26 -22.63 7.37
N GLU A 163 43.09 -23.58 6.95
CA GLU A 163 43.50 -24.74 7.75
C GLU A 163 45.02 -24.95 7.65
N VAL A 164 45.62 -25.36 8.76
CA VAL A 164 47.07 -25.62 8.88
C VAL A 164 47.30 -27.12 8.98
N ALA A 165 48.27 -27.66 8.25
CA ALA A 165 48.56 -29.08 8.33
C ALA A 165 49.12 -29.45 9.73
N PRO A 166 48.54 -30.45 10.41
CA PRO A 166 48.89 -30.75 11.80
C PRO A 166 50.27 -31.41 11.96
N ASN A 167 50.79 -31.99 10.88
CA ASN A 167 52.09 -32.66 10.75
C ASN A 167 53.22 -31.72 10.26
N ASP A 168 52.90 -30.65 9.51
CA ASP A 168 53.83 -29.53 9.24
C ASP A 168 53.09 -28.20 9.30
N GLY A 169 53.29 -27.46 10.40
CA GLY A 169 52.69 -26.14 10.63
C GLY A 169 53.13 -25.04 9.66
N ARG A 170 54.00 -25.33 8.68
CA ARG A 170 54.29 -24.46 7.54
C ARG A 170 53.30 -24.63 6.39
N VAL A 171 52.68 -25.79 6.26
CA VAL A 171 51.75 -26.07 5.17
C VAL A 171 50.37 -25.52 5.56
N VAL A 172 49.85 -24.61 4.74
CA VAL A 172 48.56 -23.95 4.98
C VAL A 172 47.72 -24.05 3.72
N TYR A 173 46.48 -24.50 3.86
CA TYR A 173 45.49 -24.46 2.80
C TYR A 173 44.44 -23.40 3.12
N LEU A 174 43.98 -22.66 2.12
CA LEU A 174 42.90 -21.70 2.29
C LEU A 174 41.99 -21.63 1.07
N SER A 175 40.71 -21.37 1.29
CA SER A 175 39.75 -21.04 0.24
C SER A 175 39.49 -19.54 0.20
N THR A 176 38.91 -19.06 -0.89
CA THR A 176 38.56 -17.63 -1.06
C THR A 176 37.13 -17.45 -1.56
N ALA A 177 36.57 -16.24 -1.36
CA ALA A 177 35.34 -15.81 -2.00
C ALA A 177 35.48 -15.77 -3.54
N GLY A 178 35.19 -16.91 -4.19
CA GLY A 178 35.08 -17.03 -5.65
C GLY A 178 36.38 -16.95 -6.44
N GLN A 179 37.55 -17.00 -5.80
CA GLN A 179 38.88 -16.88 -6.46
C GLN A 179 39.74 -18.14 -6.34
N GLY A 180 39.15 -19.25 -5.89
CA GLY A 180 39.80 -20.56 -5.81
C GLY A 180 40.41 -20.93 -4.45
N MET A 181 41.06 -22.09 -4.45
CA MET A 181 41.85 -22.69 -3.38
C MET A 181 43.33 -22.34 -3.54
N PHE A 182 44.00 -22.08 -2.42
CA PHE A 182 45.41 -21.73 -2.36
C PHE A 182 46.15 -22.58 -1.32
N ARG A 183 47.46 -22.81 -1.55
CA ARG A 183 48.38 -23.47 -0.62
C ARG A 183 49.62 -22.61 -0.37
N SER A 184 50.13 -22.65 0.87
CA SER A 184 51.46 -22.20 1.29
C SER A 184 52.27 -23.39 1.80
N ASP A 185 53.60 -23.31 1.69
CA ASP A 185 54.56 -24.24 2.31
C ASP A 185 55.58 -23.51 3.22
N ASP A 186 55.29 -22.25 3.58
CA ASP A 186 56.15 -21.36 4.38
C ASP A 186 55.42 -20.62 5.52
N GLY A 187 54.25 -21.13 5.94
CA GLY A 187 53.47 -20.60 7.05
C GLY A 187 52.62 -19.39 6.67
N GLY A 188 52.14 -19.36 5.43
CA GLY A 188 51.29 -18.30 4.88
C GLY A 188 52.04 -17.10 4.32
N GLU A 189 53.38 -17.10 4.25
CA GLU A 189 54.15 -15.96 3.74
C GLU A 189 53.93 -15.79 2.22
N HIS A 190 54.07 -16.89 1.47
CA HIS A 190 53.68 -17.00 0.05
C HIS A 190 52.54 -18.01 -0.13
N VAL A 191 51.73 -17.83 -1.18
CA VAL A 191 50.72 -18.82 -1.60
C VAL A 191 50.71 -19.02 -3.10
N GLN A 192 50.24 -20.19 -3.55
CA GLN A 192 49.98 -20.54 -4.94
C GLN A 192 48.55 -21.10 -5.10
N ALA A 193 47.89 -20.81 -6.22
CA ALA A 193 46.57 -21.34 -6.53
C ALA A 193 46.66 -22.83 -6.92
N ILE A 194 45.68 -23.62 -6.49
CA ILE A 194 45.68 -25.09 -6.57
C ILE A 194 44.32 -25.66 -7.04
N ASP A 195 43.63 -24.97 -7.94
CA ASP A 195 42.25 -25.32 -8.36
C ASP A 195 42.14 -26.49 -9.37
N ARG A 196 43.26 -27.14 -9.73
CA ARG A 196 43.32 -28.01 -10.90
C ARG A 196 42.50 -29.30 -10.71
N GLY A 197 41.34 -29.37 -11.33
CA GLY A 197 40.40 -30.51 -11.18
C GLY A 197 39.21 -30.21 -10.27
N LEU A 198 39.19 -29.05 -9.61
CA LEU A 198 37.96 -28.50 -9.05
C LEU A 198 37.06 -27.95 -10.19
N PRO A 199 35.74 -28.00 -10.04
CA PRO A 199 34.79 -27.53 -11.04
C PRO A 199 34.63 -26.00 -11.02
N ALA A 200 34.48 -25.41 -12.21
CA ALA A 200 34.08 -24.02 -12.40
C ALA A 200 32.72 -23.74 -11.73
N ALA A 201 32.48 -22.50 -11.30
CA ALA A 201 31.22 -22.16 -10.65
C ALA A 201 30.05 -22.02 -11.63
N ILE A 202 28.84 -22.20 -11.13
CA ILE A 202 27.61 -21.80 -11.81
C ILE A 202 27.26 -20.37 -11.34
N GLY A 203 27.81 -19.36 -11.99
CA GLY A 203 27.61 -17.94 -11.63
C GLY A 203 28.78 -17.03 -12.07
N PRO A 204 28.84 -15.78 -11.56
CA PRO A 204 29.84 -14.78 -11.98
C PRO A 204 31.25 -14.99 -11.38
N TRP A 205 31.58 -16.20 -10.92
CA TRP A 205 32.84 -16.52 -10.23
C TRP A 205 33.63 -17.59 -11.00
N PRO A 206 34.97 -17.48 -11.12
CA PRO A 206 35.76 -18.45 -11.89
C PRO A 206 35.82 -19.88 -11.31
N VAL A 207 35.67 -20.07 -9.98
CA VAL A 207 35.79 -21.39 -9.32
C VAL A 207 34.68 -21.57 -8.28
N THR A 208 34.15 -22.79 -8.14
CA THR A 208 33.10 -23.11 -7.16
C THR A 208 33.56 -22.78 -5.72
N PRO A 209 32.75 -22.10 -4.88
CA PRO A 209 33.09 -21.84 -3.49
C PRO A 209 33.37 -23.11 -2.69
N VAL A 210 34.51 -23.11 -1.97
CA VAL A 210 34.91 -24.16 -1.02
C VAL A 210 34.74 -23.63 0.40
N ARG A 211 34.01 -24.38 1.24
CA ARG A 211 33.68 -23.96 2.62
C ARG A 211 34.38 -24.74 3.72
N HIS A 212 34.51 -26.07 3.59
CA HIS A 212 35.33 -26.86 4.51
C HIS A 212 36.58 -27.40 3.80
N ILE A 213 37.67 -27.41 4.55
CA ILE A 213 38.96 -28.01 4.21
C ILE A 213 39.26 -29.01 5.33
N LEU A 214 39.70 -30.22 5.00
CA LEU A 214 40.18 -31.21 5.96
C LEU A 214 41.51 -31.78 5.48
N ILE A 215 42.56 -31.64 6.30
CA ILE A 215 43.92 -32.13 5.99
C ILE A 215 44.14 -33.43 6.77
N ASP A 216 44.58 -34.48 6.09
CA ASP A 216 44.93 -35.77 6.68
C ASP A 216 46.08 -35.60 7.70
N ARG A 217 45.92 -36.18 8.89
CA ARG A 217 46.87 -35.97 10.00
C ARG A 217 48.24 -36.61 9.78
N GLN A 218 48.38 -37.51 8.81
CA GLN A 218 49.59 -38.27 8.53
C GLN A 218 50.31 -37.75 7.27
N ASP A 219 49.59 -37.36 6.22
CA ASP A 219 50.17 -36.76 5.00
C ASP A 219 49.50 -35.43 4.62
N ALA A 220 50.23 -34.31 4.76
CA ALA A 220 49.78 -32.96 4.45
C ALA A 220 49.35 -32.74 2.97
N ARG A 221 49.63 -33.71 2.10
CA ARG A 221 49.23 -33.71 0.68
C ARG A 221 47.87 -34.36 0.45
N THR A 222 47.34 -35.10 1.43
CA THR A 222 45.99 -35.64 1.36
C THR A 222 45.02 -34.65 2.00
N VAL A 223 44.17 -34.03 1.18
CA VAL A 223 43.22 -33.01 1.61
C VAL A 223 41.86 -33.28 0.98
N TYR A 224 40.79 -33.09 1.76
CA TYR A 224 39.41 -33.15 1.32
C TYR A 224 38.80 -31.75 1.40
N VAL A 225 37.94 -31.40 0.45
CA VAL A 225 37.18 -30.14 0.45
C VAL A 225 35.72 -30.38 0.11
N SER A 226 34.83 -29.58 0.70
CA SER A 226 33.42 -29.52 0.28
C SER A 226 33.13 -28.27 -0.55
N THR A 227 32.49 -28.49 -1.69
CA THR A 227 32.06 -27.46 -2.64
C THR A 227 30.56 -27.22 -2.51
N GLU A 228 30.12 -25.99 -2.77
CA GLU A 228 28.70 -25.60 -2.58
C GLU A 228 27.72 -26.29 -3.55
N VAL A 229 28.18 -26.75 -4.72
CA VAL A 229 27.29 -27.32 -5.77
C VAL A 229 27.69 -28.75 -6.17
N HIS A 230 28.99 -29.07 -6.15
CA HIS A 230 29.53 -30.25 -6.83
C HIS A 230 29.97 -31.39 -5.88
N GLY A 231 29.67 -31.26 -4.57
CA GLY A 231 29.97 -32.27 -3.56
C GLY A 231 31.40 -32.20 -3.03
N ILE A 232 31.99 -33.37 -2.75
CA ILE A 232 33.25 -33.56 -2.03
C ILE A 232 34.37 -33.87 -3.02
N TYR A 233 35.51 -33.19 -2.88
CA TYR A 233 36.71 -33.43 -3.68
C TYR A 233 37.90 -33.80 -2.78
N LYS A 234 38.84 -34.59 -3.32
CA LYS A 234 40.04 -35.07 -2.66
C LYS A 234 41.28 -34.80 -3.52
N THR A 235 42.39 -34.43 -2.90
CA THR A 235 43.74 -34.49 -3.47
C THR A 235 44.60 -35.45 -2.65
N THR A 236 45.65 -36.01 -3.26
CA THR A 236 46.71 -36.78 -2.57
C THR A 236 48.13 -36.32 -2.98
N ASP A 237 48.22 -35.26 -3.77
CA ASP A 237 49.46 -34.57 -4.18
C ASP A 237 49.60 -33.18 -3.53
N GLY A 238 48.57 -32.74 -2.81
CA GLY A 238 48.52 -31.47 -2.08
C GLY A 238 48.06 -30.31 -2.95
N GLY A 239 47.14 -30.58 -3.87
CA GLY A 239 46.47 -29.60 -4.72
C GLY A 239 47.04 -29.45 -6.14
N GLU A 240 48.01 -30.27 -6.54
CA GLU A 240 48.41 -30.35 -7.95
C GLU A 240 47.30 -30.94 -8.81
N HIS A 241 46.50 -31.86 -8.25
CA HIS A 241 45.24 -32.31 -8.82
C HIS A 241 44.18 -32.67 -7.76
N TRP A 242 42.91 -32.38 -8.07
CA TRP A 242 41.73 -32.79 -7.31
C TRP A 242 40.87 -33.78 -8.11
N THR A 243 40.34 -34.78 -7.42
CA THR A 243 39.38 -35.77 -7.93
C THR A 243 38.10 -35.74 -7.10
N ALA A 244 36.97 -36.15 -7.68
CA ALA A 244 35.71 -36.24 -6.94
C ALA A 244 35.74 -37.44 -5.98
N ALA A 245 35.36 -37.19 -4.72
CA ALA A 245 35.20 -38.19 -3.65
C ALA A 245 33.75 -38.24 -3.12
N THR A 246 32.81 -37.74 -3.91
CA THR A 246 31.36 -37.76 -3.68
C THR A 246 30.81 -39.19 -3.83
N PRO A 247 29.87 -39.65 -2.99
CA PRO A 247 29.22 -40.96 -3.13
C PRO A 247 28.68 -41.26 -4.54
N SER A 248 28.97 -42.46 -5.07
CA SER A 248 28.52 -42.90 -6.39
C SER A 248 26.99 -43.09 -6.43
N GLY A 249 26.33 -42.49 -7.41
CA GLY A 249 24.86 -42.48 -7.55
C GLY A 249 24.21 -41.14 -7.19
N LEU A 250 24.97 -40.18 -6.66
CA LEU A 250 24.52 -38.80 -6.46
C LEU A 250 24.53 -38.04 -7.80
N GLY A 251 23.35 -37.80 -8.36
CA GLY A 251 23.18 -36.92 -9.51
C GLY A 251 23.55 -35.47 -9.16
N LEU A 252 24.45 -34.87 -9.94
CA LEU A 252 24.90 -33.49 -9.74
C LEU A 252 23.83 -32.52 -10.25
N PHE A 253 23.00 -31.99 -9.34
CA PHE A 253 21.96 -31.02 -9.66
C PHE A 253 22.55 -29.61 -9.84
N PRO A 254 22.31 -28.91 -10.97
CA PRO A 254 22.90 -27.59 -11.23
C PRO A 254 22.21 -26.42 -10.48
N ARG A 255 21.47 -26.69 -9.39
CA ARG A 255 20.77 -25.66 -8.60
C ARG A 255 20.88 -25.95 -7.10
N ARG A 256 21.70 -25.15 -6.41
CA ARG A 256 21.84 -25.02 -4.93
C ARG A 256 21.65 -26.31 -4.12
N THR A 257 22.63 -27.21 -4.19
CA THR A 257 22.90 -28.16 -3.10
C THR A 257 23.23 -27.37 -1.82
N TYR A 258 22.86 -27.87 -0.65
CA TYR A 258 23.31 -27.29 0.62
C TYR A 258 24.56 -27.99 1.15
N GLN A 259 25.36 -27.25 1.91
CA GLN A 259 26.79 -27.48 2.14
C GLN A 259 27.09 -28.88 2.71
N PRO A 260 27.95 -29.69 2.06
CA PRO A 260 28.45 -30.91 2.67
C PRO A 260 29.36 -30.59 3.86
N LEU A 261 28.95 -30.99 5.07
CA LEU A 261 29.78 -30.91 6.27
C LEU A 261 30.66 -32.16 6.33
N LEU A 262 31.92 -32.04 6.78
CA LEU A 262 32.88 -33.15 6.82
C LEU A 262 33.58 -33.21 8.18
N ALA A 263 33.87 -34.43 8.68
CA ALA A 263 34.78 -34.65 9.80
C ALA A 263 35.50 -36.00 9.71
N PHE A 264 36.80 -36.03 10.04
CA PHE A 264 37.56 -37.27 10.26
C PHE A 264 37.17 -37.95 11.57
N HIS A 265 37.23 -39.28 11.60
CA HIS A 265 37.35 -40.04 12.84
C HIS A 265 38.63 -39.61 13.61
N PRO A 266 38.61 -39.52 14.95
CA PRO A 266 39.70 -38.93 15.73
C PRO A 266 41.01 -39.74 15.73
N THR A 267 40.98 -41.01 15.28
CA THR A 267 42.16 -41.89 15.25
C THR A 267 42.29 -42.72 13.97
N ASP A 268 41.54 -42.40 12.91
CA ASP A 268 41.58 -43.12 11.63
C ASP A 268 41.25 -42.17 10.46
N GLU A 269 42.26 -41.81 9.67
CA GLU A 269 42.10 -40.91 8.53
C GLU A 269 41.42 -41.59 7.32
N GLN A 270 41.25 -42.92 7.33
CA GLN A 270 40.43 -43.61 6.32
C GLN A 270 38.93 -43.54 6.65
N THR A 271 38.56 -43.28 7.91
CA THR A 271 37.17 -43.11 8.31
C THR A 271 36.79 -41.63 8.34
N LEU A 272 35.91 -41.22 7.42
CA LEU A 272 35.32 -39.88 7.40
C LEU A 272 33.80 -39.96 7.51
N TYR A 273 33.21 -38.94 8.13
CA TYR A 273 31.78 -38.71 8.18
C TYR A 273 31.44 -37.47 7.36
N ALA A 274 30.27 -37.50 6.70
CA ALA A 274 29.74 -36.37 5.96
C ALA A 274 28.25 -36.17 6.26
N VAL A 275 27.78 -34.92 6.37
CA VAL A 275 26.34 -34.62 6.26
C VAL A 275 26.09 -34.09 4.86
N ILE A 276 25.12 -34.66 4.16
CA ILE A 276 24.73 -34.27 2.80
C ILE A 276 23.22 -34.02 2.78
N GLY A 277 22.83 -32.84 2.31
CA GLY A 277 21.44 -32.45 2.08
C GLY A 277 21.00 -32.71 0.65
N PHE A 278 19.93 -33.48 0.47
CA PHE A 278 19.32 -33.84 -0.80
C PHE A 278 18.18 -32.90 -1.16
N PRO A 279 18.26 -32.10 -2.24
CA PRO A 279 17.07 -31.48 -2.81
C PRO A 279 16.18 -32.58 -3.42
N VAL A 280 15.17 -33.03 -2.66
CA VAL A 280 14.17 -34.01 -3.15
C VAL A 280 13.18 -33.32 -4.10
N HIS A 281 12.87 -32.06 -3.79
CA HIS A 281 12.15 -31.09 -4.61
C HIS A 281 12.76 -29.70 -4.37
N SER A 282 12.32 -28.68 -5.11
CA SER A 282 12.89 -27.32 -5.12
C SER A 282 13.01 -26.62 -3.75
N HIS A 283 12.24 -27.05 -2.75
CA HIS A 283 12.28 -26.51 -1.38
C HIS A 283 12.24 -27.58 -0.27
N LEU A 284 12.60 -28.84 -0.58
CA LEU A 284 12.67 -29.92 0.41
C LEU A 284 14.07 -30.54 0.47
N ILE A 285 14.71 -30.45 1.63
CA ILE A 285 16.04 -31.02 1.89
C ILE A 285 15.88 -32.27 2.77
N ASP A 286 16.11 -33.46 2.23
CA ASP A 286 16.29 -34.67 3.04
C ASP A 286 17.77 -34.74 3.47
N ASN A 287 18.05 -34.82 4.77
CA ASN A 287 19.41 -34.69 5.32
C ASN A 287 19.92 -36.06 5.79
N LYS A 288 21.10 -36.50 5.34
CA LYS A 288 21.64 -37.81 5.75
C LYS A 288 23.10 -37.74 6.17
N VAL A 289 23.46 -38.54 7.16
CA VAL A 289 24.83 -38.79 7.58
C VAL A 289 25.39 -39.96 6.76
N TYR A 290 26.51 -39.72 6.09
CA TYR A 290 27.30 -40.70 5.38
C TYR A 290 28.58 -41.01 6.14
N LYS A 291 29.09 -42.23 5.95
CA LYS A 291 30.40 -42.70 6.40
C LYS A 291 31.15 -43.38 5.28
N THR A 292 32.44 -43.09 5.18
CA THR A 292 33.44 -43.91 4.46
C THR A 292 34.37 -44.56 5.49
N THR A 293 34.98 -45.69 5.13
CA THR A 293 36.07 -46.34 5.89
C THR A 293 37.26 -46.68 4.98
N ASP A 294 37.36 -46.02 3.83
CA ASP A 294 38.37 -46.24 2.79
C ASP A 294 38.86 -44.93 2.16
N GLY A 295 38.83 -43.84 2.94
CA GLY A 295 39.33 -42.54 2.53
C GLY A 295 38.46 -41.87 1.44
N GLY A 296 37.15 -42.11 1.45
CA GLY A 296 36.19 -41.49 0.54
C GLY A 296 36.02 -42.19 -0.81
N ALA A 297 36.50 -43.42 -0.97
CA ALA A 297 36.29 -44.19 -2.20
C ALA A 297 34.86 -44.78 -2.26
N HIS A 298 34.34 -45.26 -1.13
CA HIS A 298 32.95 -45.67 -0.97
C HIS A 298 32.33 -45.04 0.28
N TRP A 299 31.03 -44.72 0.20
CA TRP A 299 30.27 -44.13 1.29
C TRP A 299 28.96 -44.89 1.52
N MET A 300 28.57 -45.04 2.77
CA MET A 300 27.33 -45.66 3.23
C MET A 300 26.52 -44.66 4.06
N ALA A 301 25.21 -44.57 3.86
CA ALA A 301 24.34 -43.81 4.74
C ALA A 301 24.20 -44.55 6.09
N ILE A 302 24.44 -43.85 7.21
CA ILE A 302 24.38 -44.42 8.57
C ILE A 302 23.23 -43.86 9.41
N ALA A 303 22.70 -42.69 9.07
CA ALA A 303 21.54 -42.09 9.73
C ALA A 303 20.80 -41.12 8.81
N GLU A 304 19.48 -41.07 8.95
CA GLU A 304 18.63 -40.01 8.42
C GLU A 304 18.41 -38.94 9.51
N LEU A 305 18.36 -37.68 9.10
CA LEU A 305 18.21 -36.51 9.96
C LEU A 305 16.88 -35.80 9.64
N PRO A 306 16.38 -34.92 10.53
CA PRO A 306 15.19 -34.12 10.22
C PRO A 306 15.33 -33.39 8.87
N PRO A 307 14.31 -33.51 7.98
CA PRO A 307 14.31 -32.79 6.71
C PRO A 307 14.19 -31.27 6.96
N ASN A 308 14.63 -30.48 5.99
CA ASN A 308 14.65 -29.01 5.95
C ASN A 308 15.49 -28.31 7.05
N ARG A 309 15.97 -29.02 8.06
CA ARG A 309 16.85 -28.49 9.11
C ARG A 309 18.24 -28.20 8.55
N LEU A 310 18.73 -26.97 8.70
CA LEU A 310 20.09 -26.60 8.29
C LEU A 310 21.10 -27.00 9.37
N PHE A 311 21.94 -27.98 9.04
CA PHE A 311 23.14 -28.29 9.80
C PHE A 311 24.30 -27.42 9.29
N ALA A 312 25.06 -26.83 10.20
CA ALA A 312 26.20 -25.96 9.87
C ALA A 312 27.49 -26.35 10.60
N SER A 313 27.50 -27.48 11.31
CA SER A 313 28.72 -28.14 11.80
C SER A 313 28.48 -29.61 12.18
N LEU A 314 29.56 -30.40 12.07
CA LEU A 314 29.66 -31.82 12.40
C LEU A 314 30.94 -32.01 13.21
N THR A 315 30.87 -32.67 14.37
CA THR A 315 32.05 -33.06 15.17
C THR A 315 31.94 -34.52 15.59
N VAL A 316 33.02 -35.29 15.41
CA VAL A 316 33.15 -36.64 16.01
C VAL A 316 33.66 -36.48 17.45
N VAL A 317 33.02 -37.13 18.42
CA VAL A 317 33.41 -37.02 19.84
C VAL A 317 34.72 -37.78 20.11
N PRO A 318 35.85 -37.12 20.46
CA PRO A 318 37.14 -37.81 20.54
C PRO A 318 37.25 -38.87 21.64
N ALA A 319 36.43 -38.78 22.68
CA ALA A 319 36.39 -39.71 23.81
C ALA A 319 35.38 -40.87 23.61
N ASP A 320 34.52 -40.79 22.59
CA ASP A 320 33.55 -41.80 22.19
C ASP A 320 33.39 -41.73 20.67
N PRO A 321 34.39 -42.20 19.89
CA PRO A 321 34.45 -41.98 18.44
C PRO A 321 33.23 -42.48 17.62
N PRO A 322 32.46 -43.49 18.08
CA PRO A 322 31.16 -43.82 17.50
C PRO A 322 30.05 -42.77 17.69
N LEU A 323 30.28 -41.65 18.37
CA LEU A 323 29.29 -40.59 18.62
C LEU A 323 29.62 -39.31 17.83
N LEU A 324 28.61 -38.78 17.13
CA LEU A 324 28.67 -37.56 16.33
C LEU A 324 27.76 -36.49 16.94
N VAL A 325 28.22 -35.23 16.92
CA VAL A 325 27.46 -34.03 17.28
C VAL A 325 27.20 -33.20 16.02
N LEU A 326 25.94 -32.82 15.79
CA LEU A 326 25.49 -32.04 14.64
C LEU A 326 24.88 -30.71 15.10
N GLY A 327 25.50 -29.59 14.75
CA GLY A 327 25.06 -28.24 15.12
C GLY A 327 24.05 -27.63 14.14
N SER A 328 22.98 -27.04 14.66
CA SER A 328 21.93 -26.32 13.92
C SER A 328 21.27 -25.24 14.80
N GLU A 329 20.47 -24.35 14.20
CA GLU A 329 19.77 -23.27 14.94
C GLU A 329 18.85 -23.81 16.04
N GLU A 330 18.13 -24.90 15.74
CA GLU A 330 17.27 -25.67 16.66
C GLU A 330 18.07 -26.52 17.69
N GLY A 331 19.32 -26.17 17.99
CA GLY A 331 20.21 -26.91 18.89
C GLY A 331 20.96 -28.07 18.22
N ALA A 332 21.49 -28.98 19.04
CA ALA A 332 22.37 -30.07 18.60
C ALA A 332 21.64 -31.43 18.48
N ILE A 333 22.00 -32.22 17.47
CA ILE A 333 21.57 -33.63 17.34
C ILE A 333 22.77 -34.55 17.61
N LEU A 334 22.52 -35.67 18.32
CA LEU A 334 23.48 -36.74 18.55
C LEU A 334 23.15 -37.96 17.67
N VAL A 335 24.16 -38.49 16.98
CA VAL A 335 24.05 -39.66 16.09
C VAL A 335 25.12 -40.68 16.46
N ARG A 336 24.79 -41.98 16.49
CA ARG A 336 25.80 -43.04 16.62
C ARG A 336 26.06 -43.79 15.33
N ASP A 337 27.35 -44.07 15.12
CA ASP A 337 27.94 -44.80 14.00
C ASP A 337 27.32 -46.19 13.75
N ALA A 338 26.88 -46.87 14.81
CA ALA A 338 26.31 -48.22 14.77
C ALA A 338 24.89 -48.31 14.15
N GLY A 339 24.46 -47.32 13.36
CA GLY A 339 23.12 -47.28 12.74
C GLY A 339 21.96 -47.11 13.73
N GLN A 340 22.24 -46.72 14.98
CA GLN A 340 21.24 -46.47 16.00
C GLN A 340 21.19 -44.98 16.36
N ARG A 341 20.01 -44.40 16.22
CA ARG A 341 19.66 -43.09 16.78
C ARG A 341 19.58 -43.24 18.31
N VAL A 342 20.21 -42.32 19.06
CA VAL A 342 20.25 -42.40 20.54
C VAL A 342 19.01 -41.71 21.13
N ASP A 343 17.87 -42.36 20.91
CA ASP A 343 16.58 -42.01 21.49
C ASP A 343 16.64 -42.23 23.02
N GLY A 344 16.71 -41.17 23.84
CA GLY A 344 16.64 -41.32 25.31
C GLY A 344 17.23 -40.23 26.22
N GLY A 345 18.05 -39.30 25.73
CA GLY A 345 18.49 -38.14 26.53
C GLY A 345 17.32 -37.19 26.88
N PRO A 346 17.39 -36.35 27.92
CA PRO A 346 16.24 -35.54 28.39
C PRO A 346 15.74 -34.47 27.41
N TYR A 347 16.46 -34.22 26.31
CA TYR A 347 16.00 -33.40 25.17
C TYR A 347 15.08 -34.16 24.20
N TRP A 348 14.82 -35.44 24.45
CA TRP A 348 13.88 -36.26 23.70
C TRP A 348 12.46 -36.16 24.25
N LYS A 349 11.66 -35.30 23.61
CA LYS A 349 10.24 -35.61 23.39
C LYS A 349 9.93 -35.44 21.92
N PRO A 350 9.54 -36.50 21.20
CA PRO A 350 8.59 -36.34 20.12
C PRO A 350 7.34 -35.67 20.69
N SER A 351 6.84 -34.64 20.02
CA SER A 351 5.44 -34.23 20.18
C SER A 351 4.58 -35.47 19.93
N PRO A 352 3.56 -35.79 20.76
CA PRO A 352 2.46 -36.61 20.29
C PRO A 352 1.86 -35.96 19.03
N PRO A 353 1.26 -36.73 18.09
CA PRO A 353 0.35 -36.11 17.12
C PRO A 353 -0.67 -35.30 17.92
N PRO A 354 -0.84 -33.99 17.65
CA PRO A 354 -1.27 -33.04 18.67
C PRO A 354 -2.64 -33.41 19.23
N LEU A 355 -2.65 -33.76 20.52
CA LEU A 355 -3.87 -33.70 21.32
C LEU A 355 -4.37 -32.26 21.24
N ARG A 356 -5.57 -32.05 20.67
CA ARG A 356 -6.16 -30.74 20.38
C ARG A 356 -6.37 -29.90 21.66
N SER A 357 -5.31 -29.24 22.16
CA SER A 357 -5.38 -28.30 23.28
C SER A 357 -4.08 -27.50 23.50
N ALA A 358 -3.48 -26.98 22.43
CA ALA A 358 -2.75 -25.72 22.46
C ALA A 358 -3.36 -24.82 21.37
N LYS A 359 -3.64 -23.55 21.68
CA LYS A 359 -4.03 -22.57 20.64
C LYS A 359 -2.81 -22.35 19.74
N ALA A 360 -3.02 -22.28 18.43
CA ALA A 360 -2.04 -21.75 17.49
C ALA A 360 -1.67 -20.31 17.90
N LEU A 361 -0.44 -19.89 17.62
CA LEU A 361 0.13 -18.66 18.18
C LEU A 361 -0.32 -17.39 17.42
N ASN A 362 -1.64 -17.20 17.28
CA ASN A 362 -2.24 -15.88 17.06
C ASN A 362 -1.85 -15.00 18.26
N THR A 363 -1.02 -13.99 18.03
CA THR A 363 -0.61 -13.05 19.07
C THR A 363 -0.19 -11.72 18.46
N ASP A 364 -0.76 -10.66 18.99
CA ASP A 364 -0.60 -9.31 18.45
C ASP A 364 0.58 -8.59 19.12
N VAL A 365 1.39 -7.90 18.32
CA VAL A 365 2.63 -7.25 18.78
C VAL A 365 2.56 -5.77 18.45
N GLY A 366 1.77 -5.03 19.25
CA GLY A 366 1.32 -3.69 18.89
C GLY A 366 0.17 -3.80 17.89
N ASP A 367 0.18 -2.99 16.84
CA ASP A 367 -0.80 -3.02 15.74
C ASP A 367 -0.46 -4.04 14.64
N ILE A 368 0.37 -5.05 14.94
CA ILE A 368 0.74 -6.12 14.00
C ILE A 368 0.21 -7.45 14.51
N ALA A 369 -0.72 -8.05 13.77
CA ALA A 369 -1.26 -9.37 14.10
C ALA A 369 -0.28 -10.42 13.59
N VAL A 370 0.21 -11.30 14.48
CA VAL A 370 1.12 -12.38 14.08
C VAL A 370 0.37 -13.71 14.09
N ILE A 371 0.45 -14.43 12.98
CA ILE A 371 -0.26 -15.70 12.77
C ILE A 371 0.72 -16.80 12.38
N GLU A 372 0.61 -17.93 13.06
CA GLU A 372 1.42 -19.12 12.84
C GLU A 372 0.79 -20.02 11.76
N ASP A 373 1.57 -20.34 10.71
CA ASP A 373 1.24 -21.34 9.69
C ASP A 373 1.46 -22.75 10.24
N ASP A 374 0.39 -23.34 10.78
CA ASP A 374 0.27 -24.73 11.26
C ASP A 374 0.18 -25.76 10.11
N GLY A 375 0.77 -25.46 8.95
CA GLY A 375 0.64 -26.23 7.71
C GLY A 375 -0.73 -26.09 7.03
N THR A 376 -1.62 -25.21 7.52
CA THR A 376 -2.90 -24.91 6.86
C THR A 376 -2.93 -23.60 6.09
N LEU A 377 -2.00 -22.67 6.33
CA LEU A 377 -2.01 -21.31 5.77
C LEU A 377 -1.12 -21.15 4.54
N VAL A 378 -0.05 -21.94 4.38
CA VAL A 378 0.71 -22.02 3.12
C VAL A 378 0.35 -23.30 2.37
N GLN A 379 -0.50 -23.16 1.34
CA GLN A 379 -0.82 -24.25 0.42
C GLN A 379 0.39 -24.66 -0.42
N ASN A 380 0.38 -25.93 -0.82
CA ASN A 380 1.25 -26.53 -1.83
C ASN A 380 0.36 -27.46 -2.68
N PHE A 381 0.78 -27.83 -3.90
CA PHE A 381 0.04 -28.81 -4.69
C PHE A 381 0.08 -30.21 -4.05
N ASP A 382 -1.04 -30.60 -3.45
CA ASP A 382 -1.16 -31.78 -2.58
C ASP A 382 -2.04 -32.91 -3.16
N LEU A 383 -2.57 -32.72 -4.38
CA LEU A 383 -3.30 -33.76 -5.11
C LEU A 383 -2.39 -34.83 -5.75
N HIS A 384 -1.06 -34.66 -5.71
CA HIS A 384 -0.05 -35.52 -6.35
C HIS A 384 -0.13 -37.02 -5.96
N ASN A 385 -0.68 -37.35 -4.78
CA ASN A 385 -0.84 -38.71 -4.26
C ASN A 385 -2.28 -39.26 -4.33
N ARG A 386 -3.21 -38.55 -4.98
CA ARG A 386 -4.62 -38.96 -5.13
C ARG A 386 -5.13 -38.72 -6.55
N SER A 387 -6.36 -39.14 -6.81
CA SER A 387 -7.16 -38.69 -7.95
C SER A 387 -8.49 -38.14 -7.44
N ILE A 388 -9.06 -37.16 -8.14
CA ILE A 388 -10.38 -36.61 -7.83
C ILE A 388 -11.39 -37.21 -8.81
N GLU A 389 -12.46 -37.81 -8.31
CA GLU A 389 -13.50 -38.46 -9.10
C GLU A 389 -14.85 -37.78 -8.87
N PHE A 390 -15.45 -37.28 -9.95
CA PHE A 390 -16.77 -36.66 -9.98
C PHE A 390 -17.77 -37.69 -10.52
N VAL A 391 -18.76 -38.05 -9.71
CA VAL A 391 -19.81 -39.01 -10.01
C VAL A 391 -21.10 -38.24 -10.31
N PRO A 392 -21.67 -38.31 -11.53
CA PRO A 392 -22.82 -37.49 -11.91
C PRO A 392 -24.07 -37.94 -11.16
N ARG A 393 -24.89 -36.97 -10.74
CA ARG A 393 -26.17 -37.19 -10.06
C ARG A 393 -27.33 -37.09 -11.06
N ALA A 394 -28.39 -37.89 -10.82
CA ALA A 394 -29.55 -37.97 -11.71
C ALA A 394 -30.40 -36.68 -11.80
N GLU A 395 -30.17 -35.73 -10.89
CA GLU A 395 -30.84 -34.42 -10.82
C GLU A 395 -30.00 -33.29 -11.46
N GLY A 396 -28.84 -33.62 -12.03
CA GLY A 396 -27.77 -32.66 -12.31
C GLY A 396 -26.75 -32.58 -11.16
N GLY A 397 -25.60 -31.99 -11.44
CA GLY A 397 -24.47 -31.92 -10.52
C GLY A 397 -23.72 -33.24 -10.29
N TYR A 398 -22.86 -33.23 -9.28
CA TYR A 398 -21.87 -34.28 -9.02
C TYR A 398 -21.68 -34.55 -7.51
N ASP A 399 -21.46 -35.81 -7.16
CA ASP A 399 -20.77 -36.19 -5.92
C ASP A 399 -19.26 -36.26 -6.20
N ILE A 400 -18.45 -35.64 -5.35
CA ILE A 400 -17.01 -35.41 -5.55
C ILE A 400 -16.23 -36.20 -4.50
N LEU A 401 -15.36 -37.09 -4.96
CA LEU A 401 -14.67 -38.08 -4.14
C LEU A 401 -13.14 -38.00 -4.32
N ALA A 402 -12.40 -38.05 -3.22
CA ALA A 402 -10.95 -38.34 -3.26
C ALA A 402 -10.75 -39.86 -3.30
N ILE A 403 -10.01 -40.36 -4.29
CA ILE A 403 -9.66 -41.78 -4.43
C ILE A 403 -8.13 -41.96 -4.50
N PRO A 404 -7.59 -43.17 -4.22
CA PRO A 404 -6.17 -43.47 -4.41
C PRO A 404 -5.72 -43.18 -5.85
N ARG A 405 -4.50 -42.65 -6.03
CA ARG A 405 -3.95 -42.20 -7.32
C ARG A 405 -4.10 -43.23 -8.44
N ALA A 406 -5.04 -42.99 -9.34
CA ALA A 406 -5.43 -43.88 -10.45
C ALA A 406 -4.96 -43.34 -11.81
N PHE A 407 -3.71 -42.90 -11.87
CA PHE A 407 -3.06 -42.33 -13.06
C PHE A 407 -2.76 -43.41 -14.11
N GLU A 408 -3.21 -43.18 -15.35
CA GLU A 408 -3.05 -44.10 -16.49
C GLU A 408 -1.64 -43.98 -17.08
N THR A 409 -0.91 -45.09 -17.25
CA THR A 409 0.48 -45.08 -17.75
C THR A 409 0.62 -45.25 -19.26
N GLU A 410 -0.50 -45.44 -19.97
CA GLU A 410 -0.55 -45.55 -21.44
C GLU A 410 -1.27 -44.30 -21.99
N PHE A 411 -0.54 -43.42 -22.66
CA PHE A 411 -1.07 -42.11 -23.07
C PHE A 411 -1.77 -42.12 -24.43
N GLY A 412 -1.44 -43.08 -25.31
CA GLY A 412 -1.93 -43.11 -26.69
C GLY A 412 -1.07 -42.25 -27.63
N ALA A 413 -1.61 -41.95 -28.81
CA ALA A 413 -0.92 -41.11 -29.78
C ALA A 413 -0.95 -39.63 -29.35
N PRO A 414 0.11 -38.85 -29.62
CA PRO A 414 0.04 -37.40 -29.49
C PRO A 414 -0.93 -36.84 -30.54
N ILE A 415 -1.63 -35.76 -30.18
CA ILE A 415 -2.44 -34.94 -31.09
C ILE A 415 -1.68 -33.67 -31.47
N PRO A 416 -1.85 -33.12 -32.69
CA PRO A 416 -1.32 -31.80 -33.02
C PRO A 416 -2.13 -30.74 -32.26
N LEU A 417 -1.41 -29.93 -31.48
CA LEU A 417 -1.89 -28.78 -30.72
C LEU A 417 -0.72 -27.81 -30.60
N ASP A 418 -0.87 -26.60 -31.13
CA ASP A 418 0.08 -25.50 -30.96
C ASP A 418 -0.30 -24.63 -29.74
N ASP A 419 0.40 -23.53 -29.47
CA ASP A 419 0.04 -22.57 -28.41
C ASP A 419 -1.38 -22.00 -28.61
N ASP A 420 -2.13 -21.82 -27.51
CA ASP A 420 -3.56 -21.44 -27.48
C ASP A 420 -4.54 -22.29 -28.36
N ASP A 421 -4.13 -23.45 -28.90
CA ASP A 421 -4.92 -24.24 -29.87
C ASP A 421 -6.00 -25.16 -29.24
N SER A 422 -6.87 -25.75 -30.08
CA SER A 422 -8.02 -26.58 -29.69
C SER A 422 -8.33 -27.72 -30.68
N PHE A 423 -8.18 -28.98 -30.25
CA PHE A 423 -8.37 -30.18 -31.06
C PHE A 423 -9.63 -30.97 -30.66
N GLN A 424 -10.54 -31.25 -31.60
CA GLN A 424 -11.79 -31.98 -31.30
C GLN A 424 -11.61 -33.50 -31.31
N VAL A 425 -12.15 -34.18 -30.30
CA VAL A 425 -12.11 -35.63 -30.11
C VAL A 425 -13.53 -36.18 -29.91
N SER A 426 -13.88 -37.27 -30.59
CA SER A 426 -15.17 -37.96 -30.39
C SER A 426 -15.16 -38.86 -29.15
N ILE A 427 -16.27 -38.91 -28.43
CA ILE A 427 -16.51 -39.78 -27.27
C ILE A 427 -17.39 -40.96 -27.75
N PRO A 428 -16.84 -42.19 -27.92
CA PRO A 428 -17.55 -43.31 -28.55
C PRO A 428 -18.49 -44.08 -27.61
N PHE A 429 -18.90 -43.48 -26.48
CA PHE A 429 -19.75 -44.09 -25.46
C PHE A 429 -20.64 -43.02 -24.80
N PRO A 430 -21.79 -43.40 -24.21
CA PRO A 430 -22.67 -42.44 -23.53
C PRO A 430 -21.97 -41.71 -22.38
N PHE A 431 -21.88 -40.39 -22.51
CA PHE A 431 -21.30 -39.48 -21.53
C PHE A 431 -22.20 -38.26 -21.35
N GLN A 432 -22.35 -37.81 -20.10
CA GLN A 432 -23.17 -36.66 -19.73
C GLN A 432 -22.35 -35.68 -18.90
N PHE A 433 -22.43 -34.40 -19.24
CA PHE A 433 -21.81 -33.30 -18.52
C PHE A 433 -22.89 -32.37 -17.94
N TYR A 434 -22.96 -32.24 -16.62
CA TYR A 434 -24.05 -31.55 -15.91
C TYR A 434 -25.46 -31.94 -16.43
N GLY A 435 -25.69 -33.23 -16.63
CA GLY A 435 -26.96 -33.79 -17.14
C GLY A 435 -27.21 -33.62 -18.65
N THR A 436 -26.31 -32.96 -19.40
CA THR A 436 -26.40 -32.81 -20.86
C THR A 436 -25.59 -33.89 -21.57
N GLU A 437 -26.16 -34.61 -22.54
CA GLU A 437 -25.42 -35.58 -23.36
C GLU A 437 -24.46 -34.88 -24.33
N VAL A 438 -23.24 -35.41 -24.45
CA VAL A 438 -22.19 -34.89 -25.35
C VAL A 438 -21.47 -36.05 -26.05
N ASP A 439 -21.27 -35.94 -27.36
CA ASP A 439 -20.67 -36.94 -28.23
C ASP A 439 -19.20 -36.67 -28.59
N SER A 440 -18.69 -35.51 -28.16
CA SER A 440 -17.39 -34.98 -28.52
C SER A 440 -16.93 -33.93 -27.51
N VAL A 441 -15.62 -33.72 -27.46
CA VAL A 441 -14.95 -32.80 -26.54
C VAL A 441 -13.80 -32.11 -27.28
N PHE A 442 -13.55 -30.84 -26.97
CA PHE A 442 -12.36 -30.13 -27.41
C PHE A 442 -11.27 -30.27 -26.34
N VAL A 443 -10.10 -30.72 -26.77
CA VAL A 443 -8.87 -30.71 -25.98
C VAL A 443 -8.14 -29.42 -26.31
N ASN A 444 -8.00 -28.53 -25.33
CA ASN A 444 -7.35 -27.24 -25.52
C ASN A 444 -5.93 -27.29 -24.94
N SER A 445 -4.97 -26.63 -25.59
CA SER A 445 -3.54 -26.65 -25.18
C SER A 445 -3.36 -26.29 -23.70
N ASN A 446 -4.10 -25.27 -23.25
CA ASN A 446 -4.17 -24.70 -21.90
C ASN A 446 -4.76 -25.62 -20.80
N GLY A 447 -4.40 -26.90 -20.75
CA GLY A 447 -4.63 -27.80 -19.61
C GLY A 447 -6.09 -28.10 -19.26
N HIS A 448 -7.02 -27.94 -20.21
CA HIS A 448 -8.45 -28.06 -19.96
C HIS A 448 -9.26 -28.58 -21.16
N LEU A 449 -10.43 -29.16 -20.88
CA LEU A 449 -11.39 -29.63 -21.90
C LEU A 449 -12.62 -28.73 -21.95
N THR A 450 -13.22 -28.59 -23.13
CA THR A 450 -14.48 -27.86 -23.33
C THR A 450 -15.47 -28.60 -24.23
N PHE A 451 -16.76 -28.32 -24.03
CA PHE A 451 -17.84 -28.91 -24.82
C PHE A 451 -18.49 -27.87 -25.76
N GLY A 452 -18.92 -28.33 -26.94
CA GLY A 452 -19.58 -27.50 -27.96
C GLY A 452 -18.65 -26.59 -28.79
N ARG A 453 -17.59 -26.04 -28.20
CA ARG A 453 -16.51 -25.32 -28.93
C ARG A 453 -15.15 -25.46 -28.24
N GLY A 454 -14.09 -25.31 -29.03
CA GLY A 454 -12.73 -25.06 -28.52
C GLY A 454 -12.64 -23.72 -27.79
N ASP A 455 -11.62 -23.56 -26.97
CA ASP A 455 -11.44 -22.42 -26.09
C ASP A 455 -9.95 -22.08 -25.93
N PRO A 456 -9.45 -21.07 -26.65
CA PRO A 456 -8.04 -20.65 -26.58
C PRO A 456 -7.72 -19.91 -25.28
N SER A 457 -8.66 -19.73 -24.35
CA SER A 457 -8.39 -18.91 -23.17
C SER A 457 -7.29 -19.52 -22.28
N THR A 458 -6.19 -18.79 -22.17
CA THR A 458 -5.23 -18.90 -21.06
C THR A 458 -5.95 -18.61 -19.74
N ARG A 459 -5.38 -19.04 -18.61
CA ARG A 459 -5.97 -18.73 -17.30
C ARG A 459 -5.74 -17.24 -16.98
N PRO A 460 -6.79 -16.43 -16.71
CA PRO A 460 -6.62 -15.04 -16.29
C PRO A 460 -5.96 -14.90 -14.91
N SER A 461 -5.66 -13.67 -14.49
CA SER A 461 -5.28 -13.36 -13.10
C SER A 461 -6.24 -13.99 -12.09
N ALA A 462 -5.80 -14.24 -10.85
CA ALA A 462 -6.61 -14.97 -9.86
C ALA A 462 -7.98 -14.33 -9.59
N ALA A 463 -8.09 -12.99 -9.68
CA ALA A 463 -9.34 -12.26 -9.58
C ALA A 463 -10.28 -12.48 -10.79
N LEU A 464 -9.75 -12.46 -12.03
CA LEU A 464 -10.53 -12.62 -13.26
C LEU A 464 -10.81 -14.09 -13.62
N SER A 465 -10.04 -15.05 -13.08
CA SER A 465 -10.22 -16.50 -13.28
C SER A 465 -11.66 -16.95 -13.02
N PHE A 466 -12.35 -16.38 -12.02
CA PHE A 466 -13.74 -16.69 -11.67
C PHE A 466 -14.79 -16.19 -12.66
N LEU A 467 -14.47 -15.14 -13.43
CA LEU A 467 -15.34 -14.64 -14.49
C LEU A 467 -15.13 -15.49 -15.76
N GLY A 468 -13.87 -15.73 -16.15
CA GLY A 468 -13.53 -16.60 -17.28
C GLY A 468 -14.08 -18.02 -17.12
N PHE A 469 -13.95 -18.64 -15.95
CA PHE A 469 -14.46 -19.99 -15.69
C PHE A 469 -16.00 -20.09 -15.70
N ARG A 470 -16.73 -18.98 -15.51
CA ARG A 470 -18.20 -18.95 -15.53
C ARG A 470 -18.83 -18.49 -16.84
N GLN A 471 -18.15 -17.60 -17.58
CA GLN A 471 -18.63 -17.01 -18.83
C GLN A 471 -18.09 -17.72 -20.08
N GLY A 472 -17.36 -18.82 -19.90
CA GLY A 472 -16.88 -19.69 -20.97
C GLY A 472 -17.90 -20.76 -21.41
N PRO A 473 -17.53 -21.61 -22.40
CA PRO A 473 -18.24 -22.86 -22.67
C PRO A 473 -18.17 -23.82 -21.46
N PRO A 474 -18.99 -24.88 -21.41
CA PRO A 474 -18.91 -25.90 -20.37
C PRO A 474 -17.50 -26.51 -20.34
N LYS A 475 -16.83 -26.49 -19.18
CA LYS A 475 -15.37 -26.68 -19.05
C LYS A 475 -15.00 -27.67 -17.95
N ILE A 476 -14.04 -28.55 -18.24
CA ILE A 476 -13.30 -29.38 -17.26
C ILE A 476 -11.89 -28.81 -17.18
N ALA A 477 -11.58 -28.08 -16.12
CA ALA A 477 -10.22 -27.62 -15.83
C ALA A 477 -9.46 -28.75 -15.13
N ALA A 478 -8.61 -29.45 -15.88
CA ALA A 478 -7.79 -30.53 -15.33
C ALA A 478 -6.65 -29.95 -14.48
N PHE A 479 -5.96 -28.97 -15.06
CA PHE A 479 -5.01 -28.07 -14.43
C PHE A 479 -4.84 -26.84 -15.33
N TRP A 480 -5.87 -25.99 -15.44
CA TRP A 480 -5.92 -24.88 -16.40
C TRP A 480 -4.92 -23.76 -16.03
N GLU A 481 -3.98 -23.50 -16.93
CA GLU A 481 -2.97 -22.42 -16.90
C GLU A 481 -2.51 -22.19 -18.37
N ASN A 482 -1.53 -21.32 -18.63
CA ASN A 482 -1.01 -21.00 -19.97
C ASN A 482 0.03 -22.05 -20.46
N TYR A 483 -0.36 -23.04 -21.27
CA TYR A 483 0.48 -24.17 -21.69
C TYR A 483 0.70 -24.21 -23.21
N ASP A 484 1.95 -24.38 -23.61
CA ASP A 484 2.37 -24.50 -25.01
C ASP A 484 2.98 -25.90 -25.29
N PRO A 485 2.21 -26.83 -25.90
CA PRO A 485 2.69 -28.14 -26.31
C PRO A 485 3.67 -28.12 -27.50
N SER A 486 3.81 -27.00 -28.20
CA SER A 486 4.75 -26.82 -29.31
C SER A 486 6.17 -26.48 -28.84
N ALA A 487 6.30 -25.76 -27.71
CA ALA A 487 7.60 -25.49 -27.07
C ALA A 487 8.18 -26.70 -26.33
N GLN A 488 7.39 -27.37 -25.48
CA GLN A 488 7.82 -28.59 -24.78
C GLN A 488 6.63 -29.52 -24.47
N GLY A 489 6.92 -30.83 -24.47
CA GLY A 489 5.99 -31.86 -24.03
C GLY A 489 5.16 -32.42 -25.18
N SER A 490 3.98 -32.93 -24.86
CA SER A 490 2.96 -33.31 -25.84
C SER A 490 1.61 -33.58 -25.16
N VAL A 491 0.52 -33.29 -25.87
CA VAL A 491 -0.83 -33.72 -25.47
C VAL A 491 -1.17 -35.01 -26.19
N HIS A 492 -1.65 -36.01 -25.46
CA HIS A 492 -1.99 -37.33 -25.97
C HIS A 492 -3.46 -37.69 -25.71
N VAL A 493 -4.00 -38.52 -26.59
CA VAL A 493 -5.37 -39.04 -26.50
C VAL A 493 -5.38 -40.56 -26.64
N ARG A 494 -6.08 -41.24 -25.72
CA ARG A 494 -6.30 -42.70 -25.75
C ARG A 494 -7.74 -43.06 -25.46
N LEU A 495 -8.29 -43.93 -26.29
CA LEU A 495 -9.50 -44.70 -25.99
C LEU A 495 -9.10 -46.05 -25.39
N ALA A 496 -9.85 -46.52 -24.39
CA ALA A 496 -9.70 -47.85 -23.81
C ALA A 496 -11.09 -48.47 -23.57
N ASP A 497 -11.28 -49.73 -23.97
CA ASP A 497 -12.61 -50.33 -24.13
C ASP A 497 -13.15 -51.04 -22.87
N ASP A 498 -12.30 -51.34 -21.88
CA ASP A 498 -12.70 -52.05 -20.65
C ASP A 498 -12.17 -51.35 -19.37
N PRO A 499 -13.05 -50.71 -18.58
CA PRO A 499 -14.34 -50.16 -19.00
C PRO A 499 -14.15 -49.04 -20.04
N PRO A 500 -15.14 -48.76 -20.91
CA PRO A 500 -15.06 -47.72 -21.93
C PRO A 500 -14.74 -46.34 -21.33
N ARG A 501 -13.62 -45.77 -21.76
CA ARG A 501 -13.15 -44.45 -21.30
C ARG A 501 -12.26 -43.75 -22.33
N LEU A 502 -12.29 -42.43 -22.29
CA LEU A 502 -11.42 -41.51 -23.02
C LEU A 502 -10.44 -40.90 -22.03
N ILE A 503 -9.15 -41.04 -22.31
CA ILE A 503 -8.04 -40.52 -21.50
C ILE A 503 -7.36 -39.43 -22.32
N VAL A 504 -7.27 -38.23 -21.75
CA VAL A 504 -6.49 -37.11 -22.29
C VAL A 504 -5.35 -36.84 -21.32
N THR A 505 -4.11 -36.81 -21.82
CA THR A 505 -2.90 -36.58 -21.02
C THR A 505 -2.12 -35.40 -21.58
N TRP A 506 -1.93 -34.36 -20.78
CA TRP A 506 -0.83 -33.41 -20.99
C TRP A 506 0.39 -34.04 -20.35
N ASN A 507 1.45 -34.29 -21.13
CA ASN A 507 2.67 -34.94 -20.67
C ASN A 507 3.87 -34.03 -20.88
N ASP A 508 4.51 -33.63 -19.77
CA ASP A 508 5.69 -32.79 -19.72
C ASP A 508 5.54 -31.44 -20.46
N VAL A 509 4.33 -30.89 -20.47
CA VAL A 509 4.04 -29.62 -21.15
C VAL A 509 4.46 -28.44 -20.27
N ASP A 510 5.24 -27.51 -20.83
CA ASP A 510 5.74 -26.32 -20.11
C ASP A 510 4.80 -25.11 -20.29
N LEU A 511 5.03 -24.08 -19.48
CA LEU A 511 4.12 -22.93 -19.33
C LEU A 511 4.65 -21.70 -20.08
N ALA A 512 3.97 -21.32 -21.16
CA ALA A 512 4.36 -20.20 -22.00
C ALA A 512 4.46 -18.89 -21.22
N GLY A 513 5.58 -18.18 -21.39
CA GLY A 513 5.88 -16.91 -20.70
C GLY A 513 6.08 -17.01 -19.18
N SER A 514 6.10 -18.20 -18.57
CA SER A 514 6.20 -18.34 -17.12
C SER A 514 7.60 -17.98 -16.58
N ALA A 515 7.66 -16.97 -15.70
CA ALA A 515 8.88 -16.65 -14.93
C ALA A 515 9.32 -17.78 -13.96
N ILE A 516 8.46 -18.78 -13.74
CA ILE A 516 8.80 -20.04 -13.07
C ILE A 516 8.89 -21.13 -14.16
N PRO A 517 10.09 -21.55 -14.59
CA PRO A 517 10.21 -22.61 -15.58
C PRO A 517 9.82 -23.96 -14.97
N GLY A 518 8.98 -24.74 -15.65
CA GLY A 518 8.62 -26.08 -15.17
C GLY A 518 7.42 -26.70 -15.86
N SER A 519 7.69 -27.84 -16.52
CA SER A 519 6.70 -28.71 -17.13
C SER A 519 5.79 -29.46 -16.14
N ASN A 520 4.60 -29.81 -16.60
CA ASN A 520 3.60 -30.54 -15.84
C ASN A 520 3.03 -31.74 -16.60
N THR A 521 2.61 -32.76 -15.84
CA THR A 521 1.99 -33.99 -16.37
C THR A 521 0.71 -34.30 -15.60
N PHE A 522 -0.43 -34.28 -16.27
CA PHE A 522 -1.77 -34.48 -15.68
C PHE A 522 -2.77 -35.02 -16.71
N GLN A 523 -3.90 -35.54 -16.22
CA GLN A 523 -4.89 -36.24 -17.06
C GLN A 523 -6.33 -35.91 -16.69
N VAL A 524 -7.19 -35.90 -17.72
CA VAL A 524 -8.62 -36.15 -17.55
C VAL A 524 -8.92 -37.56 -18.07
N VAL A 525 -9.74 -38.30 -17.32
CA VAL A 525 -10.38 -39.52 -17.78
C VAL A 525 -11.90 -39.31 -17.77
N LEU A 526 -12.53 -39.40 -18.94
CA LEU A 526 -13.98 -39.44 -19.09
C LEU A 526 -14.38 -40.92 -19.16
N LEU A 527 -15.20 -41.40 -18.22
CA LEU A 527 -15.66 -42.78 -18.15
C LEU A 527 -17.14 -42.88 -18.55
N ALA A 528 -17.51 -44.00 -19.18
CA ALA A 528 -18.90 -44.28 -19.54
C ALA A 528 -19.86 -44.13 -18.34
N GLY A 529 -21.01 -43.49 -18.60
CA GLY A 529 -21.94 -43.07 -17.54
C GLY A 529 -21.56 -41.75 -16.86
N GLY A 530 -20.84 -40.85 -17.56
CA GLY A 530 -20.65 -39.44 -17.15
C GLY A 530 -19.66 -39.20 -15.99
N ARG A 531 -18.91 -40.22 -15.55
CA ARG A 531 -17.88 -40.05 -14.51
C ARG A 531 -16.65 -39.36 -15.06
N ILE A 532 -16.15 -38.36 -14.32
CA ILE A 532 -14.92 -37.64 -14.65
C ILE A 532 -13.89 -37.97 -13.57
N ARG A 533 -12.66 -38.25 -13.97
CA ARG A 533 -11.53 -38.38 -13.04
C ARG A 533 -10.37 -37.48 -13.46
N LEU A 534 -9.83 -36.74 -12.50
CA LEU A 534 -8.62 -35.95 -12.65
C LEU A 534 -7.44 -36.68 -11.98
N ASN A 535 -6.35 -36.89 -12.72
CA ASN A 535 -5.14 -37.56 -12.23
C ASN A 535 -3.90 -36.66 -12.41
N TYR A 536 -2.93 -36.79 -11.51
CA TYR A 536 -1.72 -35.96 -11.53
C TYR A 536 -0.43 -36.78 -11.52
N GLY A 537 0.62 -36.26 -12.16
CA GLY A 537 1.98 -36.78 -12.10
C GLY A 537 2.49 -36.88 -10.66
N ARG A 538 3.52 -37.71 -10.41
CA ARG A 538 4.11 -37.83 -9.07
C ARG A 538 4.81 -36.55 -8.60
N THR A 539 5.25 -35.74 -9.55
CA THR A 539 5.76 -34.38 -9.37
C THR A 539 5.12 -33.53 -10.46
N LEU A 540 4.61 -32.36 -10.09
CA LEU A 540 4.36 -31.23 -11.00
C LEU A 540 5.50 -30.24 -10.76
N THR A 541 6.23 -29.84 -11.80
CA THR A 541 7.45 -29.02 -11.58
C THR A 541 7.14 -27.52 -11.49
N ASN A 542 6.02 -27.08 -12.08
CA ASN A 542 5.41 -25.79 -11.79
C ASN A 542 3.97 -25.99 -11.24
N PRO A 543 3.78 -26.12 -9.92
CA PRO A 543 2.49 -26.43 -9.31
C PRO A 543 1.42 -25.31 -9.35
N ARG A 544 1.28 -24.57 -10.46
CA ARG A 544 0.25 -23.56 -10.73
C ARG A 544 -0.83 -24.08 -11.70
N GLY A 545 -2.10 -23.89 -11.35
CA GLY A 545 -3.25 -24.21 -12.21
C GLY A 545 -4.60 -24.12 -11.49
N LEU A 546 -5.69 -23.96 -12.24
CA LEU A 546 -7.07 -24.11 -11.75
C LEU A 546 -7.53 -25.56 -11.97
N VAL A 547 -8.05 -26.20 -10.93
CA VAL A 547 -8.69 -27.53 -10.99
C VAL A 547 -10.18 -27.36 -10.79
N GLY A 548 -11.05 -27.96 -11.60
CA GLY A 548 -12.50 -27.85 -11.39
C GLY A 548 -13.41 -28.21 -12.56
N LEU A 549 -14.72 -28.14 -12.32
CA LEU A 549 -15.78 -28.26 -13.33
C LEU A 549 -16.62 -26.98 -13.40
N SER A 550 -17.08 -26.60 -14.59
CA SER A 550 -18.04 -25.52 -14.81
C SER A 550 -19.08 -25.91 -15.86
N PRO A 551 -20.38 -25.65 -15.63
CA PRO A 551 -21.42 -25.87 -16.64
C PRO A 551 -21.33 -24.85 -17.81
N GLY A 552 -20.53 -23.79 -17.67
CA GLY A 552 -20.46 -22.68 -18.64
C GLY A 552 -21.65 -21.72 -18.54
N ASN A 553 -21.45 -20.49 -19.05
CA ASN A 553 -22.41 -19.38 -19.12
C ASN A 553 -23.40 -19.25 -17.94
N THR A 554 -22.95 -19.42 -16.70
CA THR A 554 -23.84 -19.57 -15.53
C THR A 554 -23.85 -18.33 -14.62
N PRO A 555 -25.04 -17.87 -14.16
CA PRO A 555 -25.14 -16.78 -13.20
C PRO A 555 -24.75 -17.20 -11.77
N MET A 556 -24.70 -18.50 -11.48
CA MET A 556 -24.39 -19.02 -10.14
C MET A 556 -22.95 -18.68 -9.71
N SER A 557 -22.72 -18.54 -8.42
CA SER A 557 -21.36 -18.41 -7.87
C SER A 557 -20.62 -19.74 -7.95
N ALA A 558 -19.30 -19.70 -8.16
CA ALA A 558 -18.47 -20.89 -8.10
C ALA A 558 -18.21 -21.30 -6.63
N VAL A 559 -18.33 -22.59 -6.33
CA VAL A 559 -17.98 -23.17 -5.04
C VAL A 559 -16.47 -23.45 -5.01
N LEU A 560 -15.77 -22.85 -4.06
CA LEU A 560 -14.39 -23.22 -3.74
C LEU A 560 -14.40 -24.44 -2.81
N ILE A 561 -13.61 -25.45 -3.13
CA ILE A 561 -13.43 -26.66 -2.32
C ILE A 561 -11.94 -26.98 -2.29
N ASN A 562 -11.37 -27.31 -1.13
CA ASN A 562 -10.05 -27.92 -1.09
C ASN A 562 -10.19 -29.43 -1.35
N PHE A 563 -9.88 -29.88 -2.58
CA PHE A 563 -10.06 -31.29 -3.00
C PHE A 563 -9.14 -32.26 -2.23
N SER A 564 -8.19 -31.73 -1.44
CA SER A 564 -7.29 -32.48 -0.57
C SER A 564 -7.85 -32.75 0.84
N ARG A 565 -8.69 -31.86 1.38
CA ARG A 565 -9.14 -31.86 2.78
C ARG A 565 -10.66 -32.01 2.93
N ASP A 566 -11.44 -31.42 2.03
CA ASP A 566 -12.89 -31.21 2.25
C ASP A 566 -13.76 -32.35 1.70
N LEU A 567 -13.20 -33.27 0.91
CA LEU A 567 -13.95 -34.36 0.26
C LEU A 567 -14.28 -35.51 1.23
N PRO A 568 -15.45 -36.16 1.10
CA PRO A 568 -16.41 -36.05 -0.01
C PRO A 568 -17.34 -34.83 0.07
N GLN A 569 -17.74 -34.32 -1.09
CA GLN A 569 -18.67 -33.19 -1.24
C GLN A 569 -19.75 -33.50 -2.27
N THR A 570 -20.91 -32.84 -2.18
CA THR A 570 -22.01 -32.96 -3.15
C THR A 570 -22.38 -31.58 -3.66
N ILE A 571 -22.41 -31.40 -4.98
CA ILE A 571 -22.81 -30.15 -5.64
C ILE A 571 -24.07 -30.35 -6.49
N GLY A 572 -24.76 -29.24 -6.77
CA GLY A 572 -25.75 -29.14 -7.83
C GLY A 572 -25.08 -28.72 -9.14
N ASN A 573 -25.74 -27.83 -9.87
CA ASN A 573 -25.23 -27.32 -11.15
C ASN A 573 -24.30 -26.09 -11.00
N GLU A 574 -23.81 -25.80 -9.79
CA GLU A 574 -22.79 -24.78 -9.57
C GLU A 574 -21.44 -25.16 -10.22
N PRO A 575 -20.63 -24.19 -10.68
CA PRO A 575 -19.21 -24.42 -10.91
C PRO A 575 -18.52 -24.80 -9.61
N VAL A 576 -17.52 -25.68 -9.67
CA VAL A 576 -16.71 -26.10 -8.52
C VAL A 576 -15.24 -26.05 -8.88
N LEU A 577 -14.38 -25.54 -7.99
CA LEU A 577 -12.96 -25.35 -8.28
C LEU A 577 -12.05 -25.27 -7.05
N GLU A 578 -10.76 -25.47 -7.32
CA GLU A 578 -9.63 -25.19 -6.44
C GLU A 578 -8.54 -24.45 -7.23
N PHE A 579 -7.79 -23.57 -6.54
CA PHE A 579 -6.69 -22.83 -7.14
C PHE A 579 -5.35 -23.25 -6.57
N PHE A 580 -4.49 -23.78 -7.44
CA PHE A 580 -3.10 -23.99 -7.12
C PHE A 580 -2.27 -22.81 -7.64
N THR A 581 -1.45 -22.28 -6.74
CA THR A 581 -0.54 -21.16 -6.98
C THR A 581 0.92 -21.59 -6.71
N GLY A 582 1.17 -22.90 -6.67
CA GLY A 582 2.41 -23.47 -6.18
C GLY A 582 2.48 -23.42 -4.66
N ARG A 583 3.58 -22.90 -4.11
CA ARG A 583 3.74 -22.68 -2.66
C ARG A 583 3.35 -21.24 -2.34
N GLY A 584 2.12 -21.03 -1.88
CA GLY A 584 1.53 -19.70 -1.68
C GLY A 584 0.53 -19.67 -0.52
N LEU A 585 0.14 -18.47 -0.09
CA LEU A 585 -0.83 -18.33 1.01
C LEU A 585 -2.26 -18.73 0.58
N ASP A 586 -2.90 -19.53 1.42
CA ASP A 586 -4.36 -19.67 1.44
C ASP A 586 -4.95 -18.39 2.06
N ILE A 587 -5.22 -17.41 1.21
CA ILE A 587 -5.75 -16.11 1.58
C ILE A 587 -7.05 -16.19 2.39
N GLN A 588 -7.86 -17.25 2.19
CA GLN A 588 -9.07 -17.45 2.97
C GLN A 588 -8.77 -18.05 4.33
N ALA A 589 -7.89 -19.06 4.43
CA ALA A 589 -7.51 -19.65 5.71
C ALA A 589 -6.80 -18.63 6.62
N VAL A 590 -5.95 -17.78 6.04
CA VAL A 590 -5.32 -16.66 6.76
C VAL A 590 -6.37 -15.70 7.31
N ALA A 591 -7.33 -15.26 6.47
CA ALA A 591 -8.37 -14.35 6.91
C ALA A 591 -9.30 -14.98 7.98
N ARG A 592 -9.71 -16.24 7.80
CA ARG A 592 -10.50 -16.97 8.79
C ARG A 592 -9.74 -17.06 10.12
N ARG A 593 -8.44 -17.39 10.08
CA ARG A 593 -7.57 -17.44 11.27
C ARG A 593 -7.37 -16.07 11.92
N PHE A 594 -7.43 -14.97 11.17
CA PHE A 594 -7.41 -13.62 11.73
C PHE A 594 -8.72 -13.27 12.47
N TYR A 595 -9.88 -13.51 11.84
CA TYR A 595 -11.20 -13.25 12.43
C TYR A 595 -11.60 -14.27 13.53
N GLU A 596 -10.86 -15.37 13.72
CA GLU A 596 -10.94 -16.19 14.96
C GLU A 596 -10.58 -15.40 16.23
N THR A 597 -9.86 -14.28 16.11
CA THR A 597 -9.41 -13.44 17.24
C THR A 597 -9.67 -11.94 17.11
N HIS A 598 -10.12 -11.45 15.95
CA HIS A 598 -10.37 -10.03 15.67
C HIS A 598 -11.82 -9.76 15.25
N GLU A 599 -12.34 -8.58 15.58
CA GLU A 599 -13.66 -8.12 15.14
C GLU A 599 -13.67 -7.76 13.63
N ASP A 600 -14.86 -7.75 13.01
CA ASP A 600 -15.03 -7.47 11.57
C ASP A 600 -14.97 -5.97 11.24
N LEU A 601 -13.86 -5.34 11.60
CA LEU A 601 -13.62 -3.88 11.52
C LEU A 601 -12.77 -3.47 10.30
N TYR A 602 -12.44 -4.41 9.41
CA TYR A 602 -11.42 -4.22 8.36
C TYR A 602 -12.01 -4.32 6.97
N ASP A 603 -11.78 -3.27 6.18
CA ASP A 603 -12.11 -3.25 4.76
C ASP A 603 -11.06 -4.03 3.96
N GLN A 604 -9.80 -4.07 4.39
CA GLN A 604 -8.76 -4.91 3.77
C GLN A 604 -7.83 -5.58 4.80
N LEU A 605 -7.24 -6.72 4.42
CA LEU A 605 -6.15 -7.38 5.15
C LEU A 605 -4.86 -7.27 4.35
N VAL A 606 -3.78 -6.76 4.95
CA VAL A 606 -2.47 -6.56 4.32
C VAL A 606 -1.47 -7.54 4.91
N VAL A 607 -1.12 -8.58 4.13
CA VAL A 607 -0.49 -9.79 4.66
C VAL A 607 0.91 -9.98 4.11
N PHE A 608 1.89 -10.06 5.02
CA PHE A 608 3.28 -10.37 4.72
C PHE A 608 3.70 -11.70 5.33
N GLY A 609 4.56 -12.46 4.65
CA GLY A 609 5.34 -13.54 5.25
C GLY A 609 6.63 -13.03 5.88
N SER A 610 7.06 -13.64 6.98
CA SER A 610 8.42 -13.46 7.48
C SER A 610 9.48 -14.04 6.53
N GLY A 611 10.70 -13.52 6.59
CA GLY A 611 11.87 -14.00 5.86
C GLY A 611 12.32 -15.42 6.21
N LYS A 612 11.68 -16.06 7.21
CA LYS A 612 11.85 -17.49 7.51
C LYS A 612 11.24 -18.40 6.44
N PHE A 613 10.25 -17.93 5.67
CA PHE A 613 9.75 -18.65 4.51
C PHE A 613 10.81 -18.67 3.39
N GLN A 614 11.09 -19.86 2.85
CA GLN A 614 12.19 -20.08 1.89
C GLN A 614 11.85 -19.75 0.43
N SER A 615 10.55 -19.71 0.08
CA SER A 615 10.02 -19.44 -1.26
C SER A 615 9.29 -18.09 -1.31
N SER A 616 8.83 -17.68 -2.50
CA SER A 616 7.70 -16.73 -2.57
C SER A 616 6.50 -17.27 -1.78
N LEU A 617 5.66 -16.37 -1.28
CA LEU A 617 4.30 -16.64 -0.78
C LEU A 617 3.22 -16.06 -1.70
N VAL A 618 3.61 -15.23 -2.66
CA VAL A 618 2.81 -14.92 -3.84
C VAL A 618 3.06 -16.03 -4.86
N GLY A 619 2.03 -16.82 -5.11
CA GLY A 619 2.07 -17.98 -5.99
C GLY A 619 1.83 -17.67 -7.47
N VAL A 620 2.18 -16.45 -7.89
CA VAL A 620 2.18 -15.98 -9.27
C VAL A 620 3.48 -15.24 -9.56
N SER A 621 3.73 -14.85 -10.80
CA SER A 621 4.94 -14.15 -11.24
C SER A 621 4.93 -12.64 -10.92
N ALA A 622 4.33 -12.26 -9.79
CA ALA A 622 4.23 -10.88 -9.30
C ALA A 622 4.90 -10.75 -7.92
N LEU A 623 5.29 -9.53 -7.55
CA LEU A 623 5.89 -9.26 -6.24
C LEU A 623 4.84 -9.32 -5.12
N ALA A 624 3.70 -8.66 -5.33
CA ALA A 624 2.50 -8.67 -4.49
C ALA A 624 1.26 -9.05 -5.35
N PHE A 625 0.07 -9.14 -4.76
CA PHE A 625 -1.22 -9.03 -5.50
C PHE A 625 -2.42 -8.74 -4.58
N ASN A 626 -3.40 -8.03 -5.12
CA ASN A 626 -4.75 -7.90 -4.57
C ASN A 626 -5.64 -9.09 -4.97
N ALA A 627 -6.28 -9.68 -3.97
CA ALA A 627 -7.36 -10.64 -4.10
C ALA A 627 -8.65 -10.03 -3.55
N ALA A 628 -9.42 -9.37 -4.41
CA ALA A 628 -10.66 -8.73 -4.03
C ALA A 628 -11.77 -9.75 -3.70
N VAL A 629 -12.50 -9.49 -2.62
CA VAL A 629 -13.46 -10.39 -1.95
C VAL A 629 -14.90 -10.01 -2.28
N GLN A 630 -15.20 -8.72 -2.40
CA GLN A 630 -16.47 -8.22 -2.91
C GLN A 630 -16.29 -6.89 -3.65
N ASN A 631 -17.35 -6.43 -4.32
CA ASN A 631 -17.50 -5.07 -4.81
C ASN A 631 -18.95 -4.64 -4.64
N ASP A 632 -19.17 -3.53 -3.95
CA ASP A 632 -20.46 -2.84 -3.77
C ASP A 632 -20.62 -1.61 -4.69
N ILE A 633 -19.55 -1.23 -5.42
CA ILE A 633 -19.47 0.01 -6.21
C ILE A 633 -19.87 -0.23 -7.67
N GLN A 634 -20.77 0.61 -8.19
CA GLN A 634 -21.14 0.64 -9.62
C GLN A 634 -20.35 1.73 -10.36
N GLY A 635 -20.35 1.71 -11.69
CA GLY A 635 -19.69 2.73 -12.54
C GLY A 635 -18.18 2.55 -12.75
N ILE A 636 -17.48 1.84 -11.86
CA ILE A 636 -16.01 1.63 -11.94
C ILE A 636 -15.57 0.58 -12.98
N GLY A 637 -16.40 0.24 -13.97
CA GLY A 637 -16.11 -0.81 -14.97
C GLY A 637 -16.12 -2.25 -14.46
N ARG A 638 -16.39 -2.46 -13.17
CA ARG A 638 -16.33 -3.76 -12.50
C ARG A 638 -17.71 -4.22 -12.00
N PRO A 639 -18.08 -5.51 -12.11
CA PRO A 639 -19.35 -6.02 -11.59
C PRO A 639 -19.50 -5.84 -10.07
N VAL A 640 -20.73 -5.60 -9.61
CA VAL A 640 -21.12 -5.65 -8.19
C VAL A 640 -21.38 -7.10 -7.78
N GLY A 641 -21.02 -7.45 -6.54
CA GLY A 641 -21.24 -8.74 -5.91
C GLY A 641 -19.98 -9.38 -5.33
N ASN A 642 -20.10 -10.65 -4.94
CA ASN A 642 -19.05 -11.40 -4.27
C ASN A 642 -18.06 -12.05 -5.27
N PHE A 643 -16.79 -12.02 -4.93
CA PHE A 643 -15.70 -12.76 -5.58
C PHE A 643 -15.12 -13.74 -4.56
N LEU A 644 -14.41 -14.79 -5.00
CA LEU A 644 -13.68 -15.68 -4.08
C LEU A 644 -14.55 -16.34 -2.97
N GLY A 645 -15.88 -16.42 -3.14
CA GLY A 645 -16.85 -16.86 -2.12
C GLY A 645 -17.46 -15.75 -1.24
N GLY A 646 -16.97 -14.51 -1.34
CA GLY A 646 -17.43 -13.36 -0.55
C GLY A 646 -16.88 -13.32 0.89
N PRO A 647 -17.24 -12.29 1.68
CA PRO A 647 -16.68 -12.07 3.02
C PRO A 647 -16.78 -13.28 3.95
N ALA A 648 -17.91 -13.99 3.91
CA ALA A 648 -18.16 -15.19 4.70
C ALA A 648 -17.14 -16.33 4.44
N ALA A 649 -16.62 -16.47 3.21
CA ALA A 649 -15.60 -17.47 2.91
C ALA A 649 -14.24 -17.13 3.55
N PHE A 650 -14.00 -15.85 3.82
CA PHE A 650 -12.82 -15.31 4.52
C PHE A 650 -13.05 -15.17 6.04
N GLY A 651 -14.22 -15.52 6.56
CA GLY A 651 -14.57 -15.39 7.99
C GLY A 651 -15.06 -14.01 8.42
N SER A 652 -15.13 -13.04 7.49
CA SER A 652 -15.74 -11.73 7.71
C SER A 652 -17.27 -11.85 7.72
N GLN A 653 -17.95 -11.03 8.53
CA GLN A 653 -19.40 -11.00 8.63
C GLN A 653 -20.06 -10.18 7.52
N GLY A 654 -19.29 -9.31 6.86
CA GLY A 654 -19.71 -8.58 5.67
C GLY A 654 -18.80 -7.44 5.25
N ARG A 655 -17.80 -7.05 6.07
CA ARG A 655 -17.00 -5.85 5.81
C ARG A 655 -15.88 -6.04 4.79
N LEU A 656 -15.21 -7.20 4.78
CA LEU A 656 -13.98 -7.40 4.01
C LEU A 656 -14.15 -7.20 2.51
N GLN A 657 -13.45 -6.20 1.96
CA GLN A 657 -13.48 -5.80 0.56
C GLN A 657 -12.39 -6.50 -0.27
N SER A 658 -11.15 -6.58 0.22
CA SER A 658 -10.05 -7.25 -0.46
C SER A 658 -8.91 -7.71 0.47
N PHE A 659 -8.13 -8.69 0.00
CA PHE A 659 -6.95 -9.22 0.67
C PHE A 659 -5.71 -8.89 -0.15
N LEU A 660 -4.69 -8.25 0.44
CA LEU A 660 -3.42 -7.93 -0.21
C LEU A 660 -2.37 -8.95 0.24
N ASN A 661 -1.89 -9.80 -0.67
CA ASN A 661 -0.75 -10.68 -0.41
C ASN A 661 0.53 -9.94 -0.80
N MET A 662 1.16 -9.32 0.19
CA MET A 662 2.40 -8.55 0.03
C MET A 662 3.65 -9.44 0.06
N ASN A 663 3.51 -10.78 -0.02
CA ASN A 663 4.62 -11.72 -0.11
C ASN A 663 5.55 -11.66 1.12
N ARG A 664 6.80 -12.12 1.01
CA ARG A 664 7.75 -12.01 2.13
C ARG A 664 8.22 -10.57 2.35
N LEU A 665 8.15 -10.10 3.59
CA LEU A 665 8.68 -8.80 4.03
C LEU A 665 10.18 -8.62 3.75
N GLY A 666 10.92 -9.73 3.61
CA GLY A 666 12.33 -9.76 3.21
C GLY A 666 12.61 -9.43 1.73
N PHE A 667 11.60 -9.28 0.87
CA PHE A 667 11.79 -8.79 -0.51
C PHE A 667 11.90 -7.26 -0.61
N TYR A 668 11.39 -6.53 0.37
CA TYR A 668 11.36 -5.07 0.38
C TYR A 668 12.60 -4.49 1.07
N PRO A 669 13.03 -3.26 0.74
CA PRO A 669 14.02 -2.50 1.51
C PRO A 669 13.62 -2.26 2.98
N ASN A 670 14.49 -1.65 3.79
CA ASN A 670 14.23 -1.44 5.22
C ASN A 670 13.57 -0.09 5.55
N ASP A 671 13.76 0.89 4.67
CA ASP A 671 13.02 2.15 4.64
C ASP A 671 11.79 1.98 3.72
N PRO A 672 10.58 2.38 4.13
CA PRO A 672 9.40 2.33 3.26
C PRO A 672 9.47 3.26 2.04
N ASN A 673 10.42 4.21 1.99
CA ASN A 673 10.63 5.16 0.89
C ASN A 673 11.86 4.82 0.01
N GLU A 674 12.57 3.73 0.30
CA GLU A 674 13.72 3.28 -0.52
C GLU A 674 13.21 2.55 -1.77
N GLU A 675 13.74 2.91 -2.95
CA GLU A 675 13.32 2.34 -4.22
C GLU A 675 13.68 0.85 -4.35
N LEU A 676 12.71 0.05 -4.77
CA LEU A 676 12.90 -1.31 -5.26
C LEU A 676 12.99 -1.28 -6.78
N GLY A 677 14.11 -1.77 -7.33
CA GLY A 677 14.30 -1.92 -8.77
C GLY A 677 14.43 -0.63 -9.59
N ALA A 678 14.57 0.53 -8.93
CA ALA A 678 14.57 1.87 -9.54
C ALA A 678 13.24 2.27 -10.21
N THR A 679 12.09 1.88 -9.62
CA THR A 679 10.76 2.32 -10.10
C THR A 679 9.69 2.44 -9.01
N PHE A 680 9.71 1.60 -7.95
CA PHE A 680 8.65 1.60 -6.92
C PHE A 680 9.21 1.51 -5.51
N THR A 681 8.73 2.31 -4.58
CA THR A 681 8.97 2.12 -3.14
C THR A 681 7.98 1.08 -2.56
N PRO A 682 8.24 0.51 -1.37
CA PRO A 682 7.26 -0.31 -0.65
C PRO A 682 5.88 0.36 -0.48
N LEU A 683 5.82 1.69 -0.33
CA LEU A 683 4.57 2.43 -0.17
C LEU A 683 3.78 2.49 -1.48
N ASP A 684 4.46 2.69 -2.62
CA ASP A 684 3.82 2.69 -3.94
C ASP A 684 3.20 1.33 -4.27
N ILE A 685 3.87 0.24 -3.87
CA ILE A 685 3.34 -1.12 -4.04
C ILE A 685 2.11 -1.34 -3.15
N ILE A 686 2.14 -0.94 -1.87
CA ILE A 686 0.95 -1.03 -1.01
C ILE A 686 -0.18 -0.14 -1.55
N GLY A 687 0.11 1.04 -2.09
CA GLY A 687 -0.86 1.96 -2.70
C GLY A 687 -1.50 1.40 -3.97
N HIS A 688 -0.71 0.77 -4.85
CA HIS A 688 -1.16 0.06 -6.04
C HIS A 688 -2.10 -1.11 -5.68
N GLU A 689 -1.64 -1.97 -4.77
CA GLU A 689 -2.40 -3.16 -4.35
C GLU A 689 -3.66 -2.79 -3.54
N THR A 690 -3.65 -1.66 -2.82
CA THR A 690 -4.84 -1.08 -2.17
C THR A 690 -5.86 -0.63 -3.22
N ALA A 691 -5.38 -0.04 -4.32
CA ALA A 691 -6.21 0.65 -5.31
C ALA A 691 -6.90 -0.27 -6.34
N HIS A 692 -6.46 -1.52 -6.50
CA HIS A 692 -7.21 -2.58 -7.21
C HIS A 692 -8.65 -2.82 -6.66
N ARG A 693 -9.02 -2.21 -5.52
CA ARG A 693 -10.42 -2.13 -5.06
C ARG A 693 -11.31 -1.28 -5.97
N TRP A 694 -10.76 -0.30 -6.69
CA TRP A 694 -11.51 0.67 -7.51
C TRP A 694 -11.03 0.78 -8.96
N LEU A 695 -9.71 0.69 -9.19
CA LEU A 695 -9.07 1.30 -10.36
C LEU A 695 -8.78 0.34 -11.51
N ALA A 696 -8.57 0.93 -12.70
CA ALA A 696 -8.11 0.26 -13.91
C ALA A 696 -8.98 -0.91 -14.42
N PHE A 697 -10.31 -0.79 -14.30
CA PHE A 697 -11.30 -1.66 -14.98
C PHE A 697 -12.20 -0.90 -15.97
N MET A 698 -12.14 0.44 -16.02
CA MET A 698 -13.07 1.27 -16.79
C MET A 698 -12.82 1.22 -18.30
N THR A 699 -13.91 1.10 -19.06
CA THR A 699 -13.93 1.19 -20.54
C THR A 699 -14.60 2.48 -21.00
N PHE A 700 -14.61 2.81 -22.30
CA PHE A 700 -15.32 4.02 -22.79
C PHE A 700 -16.01 3.81 -24.14
N THR A 701 -17.06 4.60 -24.41
CA THR A 701 -17.72 4.67 -25.71
C THR A 701 -16.85 5.46 -26.68
N SER A 702 -16.29 4.79 -27.69
CA SER A 702 -15.50 5.46 -28.75
C SER A 702 -16.36 6.36 -29.65
N SER A 703 -15.73 7.21 -30.46
CA SER A 703 -16.40 8.13 -31.37
C SER A 703 -17.25 7.46 -32.47
N SER A 704 -17.07 6.15 -32.70
CA SER A 704 -17.91 5.32 -33.58
C SER A 704 -19.05 4.61 -32.84
N GLY A 705 -19.25 4.88 -31.55
CA GLY A 705 -20.32 4.31 -30.73
C GLY A 705 -20.04 2.89 -30.22
N THR A 706 -18.84 2.34 -30.45
CA THR A 706 -18.45 1.01 -29.95
C THR A 706 -17.65 1.09 -28.65
N PRO A 707 -17.82 0.14 -27.71
CA PRO A 707 -16.99 0.05 -26.51
C PRO A 707 -15.49 -0.10 -26.84
N SER A 708 -14.64 0.58 -26.07
CA SER A 708 -13.18 0.58 -26.23
C SER A 708 -12.47 0.26 -24.92
N PHE A 709 -11.41 -0.54 -25.04
CA PHE A 709 -10.51 -0.96 -23.95
C PHE A 709 -9.16 -0.21 -23.98
N ALA A 710 -8.99 0.80 -24.83
CA ALA A 710 -7.68 1.41 -25.11
C ALA A 710 -6.99 2.07 -23.90
N LEU A 711 -7.74 2.40 -22.84
CA LEU A 711 -7.22 2.92 -21.57
C LEU A 711 -6.45 1.85 -20.78
N LEU A 712 -6.73 0.57 -20.99
CA LEU A 712 -6.24 -0.55 -20.16
C LEU A 712 -5.02 -1.26 -20.79
N ALA A 713 -4.25 -1.96 -19.98
CA ALA A 713 -3.36 -3.04 -20.44
C ALA A 713 -4.17 -4.27 -20.91
N SER A 714 -3.51 -5.32 -21.42
CA SER A 714 -4.21 -6.53 -21.91
C SER A 714 -4.72 -7.45 -20.79
N ASP A 715 -4.25 -7.26 -19.55
CA ASP A 715 -4.76 -7.95 -18.36
C ASP A 715 -6.14 -7.42 -17.89
N LEU A 716 -6.54 -6.24 -18.37
CA LEU A 716 -7.76 -5.53 -17.96
C LEU A 716 -7.81 -5.17 -16.47
N THR A 717 -6.65 -5.03 -15.82
CA THR A 717 -6.51 -4.63 -14.41
C THR A 717 -5.51 -3.50 -14.15
N HIS A 718 -4.77 -3.05 -15.18
CA HIS A 718 -3.88 -1.89 -15.13
C HIS A 718 -4.16 -0.91 -16.28
N TRP A 719 -3.68 0.33 -16.15
CA TRP A 719 -3.70 1.33 -17.22
C TRP A 719 -2.65 1.02 -18.30
N SER A 720 -2.99 1.34 -19.55
CA SER A 720 -2.14 1.18 -20.73
C SER A 720 -0.91 2.07 -20.67
N PHE A 721 0.27 1.58 -21.06
CA PHE A 721 1.47 2.41 -21.25
C PHE A 721 1.20 3.68 -22.10
N PHE A 722 0.38 3.53 -23.15
CA PHE A 722 0.00 4.58 -24.09
C PHE A 722 -1.20 5.43 -23.64
N PHE A 723 -1.73 5.23 -22.44
CA PHE A 723 -2.77 6.06 -21.85
C PHE A 723 -2.15 7.15 -20.96
N ASN A 724 -2.63 8.39 -21.09
CA ASN A 724 -2.32 9.46 -20.17
C ASN A 724 -3.12 9.28 -18.86
N SER A 725 -2.58 8.44 -17.97
CA SER A 725 -3.14 8.19 -16.63
C SER A 725 -2.79 9.29 -15.61
N ASP A 726 -2.10 10.36 -16.05
CA ASP A 726 -1.51 11.41 -15.21
C ASP A 726 -0.59 10.84 -14.11
N ALA A 727 0.32 9.95 -14.51
CA ALA A 727 1.26 9.27 -13.61
C ALA A 727 0.56 8.50 -12.48
N SER A 728 -0.57 7.84 -12.80
CA SER A 728 -1.28 6.96 -11.89
C SER A 728 -0.36 5.85 -11.35
N LEU A 729 -0.53 5.51 -10.07
CA LEU A 729 0.05 4.32 -9.46
C LEU A 729 -0.36 3.02 -10.19
N MET A 730 -1.51 2.99 -10.88
CA MET A 730 -2.01 1.83 -11.63
C MET A 730 -1.40 1.68 -13.04
N TYR A 731 -0.18 2.19 -13.22
CA TYR A 731 0.55 2.29 -14.48
C TYR A 731 -0.05 3.30 -15.48
N GLY A 732 0.34 3.20 -16.75
CA GLY A 732 0.32 4.32 -17.69
C GLY A 732 1.34 5.40 -17.31
N ASN A 733 1.38 6.49 -18.07
CA ASN A 733 2.31 7.60 -17.84
C ASN A 733 1.57 8.95 -17.83
N ARG A 734 2.22 10.00 -17.36
CA ARG A 734 1.86 11.38 -17.72
C ARG A 734 2.52 11.71 -19.06
N TRP A 735 1.71 11.81 -20.11
CA TRP A 735 2.16 12.12 -21.46
C TRP A 735 1.95 13.61 -21.77
N VAL A 736 2.97 14.24 -22.32
CA VAL A 736 2.89 15.55 -22.99
C VAL A 736 2.78 15.29 -24.50
N ASP A 737 1.82 15.95 -25.15
CA ASP A 737 1.76 16.05 -26.62
C ASP A 737 2.72 17.18 -27.04
N ASN A 738 3.64 16.90 -27.96
CA ASN A 738 4.64 17.87 -28.43
C ASN A 738 4.13 18.74 -29.59
N GLU A 739 2.87 18.58 -30.00
CA GLU A 739 2.17 19.25 -31.12
C GLU A 739 2.75 18.96 -32.52
N ASP A 740 3.78 18.11 -32.62
CA ASP A 740 4.44 17.70 -33.88
C ASP A 740 4.06 16.28 -34.35
N GLY A 741 3.19 15.59 -33.60
CA GLY A 741 2.83 14.18 -33.81
C GLY A 741 3.60 13.19 -32.92
N THR A 742 4.46 13.69 -32.03
CA THR A 742 5.13 12.90 -30.99
C THR A 742 4.63 13.24 -29.58
N PHE A 743 4.82 12.29 -28.67
CA PHE A 743 4.42 12.38 -27.26
C PHE A 743 5.60 12.00 -26.38
N THR A 744 5.83 12.73 -25.30
CA THR A 744 6.92 12.47 -24.34
C THR A 744 6.36 12.15 -22.95
N SER A 745 6.81 11.08 -22.32
CA SER A 745 6.46 10.76 -20.93
C SER A 745 7.31 11.58 -19.97
N VAL A 746 6.67 12.30 -19.04
CA VAL A 746 7.36 13.24 -18.13
C VAL A 746 7.26 12.85 -16.66
N GLU A 747 6.40 11.88 -16.33
CA GLU A 747 6.17 11.41 -14.96
C GLU A 747 5.47 10.04 -14.99
N ALA A 748 5.74 9.22 -13.97
CA ALA A 748 5.17 7.88 -13.80
C ALA A 748 4.86 7.62 -12.31
N THR A 749 3.81 6.85 -12.04
CA THR A 749 3.54 6.17 -10.75
C THR A 749 3.72 7.04 -9.49
N ALA A 750 3.16 8.25 -9.51
CA ALA A 750 3.40 9.30 -8.51
C ALA A 750 2.17 9.65 -7.64
N ARG A 751 0.95 9.33 -8.09
CA ARG A 751 -0.32 9.70 -7.43
C ARG A 751 -1.49 8.82 -7.86
N TYR A 752 -2.67 9.07 -7.30
CA TYR A 752 -3.92 8.79 -8.00
C TYR A 752 -4.28 10.01 -8.88
N GLY A 753 -4.56 9.79 -10.17
CA GLY A 753 -4.97 10.86 -11.08
C GLY A 753 -6.45 11.24 -10.90
N ALA A 754 -6.91 12.33 -11.54
CA ALA A 754 -8.31 12.77 -11.39
C ALA A 754 -9.37 11.69 -11.74
N LEU A 755 -9.09 10.87 -12.75
CA LEU A 755 -9.94 9.73 -13.12
C LEU A 755 -9.92 8.60 -12.08
N ASP A 756 -8.78 8.42 -11.39
CA ASP A 756 -8.64 7.46 -10.31
C ASP A 756 -9.42 7.94 -9.08
N GLU A 757 -9.24 9.20 -8.68
CA GLU A 757 -9.97 9.82 -7.57
C GLU A 757 -11.49 9.77 -7.79
N TYR A 758 -11.97 9.92 -9.04
CA TYR A 758 -13.37 9.71 -9.38
C TYR A 758 -13.84 8.27 -9.15
N ALA A 759 -13.11 7.26 -9.63
CA ALA A 759 -13.45 5.86 -9.40
C ALA A 759 -13.42 5.50 -7.89
N MET A 760 -12.43 6.03 -7.16
CA MET A 760 -12.37 5.95 -5.69
C MET A 760 -13.51 6.71 -5.00
N GLY A 761 -14.19 7.64 -5.67
CA GLY A 761 -15.31 8.42 -5.14
C GLY A 761 -14.90 9.69 -4.38
N LEU A 762 -13.63 10.09 -4.51
CA LEU A 762 -13.00 11.23 -3.85
C LEU A 762 -13.09 12.53 -4.68
N ARG A 763 -13.58 12.43 -5.92
CA ARG A 763 -13.73 13.55 -6.86
C ARG A 763 -15.08 13.42 -7.62
N PRO A 764 -15.84 14.51 -7.85
CA PRO A 764 -17.01 14.46 -8.72
C PRO A 764 -16.59 14.18 -10.17
N PRO A 765 -17.49 13.73 -11.07
CA PRO A 765 -17.14 13.49 -12.47
C PRO A 765 -16.74 14.77 -13.21
N SER A 766 -17.29 15.89 -12.76
CA SER A 766 -17.20 17.22 -13.37
C SER A 766 -15.75 17.76 -13.34
N ASP A 767 -15.11 17.68 -12.17
CA ASP A 767 -13.67 17.83 -11.92
C ASP A 767 -12.74 16.93 -12.79
N VAL A 768 -13.25 15.92 -13.52
CA VAL A 768 -12.44 14.98 -14.31
C VAL A 768 -12.23 15.47 -15.74
N LYS A 769 -11.14 16.22 -15.91
CA LYS A 769 -10.67 16.73 -17.20
C LYS A 769 -10.61 15.68 -18.31
N PRO A 770 -10.93 16.06 -19.57
CA PRO A 770 -10.67 15.24 -20.74
C PRO A 770 -9.20 14.81 -20.82
N THR A 771 -8.98 13.51 -20.85
CA THR A 771 -7.66 12.90 -21.01
C THR A 771 -7.52 12.32 -22.42
N PHE A 772 -6.47 11.55 -22.70
CA PHE A 772 -6.22 10.96 -24.02
C PHE A 772 -5.38 9.68 -23.93
N PHE A 773 -5.40 8.90 -25.01
CA PHE A 773 -4.42 7.86 -25.27
C PHE A 773 -3.77 8.07 -26.64
N ILE A 774 -2.59 7.49 -26.83
CA ILE A 774 -1.85 7.52 -28.09
C ILE A 774 -2.39 6.38 -28.96
N ALA A 775 -3.18 6.74 -29.97
CA ALA A 775 -3.67 5.81 -30.99
C ALA A 775 -2.61 5.62 -32.08
N GLN A 776 -2.51 4.38 -32.60
CA GLN A 776 -1.51 3.99 -33.60
C GLN A 776 -0.08 4.42 -33.22
N PRO A 777 0.44 4.00 -32.04
CA PRO A 777 1.74 4.43 -31.57
C PRO A 777 2.88 3.91 -32.47
N GLU A 778 3.81 4.80 -32.81
CA GLU A 778 5.03 4.53 -33.55
C GLU A 778 6.23 4.63 -32.58
N ASP A 779 6.54 3.53 -31.88
CA ASP A 779 7.70 3.42 -31.00
C ASP A 779 8.84 2.64 -31.68
N PRO A 780 10.04 3.22 -31.88
CA PRO A 780 11.19 2.52 -32.44
C PRO A 780 11.74 1.37 -31.58
N GLU A 781 11.44 1.33 -30.28
CA GLU A 781 11.87 0.26 -29.36
C GLU A 781 10.78 -0.82 -29.15
N GLY A 782 9.58 -0.62 -29.70
CA GLY A 782 8.53 -1.65 -29.77
C GLY A 782 7.78 -1.91 -28.47
N ARG A 783 7.63 -0.91 -27.59
CA ARG A 783 6.77 -1.02 -26.40
C ARG A 783 5.32 -1.32 -26.78
N THR A 784 4.58 -1.86 -25.82
CA THR A 784 3.17 -2.23 -25.98
C THR A 784 2.32 -1.58 -24.89
N ARG A 785 0.99 -1.70 -24.98
CA ARG A 785 0.07 -1.30 -23.89
C ARG A 785 0.36 -1.97 -22.54
N ASN A 786 1.16 -3.04 -22.52
CA ASN A 786 1.55 -3.82 -21.34
C ASN A 786 2.92 -3.44 -20.78
N THR A 787 3.65 -2.52 -21.42
CA THR A 787 4.94 -2.07 -20.90
C THR A 787 4.73 -1.31 -19.57
N LEU A 788 5.65 -1.51 -18.62
CA LEU A 788 5.63 -0.76 -17.36
C LEU A 788 5.88 0.74 -17.63
N PRO A 789 5.46 1.64 -16.72
CA PRO A 789 5.71 3.07 -16.85
C PRO A 789 7.19 3.42 -16.99
N GLU A 790 7.50 4.40 -17.83
CA GLU A 790 8.85 4.87 -18.12
C GLU A 790 8.82 6.39 -18.36
N VAL A 791 9.82 7.12 -17.85
CA VAL A 791 9.97 8.58 -18.00
C VAL A 791 11.07 8.89 -19.03
N ASP A 792 10.99 10.07 -19.67
CA ASP A 792 11.88 10.52 -20.75
C ASP A 792 11.81 9.66 -22.04
N VAL A 793 10.68 8.95 -22.24
CA VAL A 793 10.41 8.18 -23.47
C VAL A 793 9.58 9.04 -24.44
N THR A 794 10.01 9.13 -25.70
CA THR A 794 9.25 9.80 -26.78
C THR A 794 8.79 8.81 -27.85
N VAL A 795 7.50 8.82 -28.19
CA VAL A 795 6.89 7.96 -29.23
C VAL A 795 6.07 8.79 -30.22
N GLY A 796 5.94 8.33 -31.47
CA GLY A 796 5.01 8.91 -32.43
C GLY A 796 3.57 8.38 -32.24
N GLY A 797 2.57 9.06 -32.81
CA GLY A 797 1.21 8.51 -32.90
C GLY A 797 0.14 9.57 -33.19
N THR A 798 -1.11 9.26 -32.87
CA THR A 798 -2.26 10.18 -32.98
C THR A 798 -2.94 10.37 -31.62
N ARG A 799 -3.16 11.62 -31.19
CA ARG A 799 -3.86 11.91 -29.93
C ARG A 799 -5.35 11.55 -30.03
N ALA A 800 -5.80 10.56 -29.27
CA ALA A 800 -7.19 10.18 -29.16
C ALA A 800 -7.77 10.59 -27.79
N GLY A 801 -8.52 11.68 -27.78
CA GLY A 801 -9.15 12.22 -26.56
C GLY A 801 -10.29 11.33 -26.01
N VAL A 802 -10.47 11.35 -24.69
CA VAL A 802 -11.53 10.64 -23.96
C VAL A 802 -12.07 11.54 -22.85
N THR A 803 -13.39 11.76 -22.81
CA THR A 803 -14.08 12.50 -21.75
C THR A 803 -14.66 11.58 -20.69
N ILE A 804 -14.95 12.14 -19.51
CA ILE A 804 -15.64 11.43 -18.42
C ILE A 804 -17.03 10.93 -18.85
N ASP A 805 -17.75 11.67 -19.70
CA ASP A 805 -19.06 11.25 -20.24
C ASP A 805 -18.97 9.98 -21.07
N GLN A 806 -17.90 9.80 -21.85
CA GLN A 806 -17.68 8.57 -22.62
C GLN A 806 -17.43 7.35 -21.73
N ILE A 807 -16.89 7.57 -20.51
CA ILE A 807 -16.69 6.54 -19.49
C ILE A 807 -18.02 6.28 -18.76
N ILE A 808 -18.75 7.31 -18.33
CA ILE A 808 -20.06 7.19 -17.67
C ILE A 808 -21.09 6.54 -18.61
N SER A 809 -21.10 6.90 -19.89
CA SER A 809 -21.95 6.28 -20.93
C SER A 809 -21.74 4.77 -21.08
N GLN A 810 -20.56 4.26 -20.72
CA GLN A 810 -20.16 2.88 -20.97
C GLN A 810 -20.22 2.01 -19.71
N ASN A 811 -19.92 2.56 -18.54
CA ASN A 811 -19.86 1.81 -17.27
C ASN A 811 -21.02 2.15 -16.30
N GLY A 812 -21.77 3.22 -16.58
CA GLY A 812 -22.69 3.87 -15.64
C GLY A 812 -21.98 4.90 -14.74
N PRO A 813 -22.73 5.73 -14.00
CA PRO A 813 -22.14 6.65 -13.02
C PRO A 813 -21.58 5.89 -11.80
N ARG A 814 -20.52 6.42 -11.19
CA ARG A 814 -19.94 5.88 -9.94
C ARG A 814 -20.96 6.00 -8.80
N ILE A 815 -21.37 4.86 -8.23
CA ILE A 815 -22.33 4.76 -7.10
C ILE A 815 -21.69 3.95 -5.96
N PRO A 816 -21.73 4.41 -4.70
CA PRO A 816 -22.26 5.71 -4.25
C PRO A 816 -21.49 6.90 -4.86
N ARG A 817 -22.14 8.07 -4.97
CA ARG A 817 -21.56 9.27 -5.61
C ARG A 817 -20.47 9.91 -4.74
N PHE A 818 -19.72 10.85 -5.32
CA PHE A 818 -18.87 11.79 -4.56
C PHE A 818 -19.67 12.44 -3.41
N GLY A 819 -19.02 12.69 -2.27
CA GLY A 819 -19.66 13.16 -1.05
C GLY A 819 -20.56 12.14 -0.33
N ARG A 820 -20.71 10.92 -0.88
CA ARG A 820 -21.42 9.78 -0.26
C ARG A 820 -20.64 8.47 -0.36
N ALA A 821 -19.40 8.55 -0.84
CA ALA A 821 -18.46 7.44 -0.89
C ALA A 821 -17.59 7.45 0.40
N PRO A 822 -17.32 6.29 1.03
CA PRO A 822 -16.44 6.25 2.20
C PRO A 822 -15.05 6.81 1.89
N THR A 823 -14.64 7.84 2.62
CA THR A 823 -13.33 8.50 2.49
C THR A 823 -12.31 8.01 3.53
N ARG A 824 -12.72 7.10 4.42
CA ARG A 824 -11.87 6.39 5.38
C ARG A 824 -11.86 4.89 5.10
N LEU A 825 -10.67 4.31 5.03
CA LEU A 825 -10.41 2.88 4.86
C LEU A 825 -9.84 2.28 6.16
N THR A 826 -10.09 1.00 6.44
CA THR A 826 -9.44 0.25 7.54
C THR A 826 -8.63 -0.94 7.02
N GLN A 827 -7.38 -1.08 7.50
CA GLN A 827 -6.44 -2.13 7.08
C GLN A 827 -5.81 -2.86 8.26
N ALA A 828 -5.93 -4.19 8.34
CA ALA A 828 -5.16 -4.98 9.31
C ALA A 828 -3.81 -5.42 8.73
N TYR A 829 -2.72 -5.16 9.43
CA TYR A 829 -1.37 -5.59 9.02
C TYR A 829 -0.98 -6.90 9.70
N ILE A 830 -0.81 -7.96 8.89
CA ILE A 830 -0.62 -9.34 9.35
C ILE A 830 0.77 -9.85 8.97
N LEU A 831 1.51 -10.41 9.93
CA LEU A 831 2.74 -11.16 9.68
C LEU A 831 2.51 -12.66 9.85
N ILE A 832 2.69 -13.43 8.78
CA ILE A 832 2.69 -14.90 8.83
C ILE A 832 4.08 -15.41 9.20
N ILE A 833 4.15 -16.39 10.11
CA ILE A 833 5.38 -17.08 10.53
C ILE A 833 5.22 -18.60 10.39
N PRO A 834 6.28 -19.36 10.05
CA PRO A 834 6.21 -20.82 10.00
C PRO A 834 5.95 -21.47 11.37
N GLU A 835 5.33 -22.65 11.39
CA GLU A 835 5.08 -23.49 12.57
C GLU A 835 6.30 -23.58 13.52
N GLY A 836 6.05 -23.42 14.82
CA GLY A 836 7.07 -23.57 15.87
C GLY A 836 8.11 -22.45 15.93
N THR A 837 8.00 -21.42 15.08
CA THR A 837 8.93 -20.30 15.07
C THR A 837 8.42 -19.10 15.86
N THR A 838 9.31 -18.31 16.45
CA THR A 838 8.95 -17.05 17.13
C THR A 838 8.85 -15.87 16.15
N PRO A 839 8.00 -14.85 16.42
CA PRO A 839 8.02 -13.59 15.70
C PRO A 839 9.39 -12.91 15.81
N ASN A 840 9.91 -12.35 14.72
CA ASN A 840 11.18 -11.63 14.70
C ASN A 840 10.95 -10.14 15.01
N PRO A 841 11.47 -9.58 16.13
CA PRO A 841 11.20 -8.19 16.51
C PRO A 841 11.60 -7.16 15.44
N PHE A 842 12.63 -7.42 14.64
CA PHE A 842 13.04 -6.51 13.56
C PHE A 842 12.08 -6.52 12.38
N GLU A 843 11.40 -7.65 12.12
CA GLU A 843 10.38 -7.75 11.08
C GLU A 843 9.05 -7.14 11.54
N ILE A 844 8.69 -7.31 12.82
CA ILE A 844 7.56 -6.58 13.43
C ILE A 844 7.82 -5.07 13.38
N GLU A 845 8.99 -4.59 13.81
CA GLU A 845 9.32 -3.16 13.79
C GLU A 845 9.34 -2.61 12.34
N LYS A 846 9.86 -3.38 11.38
CA LYS A 846 9.83 -3.01 9.97
C LYS A 846 8.40 -2.91 9.43
N LEU A 847 7.55 -3.88 9.73
CA LEU A 847 6.16 -3.89 9.28
C LEU A 847 5.35 -2.77 9.93
N ASP A 848 5.58 -2.47 11.22
CA ASP A 848 4.98 -1.33 11.93
C ASP A 848 5.49 0.02 11.40
N ARG A 849 6.74 0.13 10.92
CA ARG A 849 7.20 1.32 10.18
C ARG A 849 6.52 1.47 8.82
N PHE A 850 6.38 0.39 8.06
CA PHE A 850 5.68 0.39 6.76
C PHE A 850 4.22 0.82 6.95
N ARG A 851 3.53 0.17 7.88
CA ARG A 851 2.15 0.43 8.30
C ARG A 851 1.91 1.92 8.59
N ARG A 852 2.66 2.51 9.52
CA ARG A 852 2.49 3.92 9.91
C ARG A 852 2.84 4.89 8.78
N ALA A 853 3.90 4.60 8.02
CA ALA A 853 4.26 5.42 6.87
C ALA A 853 3.19 5.39 5.75
N PHE A 854 2.41 4.29 5.66
CA PHE A 854 1.31 4.19 4.72
C PHE A 854 0.10 5.08 5.09
N GLU A 855 -0.12 5.39 6.37
CA GLU A 855 -1.19 6.32 6.79
C GLU A 855 -0.96 7.73 6.24
N ASP A 856 0.22 8.30 6.49
CA ASP A 856 0.64 9.61 5.95
C ASP A 856 0.73 9.59 4.41
N TYR A 857 1.26 8.51 3.83
CA TYR A 857 1.45 8.36 2.39
C TYR A 857 0.11 8.30 1.64
N PHE A 858 -0.82 7.43 2.05
CA PHE A 858 -2.11 7.24 1.40
C PHE A 858 -2.96 8.52 1.42
N ASN A 859 -2.90 9.27 2.54
CA ASN A 859 -3.52 10.57 2.64
C ASN A 859 -2.95 11.56 1.59
N ARG A 860 -1.62 11.64 1.46
CA ARG A 860 -0.97 12.50 0.45
C ARG A 860 -1.28 12.09 -1.00
N ILE A 861 -1.20 10.81 -1.36
CA ILE A 861 -1.40 10.36 -2.76
C ILE A 861 -2.86 10.37 -3.22
N SER A 862 -3.81 10.44 -2.28
CA SER A 862 -5.24 10.70 -2.52
C SER A 862 -5.59 12.18 -2.43
N GLY A 863 -4.62 13.08 -2.65
CA GLY A 863 -4.83 14.52 -2.68
C GLY A 863 -5.30 15.11 -1.33
N TYR A 864 -5.00 14.47 -0.21
CA TYR A 864 -5.54 14.75 1.14
C TYR A 864 -7.06 14.50 1.30
N ARG A 865 -7.65 13.74 0.36
CA ARG A 865 -9.10 13.46 0.31
C ARG A 865 -9.52 12.12 0.95
N ALA A 866 -8.58 11.21 1.21
CA ALA A 866 -8.87 9.97 1.93
C ALA A 866 -7.88 9.72 3.07
N VAL A 867 -8.24 8.81 3.97
CA VAL A 867 -7.38 8.31 5.05
C VAL A 867 -7.47 6.79 5.17
N VAL A 868 -6.42 6.18 5.70
CA VAL A 868 -6.41 4.77 6.09
C VAL A 868 -6.06 4.68 7.58
N ASP A 869 -6.81 3.86 8.32
CA ASP A 869 -6.51 3.52 9.72
C ASP A 869 -6.02 2.07 9.76
N THR A 870 -4.81 1.89 10.29
CA THR A 870 -4.10 0.60 10.21
C THR A 870 -3.97 -0.13 11.55
N ARG A 871 -4.65 0.37 12.60
CA ARG A 871 -4.57 -0.17 13.97
C ARG A 871 -5.36 -1.47 14.12
N LEU A 872 -4.96 -2.34 15.06
CA LEU A 872 -5.74 -3.55 15.40
C LEU A 872 -6.97 -3.29 16.28
N THR A 873 -7.12 -2.05 16.72
CA THR A 873 -8.38 -1.46 17.16
C THR A 873 -8.49 -0.09 16.50
N PRO A 874 -9.05 0.01 15.28
CA PRO A 874 -9.27 1.28 14.61
C PRO A 874 -10.07 2.23 15.49
N GLY A 875 -9.72 3.52 15.48
CA GLY A 875 -10.48 4.53 16.19
C GLY A 875 -11.81 4.84 15.48
N GLN A 876 -12.50 5.87 15.95
CA GLN A 876 -13.57 6.53 15.20
C GLN A 876 -13.32 8.05 15.18
N PRO A 877 -13.64 8.75 14.08
CA PRO A 877 -13.82 10.20 14.08
C PRO A 877 -15.00 10.62 14.95
N ASP A 878 -15.08 11.92 15.26
CA ASP A 878 -16.15 12.56 16.04
C ASP A 878 -16.26 14.02 15.58
N LEU A 879 -16.92 14.26 14.43
CA LEU A 879 -17.02 15.55 13.75
C LEU A 879 -18.20 16.38 14.25
N ARG A 880 -17.95 17.22 15.26
CA ARG A 880 -18.97 18.17 15.74
C ARG A 880 -18.87 19.56 15.13
N VAL A 881 -19.97 20.31 15.24
CA VAL A 881 -19.92 21.78 15.12
C VAL A 881 -19.46 22.39 16.45
N ASP A 882 -18.24 22.93 16.47
CA ASP A 882 -17.64 23.53 17.68
C ASP A 882 -18.08 24.99 17.88
N ALA A 883 -18.45 25.68 16.80
CA ALA A 883 -19.09 26.99 16.80
C ALA A 883 -19.80 27.26 15.45
N ALA A 884 -20.90 28.01 15.45
CA ALA A 884 -21.50 28.56 14.23
C ALA A 884 -22.19 29.92 14.48
N SER A 885 -22.32 30.73 13.44
CA SER A 885 -22.80 32.12 13.51
C SER A 885 -23.27 32.64 12.15
N LEU A 886 -24.09 33.71 12.17
CA LEU A 886 -24.61 34.40 10.99
C LEU A 886 -24.27 35.90 11.06
N SER A 887 -24.04 36.53 9.91
CA SER A 887 -23.90 38.00 9.82
C SER A 887 -25.22 38.74 10.08
N SER A 888 -26.36 38.15 9.70
CA SER A 888 -27.69 38.54 10.17
C SER A 888 -28.59 37.34 10.41
N ALA A 889 -29.39 37.42 11.49
CA ALA A 889 -30.48 36.50 11.82
C ALA A 889 -31.88 37.14 11.62
N MET A 890 -31.97 38.36 11.08
CA MET A 890 -33.20 38.95 10.57
C MET A 890 -33.05 39.18 9.07
N LEU A 891 -33.92 38.56 8.27
CA LEU A 891 -33.79 38.47 6.82
C LEU A 891 -35.16 38.60 6.16
N GLY A 892 -35.24 39.14 4.96
CA GLY A 892 -36.38 38.98 4.06
C GLY A 892 -36.30 37.69 3.24
N PRO A 893 -37.35 37.34 2.49
CA PRO A 893 -37.23 36.44 1.35
C PRO A 893 -36.27 37.06 0.32
N GLY A 894 -35.43 36.26 -0.33
CA GLY A 894 -34.41 36.72 -1.29
C GLY A 894 -33.13 37.30 -0.67
N ASP A 895 -33.09 37.58 0.64
CA ASP A 895 -31.89 38.14 1.30
C ASP A 895 -30.73 37.14 1.35
N THR A 896 -29.50 37.67 1.30
CA THR A 896 -28.25 36.93 1.56
C THR A 896 -27.82 37.11 3.00
N THR A 897 -27.47 36.01 3.69
CA THR A 897 -26.71 36.05 4.95
C THR A 897 -25.34 35.39 4.78
N LEU A 898 -24.40 35.65 5.70
CA LEU A 898 -23.08 35.03 5.68
C LEU A 898 -22.97 34.07 6.87
N VAL A 899 -22.62 32.81 6.60
CA VAL A 899 -22.49 31.74 7.61
C VAL A 899 -21.02 31.51 7.94
N SER A 900 -20.67 31.59 9.21
CA SER A 900 -19.32 31.31 9.73
C SER A 900 -19.39 30.17 10.75
N PHE A 901 -18.70 29.05 10.50
CA PHE A 901 -18.74 27.86 11.36
C PHE A 901 -17.39 27.13 11.49
N THR A 902 -17.21 26.41 12.59
CA THR A 902 -16.01 25.62 12.92
C THR A 902 -16.37 24.15 13.08
N ILE A 903 -15.74 23.31 12.26
CA ILE A 903 -15.76 21.84 12.35
C ILE A 903 -14.63 21.43 13.29
N ARG A 904 -14.84 20.44 14.16
CA ARG A 904 -13.77 19.80 14.95
C ARG A 904 -13.93 18.29 14.98
N ASN A 905 -12.84 17.58 14.76
CA ASN A 905 -12.73 16.14 15.04
C ASN A 905 -12.24 15.93 16.49
N GLU A 906 -13.13 15.55 17.41
CA GLU A 906 -12.75 15.18 18.79
C GLU A 906 -12.34 13.70 18.93
N GLY A 907 -12.44 12.95 17.83
CA GLY A 907 -12.33 11.51 17.80
C GLY A 907 -10.92 10.97 17.94
N THR A 908 -10.82 9.65 17.83
CA THR A 908 -9.56 8.88 17.95
C THR A 908 -8.99 8.43 16.60
N ALA A 909 -9.65 8.76 15.49
CA ALA A 909 -9.18 8.56 14.12
C ALA A 909 -9.38 9.84 13.29
N ALA A 910 -8.57 10.04 12.26
CA ALA A 910 -8.78 11.14 11.31
C ALA A 910 -10.07 10.92 10.50
N ALA A 911 -10.80 12.00 10.23
CA ALA A 911 -11.81 12.02 9.19
C ALA A 911 -11.13 12.08 7.81
N GLY A 912 -11.71 11.45 6.80
CA GLY A 912 -11.31 11.65 5.40
C GLY A 912 -11.84 12.99 4.87
N LEU A 913 -11.93 13.17 3.54
CA LEU A 913 -12.76 14.25 3.01
C LEU A 913 -14.19 14.11 3.53
N VAL A 914 -14.74 15.22 3.97
CA VAL A 914 -16.11 15.35 4.45
C VAL A 914 -16.86 16.28 3.50
N VAL A 915 -18.18 16.13 3.39
CA VAL A 915 -19.03 17.13 2.74
C VAL A 915 -19.95 17.70 3.79
N ASN A 916 -19.92 19.02 3.95
CA ASN A 916 -20.85 19.76 4.78
C ASN A 916 -22.05 20.19 3.93
N GLU A 917 -23.21 20.36 4.54
CA GLU A 917 -24.39 20.95 3.91
C GLU A 917 -24.97 22.06 4.80
N ILE A 918 -25.32 23.20 4.21
CA ILE A 918 -26.09 24.27 4.84
C ILE A 918 -27.51 24.19 4.31
N ARG A 919 -28.50 24.11 5.21
CA ARG A 919 -29.90 23.77 4.86
C ARG A 919 -30.89 24.71 5.52
N PHE A 920 -31.96 25.05 4.80
CA PHE A 920 -33.11 25.80 5.33
C PHE A 920 -34.17 24.86 5.87
N PHE A 921 -34.72 25.18 7.04
CA PHE A 921 -35.83 24.47 7.69
C PHE A 921 -36.94 25.44 8.11
N SER A 922 -38.18 25.10 7.81
CA SER A 922 -39.34 25.92 8.16
C SER A 922 -39.80 25.80 9.62
N GLN A 923 -39.43 24.71 10.30
CA GLN A 923 -39.71 24.46 11.72
C GLN A 923 -38.58 23.64 12.35
N GLU A 924 -38.42 23.76 13.66
CA GLU A 924 -37.39 23.05 14.43
C GLU A 924 -37.64 21.53 14.39
N GLY A 925 -36.71 20.78 13.79
CA GLY A 925 -36.79 19.31 13.68
C GLY A 925 -37.66 18.74 12.55
N ASP A 926 -38.17 19.57 11.62
CA ASP A 926 -38.96 19.08 10.47
C ASP A 926 -38.07 18.63 9.29
N ALA A 927 -37.66 17.36 9.32
CA ALA A 927 -36.90 16.72 8.24
C ALA A 927 -37.67 16.57 6.91
N SER A 928 -38.95 16.97 6.81
CA SER A 928 -39.75 16.92 5.58
C SER A 928 -39.80 18.22 4.78
N GLY A 929 -39.29 19.33 5.35
CA GLY A 929 -39.36 20.67 4.78
C GLY A 929 -38.02 21.27 4.32
N THR A 930 -36.99 20.46 4.06
CA THR A 930 -35.62 20.95 3.85
C THR A 930 -35.38 21.50 2.44
N ALA A 931 -34.80 22.70 2.32
CA ALA A 931 -34.12 23.14 1.11
C ALA A 931 -32.60 23.15 1.35
N LEU A 932 -31.81 22.62 0.42
CA LEU A 932 -30.35 22.74 0.44
C LEU A 932 -29.98 24.16 -0.02
N LEU A 933 -29.13 24.86 0.72
CA LEU A 933 -28.69 26.22 0.41
C LEU A 933 -27.25 26.27 -0.12
N LYS A 934 -26.35 25.45 0.46
CA LYS A 934 -24.96 25.29 0.00
C LYS A 934 -24.45 23.91 0.38
N SER A 935 -23.51 23.36 -0.39
CA SER A 935 -22.77 22.14 -0.03
C SER A 935 -21.28 22.39 -0.21
N ILE A 936 -20.47 22.01 0.78
CA ILE A 936 -19.11 22.49 0.93
C ILE A 936 -18.19 21.31 1.28
N PRO A 937 -17.29 20.87 0.39
CA PRO A 937 -16.31 19.84 0.74
C PRO A 937 -15.29 20.38 1.74
N THR A 938 -14.73 19.51 2.56
CA THR A 938 -13.64 19.81 3.51
C THR A 938 -12.64 18.67 3.50
N MET A 939 -11.35 19.00 3.49
CA MET A 939 -10.27 18.02 3.41
C MET A 939 -10.14 17.23 4.74
N SER A 940 -9.32 16.17 4.73
CA SER A 940 -9.09 15.34 5.92
C SER A 940 -8.74 16.14 7.17
N LEU A 941 -9.38 15.78 8.30
CA LEU A 941 -9.24 16.47 9.60
C LEU A 941 -8.72 15.51 10.67
N ALA A 942 -7.55 15.80 11.23
CA ALA A 942 -6.87 14.92 12.18
C ALA A 942 -7.51 14.91 13.59
N PRO A 943 -7.23 13.89 14.43
CA PRO A 943 -7.69 13.87 15.82
C PRO A 943 -7.29 15.12 16.62
N GLY A 944 -8.28 15.83 17.16
CA GLY A 944 -8.12 17.09 17.88
C GLY A 944 -7.89 18.32 16.99
N GLU A 945 -8.02 18.20 15.68
CA GLU A 945 -7.93 19.31 14.73
C GLU A 945 -9.29 19.97 14.48
N SER A 946 -9.26 21.25 14.10
CA SER A 946 -10.47 22.04 13.79
C SER A 946 -10.21 22.99 12.63
N VAL A 947 -11.19 23.14 11.74
CA VAL A 947 -11.16 24.06 10.61
C VAL A 947 -12.37 24.99 10.66
N THR A 948 -12.16 26.27 10.37
CA THR A 948 -13.21 27.30 10.37
C THR A 948 -13.46 27.80 8.95
N LEU A 949 -14.68 27.60 8.47
CA LEU A 949 -15.18 28.21 7.24
C LEU A 949 -15.83 29.54 7.61
N GLN A 950 -15.33 30.63 7.02
CA GLN A 950 -15.75 32.01 7.35
C GLN A 950 -16.55 32.63 6.22
N ASP A 951 -17.63 33.32 6.60
CA ASP A 951 -18.47 34.18 5.78
C ASP A 951 -18.98 33.57 4.45
N VAL A 952 -19.34 32.28 4.49
CA VAL A 952 -19.96 31.57 3.37
C VAL A 952 -21.29 32.25 3.00
N PRO A 953 -21.46 32.78 1.78
CA PRO A 953 -22.71 33.41 1.38
C PRO A 953 -23.81 32.36 1.23
N VAL A 954 -24.99 32.70 1.73
CA VAL A 954 -26.18 31.84 1.71
C VAL A 954 -27.39 32.68 1.34
N HIS A 955 -27.98 32.33 0.20
CA HIS A 955 -29.18 32.96 -0.35
C HIS A 955 -30.45 32.27 0.16
N LEU A 956 -31.47 33.06 0.53
CA LEU A 956 -32.79 32.56 0.91
C LEU A 956 -33.77 32.65 -0.26
N LEU A 957 -34.70 31.70 -0.34
CA LEU A 957 -35.75 31.68 -1.36
C LEU A 957 -36.73 32.87 -1.18
N ASP A 958 -37.21 33.43 -2.28
CA ASP A 958 -38.12 34.59 -2.32
C ASP A 958 -39.55 34.26 -1.84
N THR A 959 -39.84 32.98 -1.65
CA THR A 959 -41.15 32.46 -1.26
C THR A 959 -41.24 32.04 0.21
N VAL A 960 -40.19 32.27 1.01
CA VAL A 960 -40.20 31.90 2.44
C VAL A 960 -41.25 32.74 3.21
N PRO A 961 -42.22 32.09 3.91
CA PRO A 961 -43.23 32.82 4.69
C PRO A 961 -42.61 33.63 5.84
N SER A 962 -43.26 34.71 6.27
CA SER A 962 -42.82 35.42 7.47
C SER A 962 -43.01 34.59 8.75
N GLY A 963 -42.00 34.56 9.62
CA GLY A 963 -41.99 33.70 10.81
C GLY A 963 -40.58 33.43 11.34
N THR A 964 -40.49 32.52 12.32
CA THR A 964 -39.22 31.94 12.78
C THR A 964 -38.94 30.68 11.98
N HIS A 965 -37.73 30.60 11.40
CA HIS A 965 -37.22 29.49 10.61
C HIS A 965 -35.79 29.18 11.07
N PHE A 966 -35.11 28.21 10.47
CA PHE A 966 -33.77 27.80 10.90
C PHE A 966 -32.84 27.59 9.70
N ILE A 967 -31.56 27.93 9.91
CA ILE A 967 -30.45 27.48 9.07
C ILE A 967 -29.72 26.37 9.85
N GLU A 968 -29.73 25.16 9.31
CA GLU A 968 -28.91 24.05 9.78
C GLU A 968 -27.53 24.12 9.13
N VAL A 969 -26.49 23.83 9.91
CA VAL A 969 -25.17 23.45 9.41
C VAL A 969 -24.94 21.99 9.82
N ASP A 970 -24.81 21.10 8.84
CA ASP A 970 -24.53 19.66 8.99
C ASP A 970 -23.09 19.40 8.51
N VAL A 971 -22.19 18.95 9.39
CA VAL A 971 -20.74 18.85 9.10
C VAL A 971 -20.26 17.46 8.71
N ASP A 972 -21.13 16.45 8.73
CA ASP A 972 -21.00 15.27 7.87
C ASP A 972 -22.36 14.97 7.23
N ALA A 973 -22.56 15.54 6.04
CA ALA A 973 -23.85 15.68 5.38
C ALA A 973 -24.59 14.35 5.29
N GLY A 974 -25.59 14.13 6.16
CA GLY A 974 -26.28 12.86 6.28
C GLY A 974 -25.37 11.64 6.38
N ASN A 975 -24.37 11.69 7.27
CA ASN A 975 -23.69 10.52 7.85
C ASN A 975 -22.94 9.67 6.80
N ALA A 976 -21.98 10.28 6.10
CA ALA A 976 -21.12 9.67 5.09
C ALA A 976 -19.82 9.07 5.67
N ILE A 977 -19.41 9.51 6.85
CA ILE A 977 -18.37 8.92 7.70
C ILE A 977 -19.05 8.21 8.88
N GLN A 978 -18.48 7.11 9.36
CA GLN A 978 -18.98 6.43 10.58
C GLN A 978 -18.20 6.90 11.80
N GLU A 979 -18.92 7.45 12.79
CA GLU A 979 -18.37 8.24 13.89
C GLU A 979 -18.64 7.60 15.27
N SER A 980 -18.04 8.13 16.35
CA SER A 980 -18.33 7.66 17.72
C SER A 980 -19.56 8.30 18.37
N ASP A 981 -19.98 9.46 17.87
CA ASP A 981 -21.23 10.15 18.20
C ASP A 981 -21.74 10.77 16.89
N GLU A 982 -22.96 10.43 16.50
CA GLU A 982 -23.59 10.83 15.24
C GLU A 982 -24.73 11.86 15.48
N GLU A 983 -24.91 12.28 16.75
CA GLU A 983 -25.94 13.25 17.17
C GLU A 983 -25.38 14.68 17.29
N ASN A 984 -24.06 14.88 17.18
CA ASN A 984 -23.39 16.17 17.43
C ASN A 984 -22.93 16.92 16.16
N ASN A 985 -23.10 16.29 14.99
CA ASN A 985 -22.70 16.77 13.67
C ASN A 985 -23.45 18.04 13.19
N ARG A 986 -24.47 18.50 13.94
CA ARG A 986 -25.40 19.54 13.47
C ARG A 986 -25.64 20.65 14.46
N VAL A 987 -25.83 21.86 13.94
CA VAL A 987 -26.37 22.98 14.72
C VAL A 987 -27.44 23.72 13.94
N MET A 988 -28.53 24.05 14.63
CA MET A 988 -29.65 24.84 14.12
C MET A 988 -29.52 26.29 14.60
N ILE A 989 -29.36 27.23 13.68
CA ILE A 989 -29.33 28.67 13.98
C ILE A 989 -30.72 29.26 13.67
N PRO A 990 -31.45 29.80 14.65
CA PRO A 990 -32.75 30.42 14.42
C PRO A 990 -32.62 31.74 13.65
N ILE A 991 -33.43 31.90 12.62
CA ILE A 991 -33.57 33.11 11.81
C ILE A 991 -35.02 33.61 11.84
N THR A 992 -35.21 34.93 11.74
CA THR A 992 -36.52 35.57 11.65
C THR A 992 -36.73 36.12 10.26
N ILE A 993 -37.67 35.55 9.53
CA ILE A 993 -38.09 36.03 8.22
C ILE A 993 -39.15 37.11 8.39
N VAL A 994 -38.84 38.32 7.93
CA VAL A 994 -39.79 39.42 7.86
C VAL A 994 -40.41 39.48 6.47
N GLY A 995 -41.75 39.50 6.39
CA GLY A 995 -42.45 39.57 5.11
C GLY A 995 -42.23 40.90 4.40
N GLU A 996 -42.39 40.92 3.07
CA GLU A 996 -42.07 42.05 2.18
C GLU A 996 -42.24 43.44 2.83
N GLY A 997 -41.11 44.12 3.01
CA GLY A 997 -41.05 45.41 3.69
C GLY A 997 -39.99 45.44 4.77
N VAL A 998 -38.72 45.58 4.37
CA VAL A 998 -37.61 45.89 5.27
C VAL A 998 -37.94 47.17 6.04
N ARG A 999 -38.40 47.01 7.29
CA ARG A 999 -38.52 48.12 8.24
C ARG A 999 -37.12 48.48 8.74
N LEU A 1000 -36.48 49.35 7.97
CA LEU A 1000 -35.33 50.16 8.39
C LEU A 1000 -35.57 50.62 9.84
N ARG A 1001 -34.54 50.52 10.69
CA ARG A 1001 -34.70 50.82 12.12
C ARG A 1001 -35.04 52.30 12.30
N SER A 1002 -36.26 52.58 12.75
CA SER A 1002 -36.67 53.93 13.17
C SER A 1002 -35.81 54.37 14.35
N VAL A 1003 -35.06 55.43 14.16
CA VAL A 1003 -34.24 56.11 15.15
C VAL A 1003 -34.84 57.50 15.35
N ASP A 1004 -35.43 57.73 16.52
CA ASP A 1004 -35.82 59.08 16.92
C ASP A 1004 -34.55 59.91 17.18
N GLU A 1005 -34.55 61.17 16.75
CA GLU A 1005 -33.47 62.11 17.02
C GLU A 1005 -33.30 62.40 18.53
N ALA A 1006 -32.05 62.48 18.99
CA ALA A 1006 -31.67 62.68 20.39
C ALA A 1006 -30.76 63.91 20.57
N GLU A 1007 -31.39 65.07 20.73
CA GLU A 1007 -30.73 66.34 21.05
C GLU A 1007 -30.14 66.37 22.49
N PRO A 1008 -28.97 67.01 22.74
CA PRO A 1008 -28.22 67.83 21.81
C PRO A 1008 -27.18 67.05 20.96
N ASN A 1009 -27.43 66.86 19.66
CA ASN A 1009 -26.52 66.23 18.68
C ASN A 1009 -25.72 67.27 17.86
N ASN A 1010 -25.96 68.55 18.10
CA ASN A 1010 -25.48 69.79 17.46
C ASN A 1010 -23.97 69.95 17.10
N ARG A 1011 -23.10 68.96 17.35
CA ARG A 1011 -21.65 68.96 17.07
C ARG A 1011 -21.15 67.54 16.81
N SER A 1012 -20.08 67.38 16.02
CA SER A 1012 -19.45 66.06 15.81
C SER A 1012 -19.01 65.36 17.11
N SER A 1013 -18.58 66.11 18.13
CA SER A 1013 -18.26 65.57 19.47
C SER A 1013 -19.49 65.20 20.32
N GLN A 1014 -20.69 65.33 19.76
CA GLN A 1014 -21.99 65.02 20.34
C GLN A 1014 -22.82 64.14 19.40
N ALA A 1015 -22.21 63.61 18.32
CA ALA A 1015 -22.91 62.90 17.26
C ALA A 1015 -23.68 61.68 17.80
N GLN A 1016 -24.94 61.53 17.39
CA GLN A 1016 -25.78 60.41 17.78
C GLN A 1016 -25.31 59.13 17.07
N LEU A 1017 -24.93 58.12 17.85
CA LEU A 1017 -24.55 56.81 17.32
C LEU A 1017 -25.76 56.11 16.69
N ILE A 1018 -25.63 55.72 15.43
CA ILE A 1018 -26.64 54.97 14.68
C ILE A 1018 -26.10 53.61 14.24
N THR A 1019 -26.98 52.61 14.13
CA THR A 1019 -26.64 51.34 13.47
C THR A 1019 -26.89 51.46 11.96
N PRO A 1020 -26.19 50.68 11.11
CA PRO A 1020 -26.54 50.49 9.70
C PRO A 1020 -28.03 50.17 9.46
N ASP A 1021 -28.49 50.50 8.25
CA ASP A 1021 -29.86 50.27 7.74
C ASP A 1021 -30.97 50.87 8.64
N ALA A 1022 -30.79 52.17 8.94
CA ALA A 1022 -31.67 52.98 9.77
C ALA A 1022 -32.53 53.96 8.96
N VAL A 1023 -33.64 54.37 9.56
CA VAL A 1023 -34.42 55.57 9.21
C VAL A 1023 -34.37 56.51 10.40
N ILE A 1024 -33.85 57.72 10.22
CA ILE A 1024 -33.77 58.73 11.26
C ILE A 1024 -34.89 59.75 11.05
N GLU A 1025 -35.72 59.99 12.05
CA GLU A 1025 -36.74 61.06 12.04
C GLU A 1025 -36.19 62.25 12.85
N GLY A 1026 -35.84 63.35 12.17
CA GLY A 1026 -35.20 64.53 12.78
C GLY A 1026 -35.88 65.85 12.42
N THR A 1027 -35.55 66.94 13.14
CA THR A 1027 -36.15 68.27 12.99
C THR A 1027 -35.22 69.40 13.41
N LEU A 1028 -34.73 70.16 12.42
CA LEU A 1028 -33.81 71.29 12.60
C LEU A 1028 -34.53 72.50 13.26
N ASP A 1029 -34.55 72.57 14.59
CA ASP A 1029 -35.20 73.59 15.43
C ASP A 1029 -34.40 73.83 16.73
N PRO A 1030 -33.62 74.92 16.86
CA PRO A 1030 -33.93 76.27 16.37
C PRO A 1030 -33.19 76.72 15.09
N PRO A 1031 -33.49 77.90 14.52
CA PRO A 1031 -32.70 78.43 13.39
C PRO A 1031 -31.19 78.51 13.66
N ARG A 1032 -30.40 77.78 12.84
CA ARG A 1032 -28.97 77.41 12.96
C ARG A 1032 -28.69 76.00 13.49
N ASP A 1033 -29.70 75.17 13.72
CA ASP A 1033 -29.55 73.76 14.05
C ASP A 1033 -28.71 72.99 13.00
N VAL A 1034 -27.99 71.96 13.44
CA VAL A 1034 -27.11 71.13 12.60
C VAL A 1034 -26.87 69.78 13.26
N ASP A 1035 -27.41 68.73 12.67
CA ASP A 1035 -27.54 67.43 13.33
C ASP A 1035 -26.36 66.54 12.94
N PHE A 1036 -25.67 65.96 13.93
CA PHE A 1036 -24.56 65.04 13.68
C PHE A 1036 -24.92 63.62 14.09
N TYR A 1037 -24.58 62.66 13.23
CA TYR A 1037 -24.73 61.23 13.45
C TYR A 1037 -23.40 60.53 13.19
N VAL A 1038 -23.16 59.39 13.84
CA VAL A 1038 -21.93 58.60 13.67
C VAL A 1038 -22.25 57.13 13.52
N LEU A 1039 -21.53 56.45 12.61
CA LEU A 1039 -21.57 55.00 12.43
C LEU A 1039 -20.16 54.46 12.17
N ASP A 1040 -19.93 53.19 12.50
CA ASP A 1040 -18.68 52.49 12.15
C ASP A 1040 -18.83 51.81 10.79
N ALA A 1041 -17.81 51.92 9.94
CA ALA A 1041 -17.77 51.28 8.62
C ALA A 1041 -16.39 50.66 8.33
N ARG A 1042 -16.35 49.72 7.39
CA ARG A 1042 -15.16 49.04 6.87
C ARG A 1042 -14.82 49.55 5.47
N ALA A 1043 -13.54 49.46 5.10
CA ALA A 1043 -13.10 49.72 3.73
C ALA A 1043 -13.91 48.90 2.71
N GLY A 1044 -14.17 49.47 1.53
CA GLY A 1044 -14.91 48.82 0.44
C GLY A 1044 -16.44 48.83 0.61
N GLN A 1045 -16.98 49.09 1.80
CA GLN A 1045 -18.43 49.21 1.99
C GLN A 1045 -18.99 50.44 1.26
N THR A 1046 -20.23 50.36 0.78
CA THR A 1046 -20.93 51.52 0.20
C THR A 1046 -21.93 52.08 1.20
N LEU A 1047 -21.75 53.36 1.57
CA LEU A 1047 -22.64 54.14 2.43
C LEU A 1047 -23.57 55.00 1.55
N THR A 1048 -24.88 54.84 1.73
CA THR A 1048 -25.92 55.65 1.08
C THR A 1048 -26.72 56.40 2.13
N ILE A 1049 -26.97 57.69 1.89
CA ILE A 1049 -27.75 58.59 2.74
C ILE A 1049 -28.78 59.31 1.85
N ASP A 1050 -30.07 59.04 2.06
CA ASP A 1050 -31.19 59.60 1.30
C ASP A 1050 -32.13 60.39 2.23
N ILE A 1051 -32.30 61.69 1.99
CA ILE A 1051 -33.01 62.62 2.87
C ILE A 1051 -34.38 62.96 2.31
N ASN A 1052 -35.43 62.34 2.87
CA ASN A 1052 -36.81 62.59 2.52
C ASN A 1052 -37.39 63.73 3.37
N ALA A 1053 -37.47 64.94 2.81
CA ALA A 1053 -38.04 66.12 3.47
C ALA A 1053 -39.29 66.65 2.74
N ARG A 1054 -39.31 66.64 1.41
CA ARG A 1054 -40.44 67.12 0.58
C ARG A 1054 -41.59 66.12 0.50
N SER A 1055 -41.29 64.83 0.65
CA SER A 1055 -42.22 63.69 0.60
C SER A 1055 -43.01 63.46 1.90
N LEU A 1056 -42.65 64.12 3.00
CA LEU A 1056 -43.34 64.03 4.29
C LEU A 1056 -44.76 64.63 4.26
N ASP A 1057 -45.63 64.17 5.15
CA ASP A 1057 -46.95 64.76 5.40
C ASP A 1057 -47.02 65.42 6.80
N PRO A 1058 -47.35 66.72 6.92
CA PRO A 1058 -47.25 67.74 5.87
C PRO A 1058 -45.80 67.97 5.42
N PRO A 1059 -45.56 68.42 4.16
CA PRO A 1059 -44.22 68.61 3.60
C PRO A 1059 -43.33 69.57 4.38
N SER A 1060 -42.04 69.23 4.49
CA SER A 1060 -41.06 70.04 5.20
C SER A 1060 -40.75 71.37 4.49
N LEU A 1061 -40.32 72.35 5.27
CA LEU A 1061 -39.71 73.59 4.78
C LEU A 1061 -38.20 73.48 4.55
N ALA A 1062 -37.55 72.40 5.02
CA ALA A 1062 -36.11 72.19 4.91
C ALA A 1062 -35.60 72.11 3.47
N ASN A 1063 -34.41 72.66 3.24
CA ASN A 1063 -33.61 72.50 2.03
C ASN A 1063 -32.29 71.92 2.53
N THR A 1064 -32.13 70.62 2.47
CA THR A 1064 -31.11 69.95 3.28
C THR A 1064 -29.72 70.06 2.66
N LEU A 1065 -28.70 69.67 3.44
CA LEU A 1065 -27.31 69.51 3.03
C LEU A 1065 -26.71 68.39 3.87
N ILE A 1066 -26.34 67.29 3.21
CA ILE A 1066 -25.53 66.23 3.81
C ILE A 1066 -24.07 66.58 3.63
N THR A 1067 -23.25 66.43 4.67
CA THR A 1067 -21.79 66.33 4.55
C THR A 1067 -21.31 65.11 5.31
N LEU A 1068 -20.55 64.24 4.65
CA LEU A 1068 -19.89 63.08 5.25
C LEU A 1068 -18.43 63.43 5.59
N PHE A 1069 -18.03 63.09 6.81
CA PHE A 1069 -16.66 63.22 7.31
C PHE A 1069 -16.06 61.86 7.63
N ASP A 1070 -14.74 61.73 7.50
CA ASP A 1070 -13.98 60.60 8.04
C ASP A 1070 -13.57 60.82 9.52
N GLU A 1071 -12.86 59.84 10.08
CA GLU A 1071 -12.40 59.84 11.49
C GLU A 1071 -11.44 60.99 11.85
N ASP A 1072 -10.73 61.57 10.87
CA ASP A 1072 -9.85 62.73 11.06
C ASP A 1072 -10.62 64.07 10.90
N GLY A 1073 -11.91 64.02 10.57
CA GLY A 1073 -12.74 65.20 10.33
C GLY A 1073 -12.56 65.81 8.94
N VAL A 1074 -12.05 65.06 7.97
CA VAL A 1074 -11.93 65.48 6.56
C VAL A 1074 -13.27 65.23 5.86
N VAL A 1075 -13.76 66.22 5.11
CA VAL A 1075 -14.96 66.04 4.25
C VAL A 1075 -14.63 65.08 3.10
N LEU A 1076 -15.40 63.99 2.99
CA LEU A 1076 -15.29 63.04 1.89
C LEU A 1076 -16.25 63.35 0.74
N ALA A 1077 -17.49 63.74 1.07
CA ALA A 1077 -18.49 64.16 0.10
C ALA A 1077 -19.56 65.05 0.77
N GLU A 1078 -20.18 65.92 -0.02
CA GLU A 1078 -21.33 66.71 0.39
C GLU A 1078 -22.31 66.91 -0.77
N ASN A 1079 -23.60 67.06 -0.46
CA ASN A 1079 -24.64 67.38 -1.45
C ASN A 1079 -25.85 68.05 -0.79
N ASP A 1080 -26.42 69.08 -1.44
CA ASP A 1080 -27.63 69.78 -1.00
C ASP A 1080 -28.89 69.37 -1.79
N ASP A 1081 -28.88 69.45 -3.12
CA ASP A 1081 -30.03 69.10 -3.98
C ASP A 1081 -29.78 67.79 -4.78
N PHE A 1082 -30.79 66.95 -4.99
CA PHE A 1082 -30.71 65.76 -5.86
C PHE A 1082 -31.91 65.59 -6.79
N ALA A 1083 -31.68 65.10 -8.01
CA ALA A 1083 -32.68 64.83 -9.05
C ALA A 1083 -33.66 65.99 -9.38
N GLY A 1084 -33.34 67.23 -8.99
CA GLY A 1084 -34.23 68.40 -9.13
C GLY A 1084 -35.18 68.63 -7.95
N SER A 1085 -35.06 67.84 -6.87
CA SER A 1085 -35.64 68.15 -5.56
C SER A 1085 -34.63 68.86 -4.64
N ARG A 1086 -35.14 69.32 -3.50
CA ARG A 1086 -34.39 69.88 -2.35
C ARG A 1086 -34.16 68.88 -1.22
N ASP A 1087 -34.30 67.62 -1.61
CA ASP A 1087 -34.04 66.42 -0.84
C ASP A 1087 -32.61 66.02 -1.20
N SER A 1088 -31.75 65.86 -0.20
CA SER A 1088 -30.33 65.59 -0.42
C SER A 1088 -30.09 64.09 -0.54
N PHE A 1089 -29.22 63.69 -1.45
CA PHE A 1089 -28.78 62.29 -1.62
C PHE A 1089 -27.25 62.21 -1.66
N LEU A 1090 -26.67 61.23 -0.98
CA LEU A 1090 -25.23 60.96 -0.97
C LEU A 1090 -24.97 59.45 -1.08
N GLN A 1091 -24.00 59.06 -1.89
CA GLN A 1091 -23.51 57.69 -2.00
C GLN A 1091 -21.97 57.71 -2.06
N VAL A 1092 -21.32 56.98 -1.17
CA VAL A 1092 -19.85 57.03 -0.98
C VAL A 1092 -19.31 55.63 -0.71
N VAL A 1093 -18.26 55.24 -1.43
CA VAL A 1093 -17.48 54.03 -1.11
C VAL A 1093 -16.48 54.38 0.00
N ILE A 1094 -16.45 53.57 1.05
CA ILE A 1094 -15.73 53.81 2.29
C ILE A 1094 -14.23 53.48 2.09
N PRO A 1095 -13.30 54.46 2.25
CA PRO A 1095 -11.89 54.29 1.85
C PRO A 1095 -10.99 53.61 2.89
N ARG A 1096 -11.40 53.58 4.17
CA ARG A 1096 -10.70 52.91 5.27
C ARG A 1096 -11.71 52.35 6.29
N ALA A 1097 -11.30 51.41 7.12
CA ALA A 1097 -12.12 51.06 8.29
C ALA A 1097 -11.97 52.16 9.36
N GLY A 1098 -13.08 52.59 9.96
CA GLY A 1098 -13.11 53.67 10.95
C GLY A 1098 -14.53 54.15 11.27
N SER A 1099 -14.65 55.17 12.12
CA SER A 1099 -15.92 55.82 12.43
C SER A 1099 -16.18 57.01 11.51
N TYR A 1100 -17.37 57.05 10.91
CA TYR A 1100 -17.78 58.03 9.91
C TYR A 1100 -18.90 58.93 10.44
N VAL A 1101 -18.73 60.24 10.28
CA VAL A 1101 -19.64 61.24 10.84
C VAL A 1101 -20.47 61.89 9.73
N ILE A 1102 -21.78 61.74 9.81
CA ILE A 1102 -22.76 62.41 8.95
C ILE A 1102 -23.15 63.72 9.62
N ARG A 1103 -23.25 64.80 8.83
CA ARG A 1103 -23.83 66.08 9.24
C ARG A 1103 -25.01 66.43 8.34
N ILE A 1104 -26.16 66.73 8.93
CA ILE A 1104 -27.36 67.22 8.24
C ILE A 1104 -27.56 68.69 8.62
N ALA A 1105 -27.87 69.55 7.66
CA ALA A 1105 -28.09 70.98 7.90
C ALA A 1105 -29.13 71.55 6.92
N ASN A 1106 -29.67 72.73 7.22
CA ASN A 1106 -30.56 73.48 6.33
C ASN A 1106 -29.81 74.55 5.52
N VAL A 1107 -30.23 74.83 4.28
CA VAL A 1107 -29.61 75.80 3.37
C VAL A 1107 -30.60 76.90 2.96
N PRO A 1108 -30.33 78.19 3.24
CA PRO A 1108 -29.27 78.70 4.12
C PRO A 1108 -29.59 78.41 5.59
N ASN A 1109 -28.56 78.10 6.40
CA ASN A 1109 -28.72 77.74 7.82
C ASN A 1109 -29.11 78.92 8.74
N SER A 1110 -29.78 79.94 8.21
CA SER A 1110 -30.39 81.04 8.98
C SER A 1110 -31.86 80.75 9.34
N ARG A 1111 -32.34 79.53 9.07
CA ARG A 1111 -33.74 79.10 9.22
C ARG A 1111 -33.79 77.71 9.85
N GLY A 1112 -34.84 77.47 10.63
CA GLY A 1112 -35.17 76.25 11.36
C GLY A 1112 -36.53 76.42 12.03
N GLY A 1113 -37.02 75.41 12.74
CA GLY A 1113 -38.33 75.40 13.40
C GLY A 1113 -39.07 74.06 13.26
N PRO A 1114 -40.21 73.84 13.96
CA PRO A 1114 -40.96 72.57 13.95
C PRO A 1114 -41.53 72.11 12.59
N LEU A 1115 -41.24 72.83 11.51
CA LEU A 1115 -41.61 72.52 10.13
C LEU A 1115 -40.39 72.18 9.25
N TYR A 1116 -39.17 72.13 9.82
CA TYR A 1116 -37.92 71.78 9.13
C TYR A 1116 -37.52 70.32 9.43
N ARG A 1117 -38.51 69.44 9.33
CA ARG A 1117 -38.39 67.99 9.55
C ARG A 1117 -37.67 67.29 8.39
N TYR A 1118 -37.07 66.14 8.64
CA TYR A 1118 -36.54 65.26 7.60
C TYR A 1118 -36.57 63.79 8.05
N GLN A 1119 -36.61 62.89 7.08
CA GLN A 1119 -36.45 61.46 7.27
C GLN A 1119 -35.18 61.00 6.55
N ALA A 1120 -34.13 60.60 7.28
CA ALA A 1120 -32.86 60.15 6.68
C ALA A 1120 -32.79 58.62 6.60
N VAL A 1121 -32.80 58.06 5.40
CA VAL A 1121 -32.52 56.64 5.15
C VAL A 1121 -31.01 56.47 5.05
N VAL A 1122 -30.40 55.77 6.02
CA VAL A 1122 -28.96 55.51 6.06
C VAL A 1122 -28.70 54.01 5.88
N ARG A 1123 -28.03 53.64 4.79
CA ARG A 1123 -27.73 52.23 4.43
C ARG A 1123 -26.23 52.01 4.26
N LEU A 1124 -25.74 50.85 4.67
CA LEU A 1124 -24.33 50.47 4.54
C LEU A 1124 -24.24 49.04 4.01
N ARG A 1125 -23.69 48.84 2.81
CA ARG A 1125 -23.61 47.53 2.16
C ARG A 1125 -22.20 46.96 2.17
N SER A 1126 -22.10 45.65 2.43
CA SER A 1126 -20.84 44.96 2.78
C SER A 1126 -20.05 44.37 1.60
N ALA A 1127 -20.32 44.83 0.39
CA ALA A 1127 -19.46 44.62 -0.77
C ALA A 1127 -19.51 45.86 -1.66
N SER A 1128 -18.42 46.15 -2.35
CA SER A 1128 -18.51 46.82 -3.64
C SER A 1128 -19.13 45.84 -4.62
N SER A 1129 -20.31 46.17 -5.15
CA SER A 1129 -20.89 45.46 -6.30
C SER A 1129 -20.14 45.89 -7.56
N PHE A 1130 -19.59 44.92 -8.29
CA PHE A 1130 -18.99 45.12 -9.61
C PHE A 1130 -19.95 44.55 -10.66
N GLU A 1131 -20.54 45.43 -11.47
CA GLU A 1131 -21.27 45.05 -12.69
C GLU A 1131 -20.22 44.76 -13.77
N GLU A 1132 -20.33 43.64 -14.48
CA GLU A 1132 -19.37 43.26 -15.53
C GLU A 1132 -19.29 44.29 -16.67
N VAL A 1133 -18.16 44.33 -17.38
CA VAL A 1133 -17.92 45.27 -18.48
C VAL A 1133 -17.32 44.56 -19.68
N GLU A 1134 -18.18 44.29 -20.66
CA GLU A 1134 -17.81 43.58 -21.89
C GLU A 1134 -17.07 44.43 -22.93
N PRO A 1135 -16.14 43.82 -23.71
CA PRO A 1135 -15.76 42.40 -23.70
C PRO A 1135 -14.65 42.07 -22.70
N ASN A 1136 -14.80 41.00 -21.91
CA ASN A 1136 -13.81 40.55 -20.93
C ASN A 1136 -13.24 39.12 -21.19
N ASP A 1137 -13.56 38.50 -22.33
CA ASP A 1137 -13.12 37.16 -22.81
C ASP A 1137 -11.60 36.87 -22.68
N GLU A 1138 -10.76 37.90 -22.80
CA GLU A 1138 -9.30 37.78 -22.94
C GLU A 1138 -8.58 38.41 -21.73
N ARG A 1139 -7.40 37.89 -21.36
CA ARG A 1139 -6.63 38.43 -20.20
C ARG A 1139 -6.25 39.89 -20.38
N GLU A 1140 -6.14 40.31 -21.63
CA GLU A 1140 -5.83 41.64 -22.11
C GLU A 1140 -7.02 42.62 -21.96
N SER A 1141 -8.25 42.12 -21.79
CA SER A 1141 -9.47 42.91 -21.49
C SER A 1141 -10.14 42.55 -20.14
N ALA A 1142 -9.61 41.55 -19.43
CA ALA A 1142 -10.05 41.09 -18.12
C ALA A 1142 -10.37 42.25 -17.15
N ASN A 1143 -11.54 42.16 -16.54
CA ASN A 1143 -12.10 43.19 -15.66
C ASN A 1143 -11.30 43.28 -14.34
N PRO A 1144 -10.70 44.44 -14.00
CA PRO A 1144 -9.86 44.57 -12.82
C PRO A 1144 -10.72 44.71 -11.55
N VAL A 1145 -10.56 43.77 -10.61
CA VAL A 1145 -11.32 43.72 -9.35
C VAL A 1145 -10.39 43.71 -8.14
N VAL A 1146 -10.92 44.16 -7.00
CA VAL A 1146 -10.27 44.03 -5.68
C VAL A 1146 -10.98 42.91 -4.93
N PRO A 1147 -10.30 41.94 -4.31
CA PRO A 1147 -10.95 40.91 -3.51
C PRO A 1147 -11.79 41.47 -2.35
N ASP A 1148 -12.71 40.65 -1.85
CA ASP A 1148 -13.89 41.02 -1.05
C ASP A 1148 -14.95 41.81 -1.88
N VAL A 1149 -15.11 41.37 -3.14
CA VAL A 1149 -16.06 41.89 -4.15
C VAL A 1149 -17.21 40.91 -4.39
N VAL A 1150 -18.39 41.45 -4.70
CA VAL A 1150 -19.48 40.71 -5.34
C VAL A 1150 -19.60 41.22 -6.77
N ILE A 1151 -19.52 40.31 -7.72
CA ILE A 1151 -19.64 40.54 -9.16
C ILE A 1151 -21.02 40.07 -9.59
N GLU A 1152 -21.74 40.85 -10.38
CA GLU A 1152 -23.00 40.44 -11.03
C GLU A 1152 -22.83 40.52 -12.55
N GLY A 1153 -23.23 39.46 -13.26
CA GLY A 1153 -22.89 39.30 -14.67
C GLY A 1153 -23.64 38.21 -15.43
N ARG A 1154 -23.25 37.95 -16.68
CA ARG A 1154 -23.89 37.03 -17.63
C ARG A 1154 -23.00 36.68 -18.83
N LEU A 1155 -22.86 35.36 -19.01
CA LEU A 1155 -22.29 34.72 -20.21
C LEU A 1155 -23.24 34.87 -21.42
N ASP A 1156 -23.04 35.87 -22.28
CA ASP A 1156 -23.88 36.19 -23.45
C ASP A 1156 -23.05 36.93 -24.52
N PRO A 1157 -22.44 36.19 -25.48
CA PRO A 1157 -23.11 35.13 -26.24
C PRO A 1157 -22.77 33.69 -25.81
N ALA A 1158 -23.21 32.69 -26.59
CA ALA A 1158 -22.77 31.30 -26.40
C ALA A 1158 -21.30 31.13 -26.80
N GLY A 1159 -20.47 30.71 -25.85
CA GLY A 1159 -19.01 30.57 -25.99
C GLY A 1159 -18.20 31.59 -25.16
N ASP A 1160 -18.90 32.54 -24.54
CA ASP A 1160 -18.39 33.57 -23.63
C ASP A 1160 -17.72 32.98 -22.37
N ALA A 1161 -16.81 33.72 -21.76
CA ALA A 1161 -15.97 33.27 -20.65
C ALA A 1161 -15.35 34.43 -19.86
N ASP A 1162 -16.01 34.87 -18.79
CA ASP A 1162 -15.67 36.11 -18.10
C ASP A 1162 -14.32 36.05 -17.35
N LEU A 1163 -13.39 36.98 -17.59
CA LEU A 1163 -12.14 37.10 -16.81
C LEU A 1163 -12.11 38.30 -15.86
N PHE A 1164 -11.76 38.03 -14.61
CA PHE A 1164 -11.53 39.01 -13.55
C PHE A 1164 -10.09 38.95 -13.04
N VAL A 1165 -9.37 40.07 -13.09
CA VAL A 1165 -7.96 40.16 -12.70
C VAL A 1165 -7.78 40.89 -11.36
N PHE A 1166 -6.96 40.32 -10.47
CA PHE A 1166 -6.67 40.86 -9.14
C PHE A 1166 -5.21 40.56 -8.74
N ALA A 1167 -4.75 41.13 -7.62
CA ALA A 1167 -3.42 40.88 -7.05
C ALA A 1167 -3.53 40.25 -5.66
N ALA A 1168 -2.59 39.37 -5.32
CA ALA A 1168 -2.56 38.67 -4.03
C ALA A 1168 -1.13 38.27 -3.58
N GLY A 1169 -0.97 38.01 -2.28
CA GLY A 1169 0.29 37.56 -1.67
C GLY A 1169 0.47 36.04 -1.64
N ALA A 1170 1.72 35.61 -1.46
CA ALA A 1170 2.08 34.20 -1.34
C ALA A 1170 1.53 33.58 -0.04
N GLY A 1171 0.78 32.48 -0.16
CA GLY A 1171 0.20 31.75 0.97
C GLY A 1171 -1.15 32.29 1.46
N GLU A 1172 -1.77 33.22 0.73
CA GLU A 1172 -3.14 33.65 1.00
C GLU A 1172 -4.15 32.69 0.38
N LEU A 1173 -5.26 32.46 1.07
CA LEU A 1173 -6.36 31.62 0.62
C LEU A 1173 -7.34 32.48 -0.19
N LEU A 1174 -7.45 32.19 -1.49
CA LEU A 1174 -8.54 32.66 -2.32
C LEU A 1174 -9.75 31.77 -2.11
N THR A 1175 -10.91 32.38 -1.88
CA THR A 1175 -12.22 31.73 -2.03
C THR A 1175 -12.95 32.40 -3.19
N VAL A 1176 -13.45 31.61 -4.12
CA VAL A 1176 -14.31 32.03 -5.21
C VAL A 1176 -15.60 31.23 -5.12
N ASP A 1177 -16.71 31.93 -4.96
CA ASP A 1177 -18.04 31.32 -4.80
C ASP A 1177 -18.98 31.87 -5.87
N ILE A 1178 -19.56 30.99 -6.68
CA ILE A 1178 -20.47 31.35 -7.77
C ILE A 1178 -21.89 30.95 -7.35
N ASP A 1179 -22.83 31.85 -7.58
CA ASP A 1179 -24.26 31.64 -7.39
C ASP A 1179 -24.96 31.85 -8.74
N ALA A 1180 -25.50 30.77 -9.32
CA ALA A 1180 -26.13 30.73 -10.63
C ALA A 1180 -27.46 29.96 -10.60
N GLN A 1181 -27.46 28.73 -10.08
CA GLN A 1181 -28.69 27.94 -9.82
C GLN A 1181 -29.33 28.31 -8.47
N SER A 1182 -28.53 28.83 -7.54
CA SER A 1182 -28.99 29.44 -6.28
C SER A 1182 -29.63 30.83 -6.44
N LEU A 1183 -29.67 31.38 -7.67
CA LEU A 1183 -30.31 32.67 -7.97
C LEU A 1183 -31.85 32.58 -7.98
N ILE A 1184 -32.47 33.72 -7.70
CA ILE A 1184 -33.92 33.99 -7.68
C ILE A 1184 -34.59 33.51 -8.99
N ASP A 1185 -34.15 34.05 -10.12
CA ASP A 1185 -34.39 33.48 -11.44
C ASP A 1185 -33.22 32.52 -11.75
N ALA A 1186 -33.39 31.25 -11.38
CA ALA A 1186 -32.34 30.23 -11.49
C ALA A 1186 -31.77 30.16 -12.92
N SER A 1187 -30.47 30.37 -13.03
CA SER A 1187 -29.75 30.51 -14.29
C SER A 1187 -29.78 29.23 -15.13
N ALA A 1188 -29.78 29.42 -16.45
CA ALA A 1188 -29.52 28.33 -17.38
C ALA A 1188 -28.03 27.89 -17.38
N ALA A 1189 -27.15 28.69 -16.76
CA ALA A 1189 -25.73 28.41 -16.63
C ALA A 1189 -25.46 27.17 -15.76
N ASP A 1190 -24.38 26.49 -16.13
CA ASP A 1190 -23.87 25.25 -15.54
C ASP A 1190 -22.39 25.54 -15.37
N THR A 1191 -22.04 26.17 -14.25
CA THR A 1191 -20.85 27.03 -14.16
C THR A 1191 -19.56 26.25 -13.99
N ILE A 1192 -18.45 26.80 -14.49
CA ILE A 1192 -17.10 26.36 -14.13
C ILE A 1192 -16.18 27.55 -13.88
N VAL A 1193 -15.60 27.59 -12.69
CA VAL A 1193 -14.66 28.64 -12.27
C VAL A 1193 -13.22 28.11 -12.25
N ALA A 1194 -12.30 28.90 -12.79
CA ALA A 1194 -10.89 28.54 -12.95
C ALA A 1194 -9.98 29.68 -12.48
N VAL A 1195 -8.96 29.37 -11.68
CA VAL A 1195 -7.96 30.33 -11.20
C VAL A 1195 -6.65 30.11 -11.97
N LEU A 1196 -6.20 31.17 -12.65
CA LEU A 1196 -5.00 31.20 -13.49
C LEU A 1196 -3.93 32.10 -12.86
N ASP A 1197 -2.65 31.75 -13.05
CA ASP A 1197 -1.52 32.62 -12.73
C ASP A 1197 -1.33 33.74 -13.77
N GLU A 1198 -0.38 34.64 -13.52
CA GLU A 1198 -0.01 35.74 -14.42
C GLU A 1198 0.30 35.29 -15.88
N ASN A 1199 0.74 34.04 -16.07
CA ASN A 1199 1.09 33.46 -17.37
C ASN A 1199 -0.12 32.77 -18.04
N GLY A 1200 -1.29 32.74 -17.39
CA GLY A 1200 -2.46 31.97 -17.80
C GLY A 1200 -2.38 30.48 -17.46
N SER A 1201 -1.39 30.05 -16.68
CA SER A 1201 -1.27 28.66 -16.23
C SER A 1201 -2.32 28.41 -15.15
N LEU A 1202 -3.12 27.35 -15.33
CA LEU A 1202 -4.13 26.99 -14.34
C LEU A 1202 -3.48 26.53 -13.02
N ILE A 1203 -4.04 27.05 -11.93
CA ILE A 1203 -3.70 26.66 -10.55
C ILE A 1203 -4.75 25.69 -10.01
N ALA A 1204 -6.03 26.03 -10.15
CA ALA A 1204 -7.16 25.17 -9.76
C ALA A 1204 -8.44 25.54 -10.54
N GLU A 1205 -9.37 24.60 -10.66
CA GLU A 1205 -10.73 24.81 -11.18
C GLU A 1205 -11.72 23.95 -10.38
N ASN A 1206 -12.99 24.35 -10.38
CA ASN A 1206 -14.13 23.58 -9.87
C ASN A 1206 -15.38 24.02 -10.65
N ASP A 1207 -16.32 23.09 -10.88
CA ASP A 1207 -17.59 23.35 -11.55
C ASP A 1207 -18.81 23.12 -10.63
N ASP A 1208 -18.94 21.95 -10.01
CA ASP A 1208 -20.03 21.60 -9.09
C ASP A 1208 -19.67 21.82 -7.59
N ALA A 1209 -20.48 22.57 -6.84
CA ALA A 1209 -20.42 22.63 -5.38
C ALA A 1209 -21.26 21.50 -4.74
N GLY A 1210 -20.65 20.31 -4.65
CA GLY A 1210 -21.19 19.14 -3.93
C GLY A 1210 -22.39 18.46 -4.60
N SER A 1211 -23.52 19.14 -4.69
CA SER A 1211 -24.63 18.75 -5.57
C SER A 1211 -25.46 19.91 -6.13
N SER A 1212 -24.95 21.14 -6.10
CA SER A 1212 -25.40 22.20 -7.01
C SER A 1212 -24.40 22.34 -8.16
N LYS A 1213 -24.83 22.97 -9.27
CA LYS A 1213 -23.96 23.35 -10.39
C LYS A 1213 -23.39 24.78 -10.29
N ASP A 1214 -23.61 25.37 -9.12
CA ASP A 1214 -22.93 26.55 -8.61
C ASP A 1214 -21.46 26.17 -8.32
N SER A 1215 -20.48 26.87 -8.91
CA SER A 1215 -19.07 26.55 -8.66
C SER A 1215 -18.56 27.13 -7.35
N PHE A 1216 -17.86 26.32 -6.55
CA PHE A 1216 -17.16 26.78 -5.35
C PHE A 1216 -15.69 26.34 -5.38
N LEU A 1217 -14.76 27.28 -5.23
CA LEU A 1217 -13.33 27.02 -5.32
C LEU A 1217 -12.55 27.68 -4.17
N GLN A 1218 -11.76 26.88 -3.46
CA GLN A 1218 -10.77 27.36 -2.50
C GLN A 1218 -9.37 26.92 -2.91
N VAL A 1219 -8.44 27.88 -2.96
CA VAL A 1219 -7.06 27.64 -3.40
C VAL A 1219 -6.07 28.55 -2.66
N VAL A 1220 -5.00 27.96 -2.13
CA VAL A 1220 -3.89 28.71 -1.52
C VAL A 1220 -2.96 29.18 -2.64
N LEU A 1221 -2.77 30.50 -2.76
CA LEU A 1221 -2.03 31.09 -3.87
C LEU A 1221 -0.51 30.90 -3.67
N PRO A 1222 0.20 30.30 -4.65
CA PRO A 1222 1.55 29.76 -4.42
C PRO A 1222 2.66 30.82 -4.39
N ARG A 1223 2.37 32.06 -4.81
CA ARG A 1223 3.35 33.16 -4.92
C ARG A 1223 2.68 34.53 -4.80
N GLU A 1224 3.48 35.58 -4.72
CA GLU A 1224 2.99 36.96 -4.83
C GLU A 1224 2.89 37.31 -6.32
N GLY A 1225 1.79 37.94 -6.74
CA GLY A 1225 1.59 38.33 -8.14
C GLY A 1225 0.14 38.64 -8.52
N SER A 1226 -0.08 38.79 -9.82
CA SER A 1226 -1.42 38.91 -10.41
C SER A 1226 -2.01 37.53 -10.70
N TYR A 1227 -3.31 37.42 -10.52
CA TYR A 1227 -4.11 36.22 -10.73
C TYR A 1227 -5.39 36.56 -11.50
N PHE A 1228 -5.90 35.60 -12.26
CA PHE A 1228 -7.18 35.72 -12.96
C PHE A 1228 -8.16 34.67 -12.42
N VAL A 1229 -9.37 35.09 -12.07
CA VAL A 1229 -10.53 34.20 -12.08
C VAL A 1229 -11.11 34.23 -13.48
N ARG A 1230 -11.39 33.06 -14.04
CA ARG A 1230 -12.21 32.89 -15.25
C ARG A 1230 -13.46 32.11 -14.91
N LEU A 1231 -14.62 32.61 -15.33
CA LEU A 1231 -15.90 31.89 -15.32
C LEU A 1231 -16.27 31.49 -16.76
N ARG A 1232 -17.15 30.49 -16.91
CA ARG A 1232 -17.85 30.14 -18.16
C ARG A 1232 -18.93 29.09 -17.89
N ASP A 1233 -19.73 28.77 -18.90
CA ASP A 1233 -20.58 27.58 -18.92
C ASP A 1233 -19.75 26.34 -19.26
N VAL A 1234 -20.00 25.22 -18.55
CA VAL A 1234 -19.27 23.95 -18.72
C VAL A 1234 -19.36 23.44 -20.16
N ALA A 1235 -20.53 23.62 -20.81
CA ALA A 1235 -20.83 23.19 -22.17
C ALA A 1235 -20.70 24.32 -23.21
N GLY A 1236 -20.15 25.49 -22.84
CA GLY A 1236 -19.97 26.63 -23.74
C GLY A 1236 -21.28 27.26 -24.23
N ARG A 1237 -22.36 27.13 -23.46
CA ARG A 1237 -23.64 27.80 -23.71
C ARG A 1237 -23.61 29.22 -23.14
N GLY A 1238 -24.54 30.05 -23.59
CA GLY A 1238 -24.67 31.45 -23.17
C GLY A 1238 -25.91 32.09 -23.75
N GLY A 1239 -26.25 33.28 -23.27
CA GLY A 1239 -27.44 34.04 -23.68
C GLY A 1239 -28.10 34.80 -22.52
N PRO A 1240 -29.22 35.52 -22.77
CA PRO A 1240 -29.91 36.36 -21.78
C PRO A 1240 -30.43 35.69 -20.48
N ALA A 1241 -30.27 34.36 -20.35
CA ALA A 1241 -30.67 33.57 -19.18
C ALA A 1241 -29.48 32.87 -18.48
N PHE A 1242 -28.24 33.22 -18.85
CA PHE A 1242 -26.99 32.66 -18.31
C PHE A 1242 -26.32 33.63 -17.33
N THR A 1243 -27.13 34.28 -16.49
CA THR A 1243 -26.68 35.20 -15.44
C THR A 1243 -25.98 34.45 -14.31
N TYR A 1244 -25.07 35.12 -13.61
CA TYR A 1244 -24.40 34.62 -12.42
C TYR A 1244 -24.14 35.76 -11.43
N ARG A 1245 -23.78 35.37 -10.21
CA ARG A 1245 -23.21 36.25 -9.20
C ARG A 1245 -21.97 35.59 -8.61
N ALA A 1246 -20.82 36.25 -8.67
CA ALA A 1246 -19.55 35.70 -8.19
C ALA A 1246 -19.02 36.48 -6.99
N THR A 1247 -18.65 35.80 -5.92
CA THR A 1247 -18.05 36.38 -4.71
C THR A 1247 -16.59 35.97 -4.62
N LEU A 1248 -15.67 36.93 -4.71
CA LEU A 1248 -14.21 36.69 -4.63
C LEU A 1248 -13.71 37.25 -3.29
N ARG A 1249 -13.06 36.42 -2.47
CA ARG A 1249 -12.54 36.78 -1.13
C ARG A 1249 -11.09 36.32 -0.95
N LEU A 1250 -10.31 37.05 -0.16
CA LEU A 1250 -8.91 36.74 0.12
C LEU A 1250 -8.61 36.73 1.63
N THR A 1251 -8.05 35.62 2.14
CA THR A 1251 -7.81 35.43 3.58
C THR A 1251 -6.37 35.01 3.86
N SER A 1252 -5.63 35.79 4.64
CA SER A 1252 -4.23 35.47 4.99
C SER A 1252 -4.15 34.32 6.01
N VAL A 1253 -3.55 33.18 5.62
CA VAL A 1253 -3.54 31.95 6.43
C VAL A 1253 -2.46 32.00 7.53
N GLN A 1254 -2.85 32.03 8.81
CA GLN A 1254 -1.90 31.84 9.91
C GLN A 1254 -1.50 30.37 10.06
N THR A 1255 -0.43 29.97 9.36
CA THR A 1255 0.21 28.67 9.58
C THR A 1255 0.83 28.60 10.97
N GLY A 1256 0.21 27.82 11.85
CA GLY A 1256 0.60 27.64 13.25
C GLY A 1256 1.95 26.95 13.42
N LYS A 1257 3.05 27.72 13.38
CA LYS A 1257 4.39 27.23 13.73
C LYS A 1257 4.41 26.77 15.19
N ARG A 1258 4.39 25.45 15.38
CA ARG A 1258 4.64 24.77 16.67
C ARG A 1258 5.90 25.35 17.33
N ARG A 1259 5.86 25.48 18.65
CA ARG A 1259 6.95 25.96 19.50
C ARG A 1259 7.22 24.97 20.65
#